data_AF-A0A6L4YU58-F1
#
_entry.id   AF-A0A6L4YU58-F1
#
_cell.length_a   1.000
_cell.length_b   1.000
_cell.length_c   1.000
_cell.angle_alpha   90.00
_cell.angle_beta   90.00
_cell.angle_gamma   90.00
#
_symmetry.space_group_name_H-M   'P 1'
#
loop_
_entity.id
_entity.type
_entity.pdbx_description
1 polymer ?
#
loop_
_entity_poly.entity_id
_entity_poly.type
_entity_poly.pdbx_seq_one_letter_code
_entity_poly.pdbx_strand_id
1 'polypeptide(L)'
;MMQIKRYFIFILLMAGFVSASSQNWVGINTEQPVAAETTLVSSSDAGSVIAVRIDGFYLNQVVTPRGNAFSISLDGATPLLEKGMPDLPKLAASLIIPDQARMEVRVVSSQYIDYPFMDVAPSKGNFTRDIDPSTVPYEYGRAYSRDEFFPASQANLREPYILRDYRGQTVVINPFAYNPVTRTLRVYYNMTIEVMAAGTSTDNIIVRNEVPQTVDAEFRQIYNRHFLNADNGSRYTPLEDQGNMLIISYGPFMAEMQDFVDWKRTIGMPVEMVDVATIGANPTAIKNYVANYYTTNGLTFLLLVGDHAQVPTVTTGDLGGPSDHAYAYLAGNDHYPDLFVGRFSAENVAQVTTQVQRTLEYEQNPDVSIDWFSKGFGIGSSEGPGDDGEYDWQHMRNIRTDLIGYTYTSIGELYDGSQGGEDLPGNPNSTSVATEVNAGRAIINYVGHGSQTSWGTTGFSNSGVNGLSNNHMWPFIWSVACVNGDFLTGTCFAEAWLRASNANGPTGAIATLMSTINQSWNPPMEGQDEMDDILVESYNDNIKRTFAGISMNGCMKMNDTYGSGGDEMTDTWLVFGDPSLVVRTALPTSLAVSHNPVAFIGSDQFVINCDAEGAFACLTIDGQIIGTAAVSGGSAIITFPVLNNVGTMKLAVTAFNHLPYIVDIDILPLEGPYVVYDNIEVNDAAGNNNQQLDYNESVTIALGLKNVGTEDASDITVTISSSDPYVALTDLTEIYPFIAAGQTVAIPDGFAFGVSNDVPDGHPVLFNYTAVTGENEWSGSFSISAHSVALNFTGATVTDEQGNNNGKADPGETFQLHLSVINSGTAPGYNLTGVLSTEDSYMVINVDSLNYGTINGSETLTAVYTVTSLPSTPTGHIAEFNLLMTADSGFETSSAVTVVVGQIPVLIIDLDGNHNSGPVMQACLTNLSVSSDYTTTWPLVMGPYQSVFVCLGTYSDNGVLTDAQGQVLADFLNAGGKLYMEGGDTWAYNTPTPVHPMFKIDGDTDGSGDLTTLSGMTQSLADGMSFGFSGDNSYIDRLLPLETATPLFQNQSPAYFAAIAYDGGSYRTIGSSFEFGGLQDGSNPSVKDTLMMKYVEFFGISGSAPMLANFLVSDNTVCRYENVYFTDFSAGNIVSWEWNFPGGDPQTSAEQNPVVTYNEPGVYDVTLTVSDGTNQSTIVKSEFITVDVCSGSAGEGRLNLVKLYPNPSNGKFVVETEGVTGNLTVRLQNTSGLDIYTGEIPGNRIFTLDLPGLASGVYMLSVDNQNFRKVFKVIIN
;
A
#
# COMPACT_ATOMS: atom_id res chain seq x y z
N MET A 1 8.25 -42.32 31.81
CA MET A 1 7.35 -43.40 31.33
C MET A 1 6.44 -43.98 32.42
N MET A 2 5.89 -43.16 33.34
CA MET A 2 4.86 -43.63 34.29
C MET A 2 4.06 -42.46 34.90
N GLN A 3 3.55 -41.54 34.08
CA GLN A 3 2.56 -40.53 34.55
C GLN A 3 1.58 -40.02 33.48
N ILE A 4 1.67 -40.50 32.23
CA ILE A 4 0.82 -40.05 31.09
C ILE A 4 -0.46 -40.90 30.93
N LYS A 5 -0.66 -41.97 31.72
CA LYS A 5 -1.79 -42.90 31.55
C LYS A 5 -3.09 -42.54 32.29
N ARG A 6 -3.21 -41.36 32.92
CA ARG A 6 -4.39 -41.04 33.76
C ARG A 6 -5.47 -40.18 33.12
N TYR A 7 -5.22 -39.52 31.98
CA TYR A 7 -6.25 -38.66 31.35
C TYR A 7 -7.11 -39.35 30.27
N PHE A 8 -6.74 -40.54 29.79
CA PHE A 8 -7.42 -41.19 28.65
C PHE A 8 -8.57 -42.16 29.03
N ILE A 9 -8.92 -42.32 30.31
CA ILE A 9 -9.92 -43.32 30.75
C ILE A 9 -11.23 -42.70 31.29
N PHE A 10 -11.41 -41.37 31.25
CA PHE A 10 -12.64 -40.74 31.77
C PHE A 10 -13.69 -40.33 30.73
N ILE A 11 -13.54 -40.69 29.44
CA ILE A 11 -14.53 -40.43 28.38
C ILE A 11 -15.14 -41.75 27.91
N LEU A 12 -15.89 -42.43 28.78
CA LEU A 12 -16.75 -43.55 28.37
C LEU A 12 -17.75 -43.91 29.47
N LEU A 13 -18.51 -42.94 29.99
CA LEU A 13 -19.78 -43.17 30.70
C LEU A 13 -20.46 -41.84 31.08
N MET A 14 -21.19 -41.23 30.14
CA MET A 14 -22.46 -40.55 30.41
C MET A 14 -23.14 -40.22 29.08
N ALA A 15 -24.04 -41.12 28.66
CA ALA A 15 -25.11 -40.78 27.74
C ALA A 15 -26.28 -40.28 28.60
N GLY A 16 -26.56 -38.98 28.54
CA GLY A 16 -27.67 -38.35 29.25
C GLY A 16 -27.76 -36.88 28.87
N PHE A 17 -28.73 -36.56 28.01
CA PHE A 17 -29.17 -35.24 27.55
C PHE A 17 -28.88 -34.06 28.50
N VAL A 18 -27.93 -33.20 28.10
CA VAL A 18 -28.03 -31.73 28.04
C VAL A 18 -27.04 -31.28 26.95
N SER A 19 -27.52 -30.57 25.94
CA SER A 19 -26.71 -29.87 24.94
C SER A 19 -26.10 -28.61 25.58
N ALA A 20 -24.90 -28.75 26.11
CA ALA A 20 -24.00 -27.66 26.45
C ALA A 20 -22.63 -28.00 25.81
N SER A 21 -22.13 -27.14 24.93
CA SER A 21 -20.77 -27.19 24.41
C SER A 21 -19.81 -26.96 25.57
N SER A 22 -19.23 -28.03 26.14
CA SER A 22 -18.16 -27.87 27.13
C SER A 22 -16.87 -27.48 26.39
N GLN A 23 -16.46 -26.22 26.47
CA GLN A 23 -15.11 -25.80 26.08
C GLN A 23 -14.11 -26.52 27.01
N ASN A 24 -13.08 -27.15 26.45
CA ASN A 24 -12.06 -27.85 27.24
C ASN A 24 -10.70 -27.19 27.04
N TRP A 25 -10.17 -26.58 28.10
CA TRP A 25 -8.80 -26.05 28.14
C TRP A 25 -7.78 -27.19 28.06
N VAL A 26 -6.85 -27.08 27.12
CA VAL A 26 -5.70 -27.96 26.93
C VAL A 26 -4.44 -27.21 27.36
N GLY A 27 -4.07 -27.39 28.63
CA GLY A 27 -2.85 -26.79 29.19
C GLY A 27 -1.58 -27.39 28.61
N ILE A 28 -0.65 -26.51 28.21
CA ILE A 28 0.73 -26.86 27.82
C ILE A 28 1.67 -26.58 29.00
N ASN A 29 1.66 -25.35 29.50
CA ASN A 29 2.49 -24.91 30.63
C ASN A 29 1.66 -24.56 31.88
N THR A 30 0.36 -24.31 31.72
CA THR A 30 -0.55 -23.92 32.81
C THR A 30 -1.80 -24.79 32.85
N GLU A 31 -2.31 -25.09 34.05
CA GLU A 31 -3.59 -25.80 34.23
C GLU A 31 -4.80 -24.85 34.18
N GLN A 32 -4.57 -23.54 34.14
CA GLN A 32 -5.60 -22.51 34.02
C GLN A 32 -5.45 -21.79 32.67
N PRO A 33 -6.56 -21.31 32.09
CA PRO A 33 -6.52 -20.48 30.90
C PRO A 33 -5.62 -19.25 31.06
N VAL A 34 -4.83 -18.98 30.02
CA VAL A 34 -3.94 -17.82 29.91
C VAL A 34 -3.87 -17.44 28.43
N ALA A 35 -3.97 -16.14 28.15
CA ALA A 35 -3.86 -15.59 26.80
C ALA A 35 -2.47 -15.78 26.18
N ALA A 36 -2.41 -15.74 24.85
CA ALA A 36 -1.14 -15.75 24.14
C ALA A 36 -0.35 -14.45 24.39
N GLU A 37 0.96 -14.57 24.58
CA GLU A 37 1.84 -13.41 24.73
C GLU A 37 2.68 -13.23 23.47
N THR A 38 2.62 -12.03 22.86
CA THR A 38 3.54 -11.59 21.80
C THR A 38 4.33 -10.39 22.31
N THR A 39 5.65 -10.50 22.36
CA THR A 39 6.52 -9.48 22.97
C THR A 39 7.69 -9.11 22.06
N LEU A 40 8.09 -7.84 22.10
CA LEU A 40 9.32 -7.39 21.44
C LEU A 40 10.54 -7.85 22.25
N VAL A 41 11.49 -8.51 21.58
CA VAL A 41 12.77 -8.93 22.16
C VAL A 41 13.85 -7.88 21.92
N SER A 42 13.92 -7.35 20.69
CA SER A 42 14.85 -6.29 20.29
C SER A 42 14.37 -5.61 19.01
N SER A 43 14.71 -4.33 18.83
CA SER A 43 14.46 -3.57 17.59
C SER A 43 15.66 -2.67 17.28
N SER A 44 16.00 -2.54 15.99
CA SER A 44 17.08 -1.71 15.45
C SER A 44 16.77 -1.32 14.00
N ASP A 45 17.59 -0.45 13.40
CA ASP A 45 17.47 -0.07 11.97
C ASP A 45 17.55 -1.27 11.01
N ALA A 46 18.12 -2.41 11.45
CA ALA A 46 18.22 -3.63 10.66
C ALA A 46 16.96 -4.52 10.71
N GLY A 47 16.08 -4.31 11.70
CA GLY A 47 14.90 -5.14 11.93
C GLY A 47 14.52 -5.33 13.40
N SER A 48 13.42 -6.05 13.61
CA SER A 48 12.80 -6.36 14.91
C SER A 48 12.73 -7.86 15.14
N VAL A 49 12.93 -8.29 16.39
CA VAL A 49 12.78 -9.68 16.84
C VAL A 49 11.66 -9.73 17.85
N ILE A 50 10.72 -10.65 17.64
CA ILE A 50 9.55 -10.88 18.50
C ILE A 50 9.56 -12.31 19.05
N ALA A 51 9.04 -12.46 20.26
CA ALA A 51 8.83 -13.75 20.91
C ALA A 51 7.34 -13.99 21.12
N VAL A 52 6.89 -15.21 20.80
CA VAL A 52 5.52 -15.66 21.02
C VAL A 52 5.52 -16.82 22.01
N ARG A 53 4.65 -16.74 23.01
CA ARG A 53 4.44 -17.78 24.01
C ARG A 53 2.96 -18.14 24.14
N ILE A 54 2.70 -19.45 24.15
CA ILE A 54 1.36 -20.01 24.33
C ILE A 54 1.41 -21.03 25.45
N ASP A 55 0.58 -20.85 26.48
CA ASP A 55 0.57 -21.71 27.66
C ASP A 55 -0.56 -22.77 27.63
N GLY A 56 -1.48 -22.68 26.67
CA GLY A 56 -2.51 -23.68 26.34
C GLY A 56 -3.50 -23.16 25.30
N PHE A 57 -4.57 -23.89 25.02
CA PHE A 57 -5.62 -23.52 24.04
C PHE A 57 -6.94 -24.24 24.33
N TYR A 58 -8.03 -23.85 23.68
CA TYR A 58 -9.35 -24.47 23.83
C TYR A 58 -9.73 -25.39 22.68
N LEU A 59 -10.47 -26.44 23.00
CA LEU A 59 -11.11 -27.34 22.05
C LEU A 59 -12.63 -27.30 22.18
N ASN A 60 -13.29 -26.95 21.09
CA ASN A 60 -14.74 -26.80 21.00
C ASN A 60 -15.31 -27.88 20.08
N GLN A 61 -16.03 -28.85 20.63
CA GLN A 61 -16.58 -29.96 19.82
C GLN A 61 -17.76 -29.48 18.96
N VAL A 62 -17.68 -29.72 17.66
CA VAL A 62 -18.71 -29.36 16.67
C VAL A 62 -19.14 -30.58 15.84
N VAL A 63 -20.32 -30.51 15.24
CA VAL A 63 -20.84 -31.57 14.36
C VAL A 63 -20.70 -31.15 12.90
N THR A 64 -20.01 -31.96 12.12
CA THR A 64 -19.76 -31.72 10.68
C THR A 64 -20.35 -32.87 9.85
N PRO A 65 -20.40 -32.75 8.50
CA PRO A 65 -20.79 -33.87 7.64
C PRO A 65 -19.94 -35.14 7.80
N ARG A 66 -18.71 -35.03 8.33
CA ARG A 66 -17.82 -36.18 8.62
C ARG A 66 -17.95 -36.72 10.05
N GLY A 67 -18.87 -36.20 10.85
CA GLY A 67 -19.05 -36.54 12.27
C GLY A 67 -18.53 -35.46 13.21
N ASN A 68 -18.21 -35.84 14.44
CA ASN A 68 -17.70 -34.92 15.45
C ASN A 68 -16.27 -34.45 15.07
N ALA A 69 -16.05 -33.15 15.12
CA ALA A 69 -14.76 -32.50 14.94
C ALA A 69 -14.57 -31.43 16.03
N PHE A 70 -13.43 -30.75 16.03
CA PHE A 70 -13.09 -29.67 16.95
C PHE A 70 -12.81 -28.38 16.19
N SER A 71 -13.40 -27.28 16.64
CA SER A 71 -12.88 -25.93 16.39
C SER A 71 -11.93 -25.56 17.53
N ILE A 72 -10.90 -24.78 17.22
CA ILE A 72 -9.79 -24.43 18.12
C ILE A 72 -9.83 -22.93 18.36
N SER A 73 -9.75 -22.51 19.62
CA SER A 73 -9.61 -21.09 19.97
C SER A 73 -8.49 -20.89 20.99
N LEU A 74 -7.96 -19.66 21.02
CA LEU A 74 -6.86 -19.23 21.87
C LEU A 74 -7.08 -17.75 22.19
N ASP A 75 -7.15 -17.40 23.47
CA ASP A 75 -7.37 -16.00 23.88
C ASP A 75 -6.24 -15.11 23.33
N GLY A 76 -6.61 -13.99 22.70
CA GLY A 76 -5.71 -13.07 22.01
C GLY A 76 -5.34 -13.48 20.57
N ALA A 77 -6.00 -14.50 20.00
CA ALA A 77 -5.77 -15.00 18.66
C ALA A 77 -7.08 -15.13 17.87
N THR A 78 -7.06 -14.79 16.59
CA THR A 78 -8.27 -14.78 15.74
C THR A 78 -8.25 -15.87 14.68
N PRO A 79 -9.41 -16.32 14.16
CA PRO A 79 -9.47 -17.33 13.12
C PRO A 79 -8.89 -16.86 11.76
N LEU A 80 -8.41 -17.82 10.97
CA LEU A 80 -7.95 -17.56 9.59
C LEU A 80 -9.08 -17.11 8.63
N LEU A 81 -10.32 -17.56 8.87
CA LEU A 81 -11.49 -17.31 8.02
C LEU A 81 -11.39 -17.80 6.55
N GLU A 82 -10.54 -18.78 6.28
CA GLU A 82 -10.44 -19.40 4.94
C GLU A 82 -11.48 -20.51 4.74
N LYS A 83 -12.56 -20.22 4.01
CA LYS A 83 -13.68 -21.16 3.81
C LYS A 83 -13.19 -22.54 3.32
N GLY A 84 -13.58 -23.59 4.03
CA GLY A 84 -13.29 -24.98 3.70
C GLY A 84 -11.89 -25.47 4.10
N MET A 85 -11.00 -24.57 4.53
CA MET A 85 -9.69 -24.91 5.09
C MET A 85 -9.80 -25.25 6.58
N PRO A 86 -8.83 -25.92 7.21
CA PRO A 86 -8.84 -26.12 8.66
C PRO A 86 -9.04 -24.83 9.45
N ASP A 87 -9.99 -24.85 10.39
CA ASP A 87 -10.31 -23.72 11.27
C ASP A 87 -9.24 -23.61 12.36
N LEU A 88 -8.29 -22.70 12.16
CA LEU A 88 -7.11 -22.52 13.01
C LEU A 88 -6.96 -21.04 13.40
N PRO A 89 -6.54 -20.75 14.65
CA PRO A 89 -6.28 -19.39 15.08
C PRO A 89 -4.87 -18.91 14.71
N LYS A 90 -4.74 -17.60 14.52
CA LYS A 90 -3.52 -16.84 14.20
C LYS A 90 -3.35 -15.67 15.18
N LEU A 91 -2.11 -15.23 15.35
CA LEU A 91 -1.76 -14.01 16.06
C LEU A 91 -1.30 -12.95 15.05
N ALA A 92 -1.52 -11.68 15.36
CA ALA A 92 -1.04 -10.57 14.56
C ALA A 92 -0.34 -9.55 15.47
N ALA A 93 0.75 -8.96 14.96
CA ALA A 93 1.44 -7.86 15.62
C ALA A 93 2.02 -6.90 14.60
N SER A 94 1.92 -5.60 14.87
CA SER A 94 2.40 -4.56 13.97
C SER A 94 3.70 -3.94 14.44
N LEU A 95 4.55 -3.58 13.48
CA LEU A 95 5.89 -3.03 13.69
C LEU A 95 6.09 -1.80 12.80
N ILE A 96 6.72 -0.76 13.36
CA ILE A 96 7.32 0.32 12.57
C ILE A 96 8.48 -0.29 11.77
N ILE A 97 8.49 -0.05 10.48
CA ILE A 97 9.52 -0.49 9.55
C ILE A 97 10.17 0.72 8.86
N PRO A 98 11.39 0.58 8.30
CA PRO A 98 12.02 1.69 7.60
C PRO A 98 11.20 2.13 6.38
N ASP A 99 11.18 3.45 6.16
CA ASP A 99 10.37 4.15 5.16
C ASP A 99 10.39 3.54 3.75
N GLN A 100 11.53 2.98 3.34
CA GLN A 100 11.75 2.46 1.98
C GLN A 100 12.26 1.01 1.99
N ALA A 101 12.31 0.33 3.13
CA ALA A 101 12.83 -1.03 3.18
C ALA A 101 11.77 -2.05 2.74
N ARG A 102 12.18 -3.03 1.94
CA ARG A 102 11.42 -4.27 1.73
C ARG A 102 11.73 -5.18 2.91
N MET A 103 10.70 -5.63 3.62
CA MET A 103 10.88 -6.48 4.80
C MET A 103 10.69 -7.94 4.46
N GLU A 104 11.40 -8.81 5.18
CA GLU A 104 11.23 -10.27 5.16
C GLU A 104 11.05 -10.78 6.59
N VAL A 105 10.30 -11.87 6.73
CA VAL A 105 10.09 -12.55 8.02
C VAL A 105 10.68 -13.95 8.01
N ARG A 106 11.32 -14.35 9.11
CA ARG A 106 11.74 -15.74 9.32
C ARG A 106 11.48 -16.19 10.74
N VAL A 107 11.17 -17.48 10.90
CA VAL A 107 11.13 -18.14 12.20
C VAL A 107 12.56 -18.54 12.59
N VAL A 108 13.12 -17.87 13.59
CA VAL A 108 14.48 -18.13 14.10
C VAL A 108 14.53 -19.41 14.92
N SER A 109 13.52 -19.62 15.76
CA SER A 109 13.36 -20.85 16.53
C SER A 109 11.89 -21.11 16.84
N SER A 110 11.52 -22.38 16.97
CA SER A 110 10.19 -22.76 17.42
C SER A 110 10.22 -24.08 18.20
N GLN A 111 9.30 -24.22 19.15
CA GLN A 111 9.03 -25.45 19.88
C GLN A 111 7.56 -25.81 19.71
N TYR A 112 7.28 -27.09 19.44
CA TYR A 112 5.92 -27.55 19.18
C TYR A 112 5.58 -28.86 19.89
N ILE A 113 4.28 -29.12 20.00
CA ILE A 113 3.70 -30.40 20.44
C ILE A 113 2.73 -30.89 19.36
N ASP A 114 2.85 -32.17 18.98
CA ASP A 114 1.93 -32.84 18.06
C ASP A 114 0.84 -33.59 18.85
N TYR A 115 -0.42 -33.30 18.52
CA TYR A 115 -1.63 -33.93 19.02
C TYR A 115 -2.22 -34.84 17.93
N PRO A 116 -1.97 -36.15 17.96
CA PRO A 116 -2.46 -37.08 16.94
C PRO A 116 -3.93 -37.44 17.16
N PHE A 117 -4.58 -37.91 16.08
CA PHE A 117 -5.97 -38.37 16.03
C PHE A 117 -7.02 -37.27 16.27
N MET A 118 -6.67 -36.02 16.02
CA MET A 118 -7.56 -34.86 16.13
C MET A 118 -8.33 -34.67 14.82
N ASP A 119 -9.66 -34.57 14.89
CA ASP A 119 -10.47 -34.14 13.76
C ASP A 119 -10.74 -32.64 13.91
N VAL A 120 -10.04 -31.80 13.14
CA VAL A 120 -10.30 -30.35 13.12
C VAL A 120 -11.42 -30.04 12.11
N ALA A 121 -12.31 -29.11 12.47
CA ALA A 121 -13.42 -28.69 11.61
C ALA A 121 -12.94 -27.72 10.51
N PRO A 122 -13.59 -27.69 9.33
CA PRO A 122 -13.29 -26.68 8.34
C PRO A 122 -13.87 -25.32 8.76
N SER A 123 -13.19 -24.23 8.41
CA SER A 123 -13.69 -22.88 8.56
C SER A 123 -14.90 -22.66 7.64
N LYS A 124 -15.87 -21.90 8.12
CA LYS A 124 -17.06 -21.51 7.37
C LYS A 124 -16.83 -20.30 6.46
N GLY A 125 -15.66 -19.65 6.56
CA GLY A 125 -15.34 -18.42 5.85
C GLY A 125 -15.79 -17.15 6.61
N ASN A 126 -15.51 -15.99 6.01
CA ASN A 126 -16.07 -14.72 6.45
C ASN A 126 -17.43 -14.46 5.77
N PHE A 127 -18.46 -14.11 6.53
CA PHE A 127 -19.78 -13.76 5.99
C PHE A 127 -20.45 -12.66 6.83
N THR A 128 -21.39 -11.96 6.21
CA THR A 128 -22.05 -10.75 6.71
C THR A 128 -23.17 -11.05 7.69
N ARG A 129 -23.41 -10.11 8.63
CA ARG A 129 -24.33 -10.15 9.79
C ARG A 129 -25.79 -10.44 9.47
N ASP A 130 -26.19 -10.51 8.22
CA ASP A 130 -27.52 -10.93 7.78
C ASP A 130 -27.66 -12.47 7.59
N ILE A 131 -26.59 -13.24 7.78
CA ILE A 131 -26.53 -14.69 7.59
C ILE A 131 -26.30 -15.45 8.91
N ASP A 132 -27.34 -16.05 9.51
CA ASP A 132 -27.19 -16.85 10.75
C ASP A 132 -26.08 -17.92 10.63
N PRO A 133 -24.96 -17.81 11.40
CA PRO A 133 -23.81 -18.72 11.31
C PRO A 133 -24.18 -20.18 11.57
N SER A 134 -25.23 -20.45 12.35
CA SER A 134 -25.68 -21.80 12.68
C SER A 134 -26.31 -22.52 11.49
N THR A 135 -26.83 -21.77 10.53
CA THR A 135 -27.46 -22.30 9.30
C THR A 135 -26.45 -22.61 8.20
N VAL A 136 -25.25 -22.03 8.27
CA VAL A 136 -24.17 -22.27 7.31
C VAL A 136 -23.55 -23.65 7.56
N PRO A 137 -23.63 -24.59 6.60
CA PRO A 137 -23.07 -25.93 6.77
C PRO A 137 -21.54 -25.91 6.73
N TYR A 138 -20.91 -26.83 7.47
CA TYR A 138 -19.48 -27.10 7.33
C TYR A 138 -19.19 -27.77 5.98
N GLU A 139 -18.33 -27.16 5.17
CA GLU A 139 -17.89 -27.67 3.87
C GLU A 139 -16.40 -28.02 3.95
N TYR A 140 -16.01 -29.23 3.56
CA TYR A 140 -14.61 -29.66 3.58
C TYR A 140 -13.94 -29.31 2.26
N GLY A 141 -13.02 -28.35 2.28
CA GLY A 141 -12.23 -27.92 1.11
C GLY A 141 -11.04 -28.83 0.81
N ARG A 142 -10.25 -28.42 -0.20
CA ARG A 142 -9.15 -29.22 -0.79
C ARG A 142 -8.04 -29.63 0.19
N ALA A 143 -7.77 -28.83 1.22
CA ALA A 143 -6.75 -29.15 2.23
C ALA A 143 -7.02 -30.49 2.92
N TYR A 144 -8.30 -30.88 3.07
CA TYR A 144 -8.69 -32.12 3.72
C TYR A 144 -8.42 -33.40 2.92
N SER A 145 -7.87 -33.26 1.71
CA SER A 145 -7.41 -34.36 0.86
C SER A 145 -5.89 -34.39 0.64
N ARG A 146 -5.14 -33.44 1.21
CA ARG A 146 -3.68 -33.32 1.03
C ARG A 146 -2.95 -33.79 2.29
N ASP A 147 -1.91 -34.61 2.12
CA ASP A 147 -1.08 -35.11 3.22
C ASP A 147 0.04 -34.13 3.58
N GLU A 148 -0.35 -32.93 3.99
CA GLU A 148 0.55 -31.83 4.36
C GLU A 148 -0.04 -31.01 5.52
N PHE A 149 0.79 -30.24 6.20
CA PHE A 149 0.34 -29.33 7.26
C PHE A 149 -0.18 -28.01 6.66
N PHE A 150 -1.34 -27.56 7.14
CA PHE A 150 -1.92 -26.27 6.82
C PHE A 150 -2.05 -25.40 8.09
N PRO A 151 -1.77 -24.08 8.04
CA PRO A 151 -1.03 -23.42 6.97
C PRO A 151 0.43 -23.91 6.94
N ALA A 152 1.05 -23.87 5.75
CA ALA A 152 2.43 -24.33 5.58
C ALA A 152 3.43 -23.39 6.28
N SER A 153 3.24 -22.07 6.14
CA SER A 153 4.07 -21.04 6.77
C SER A 153 3.60 -20.72 8.18
N GLN A 154 4.56 -20.56 9.11
CA GLN A 154 4.29 -20.25 10.52
C GLN A 154 4.38 -18.75 10.83
N ALA A 155 4.90 -17.95 9.91
CA ALA A 155 4.92 -16.50 10.01
C ALA A 155 4.96 -15.88 8.60
N ASN A 156 4.14 -14.87 8.34
CA ASN A 156 4.11 -14.11 7.09
C ASN A 156 3.96 -12.61 7.38
N LEU A 157 4.26 -11.75 6.41
CA LEU A 157 4.00 -10.32 6.52
C LEU A 157 2.77 -9.96 5.68
N ARG A 158 1.93 -9.05 6.20
CA ARG A 158 0.91 -8.36 5.40
C ARG A 158 1.55 -7.25 4.56
N GLU A 159 0.76 -6.62 3.71
CA GLU A 159 1.18 -5.42 2.99
C GLU A 159 1.56 -4.31 3.98
N PRO A 160 2.59 -3.51 3.67
CA PRO A 160 2.96 -2.35 4.48
C PRO A 160 1.90 -1.25 4.35
N TYR A 161 1.63 -0.57 5.46
CA TYR A 161 0.69 0.56 5.54
C TYR A 161 1.39 1.81 6.07
N ILE A 162 0.83 2.98 5.85
CA ILE A 162 1.28 4.24 6.44
C ILE A 162 0.22 4.68 7.43
N LEU A 163 0.63 4.81 8.69
CA LEU A 163 -0.18 5.47 9.69
C LEU A 163 0.44 6.84 9.93
N ARG A 164 -0.04 7.85 9.19
CA ARG A 164 0.35 9.26 9.23
C ARG A 164 1.87 9.51 9.14
N ASP A 165 2.61 9.30 10.23
CA ASP A 165 4.05 9.57 10.32
C ASP A 165 4.94 8.34 10.09
N TYR A 166 4.41 7.13 10.32
CA TYR A 166 5.19 5.89 10.32
C TYR A 166 4.67 4.88 9.33
N ARG A 167 5.62 4.23 8.64
CA ARG A 167 5.36 3.07 7.82
C ARG A 167 5.34 1.82 8.70
N GLY A 168 4.18 1.20 8.77
CA GLY A 168 3.90 -0.01 9.53
C GLY A 168 3.88 -1.27 8.66
N GLN A 169 4.10 -2.42 9.27
CA GLN A 169 3.80 -3.70 8.62
C GLN A 169 3.44 -4.76 9.66
N THR A 170 2.33 -5.46 9.42
CA THR A 170 1.84 -6.51 10.33
C THR A 170 2.52 -7.83 10.04
N VAL A 171 3.01 -8.49 11.09
CA VAL A 171 3.41 -9.90 11.08
C VAL A 171 2.24 -10.78 11.51
N VAL A 172 1.87 -11.74 10.66
CA VAL A 172 0.89 -12.78 10.95
C VAL A 172 1.63 -14.03 11.37
N ILE A 173 1.28 -14.58 12.53
CA ILE A 173 1.95 -15.71 13.16
C ILE A 173 0.92 -16.83 13.26
N ASN A 174 1.26 -18.02 12.75
CA ASN A 174 0.39 -19.19 12.78
C ASN A 174 0.93 -20.18 13.83
N PRO A 175 0.46 -20.13 15.09
CA PRO A 175 0.91 -21.05 16.11
C PRO A 175 0.30 -22.45 15.99
N PHE A 176 -0.70 -22.64 15.13
CA PHE A 176 -1.34 -23.93 14.88
C PHE A 176 -1.17 -24.34 13.43
N ALA A 177 -0.81 -25.61 13.22
CA ALA A 177 -0.80 -26.22 11.90
C ALA A 177 -1.45 -27.60 11.97
N TYR A 178 -2.29 -27.96 11.01
CA TYR A 178 -3.03 -29.21 10.98
C TYR A 178 -2.79 -29.98 9.70
N ASN A 179 -2.44 -31.27 9.82
CA ASN A 179 -2.41 -32.21 8.69
C ASN A 179 -3.70 -33.06 8.72
N PRO A 180 -4.63 -32.87 7.76
CA PRO A 180 -5.93 -33.55 7.76
C PRO A 180 -5.88 -35.04 7.41
N VAL A 181 -4.87 -35.50 6.67
CA VAL A 181 -4.75 -36.92 6.28
C VAL A 181 -4.21 -37.76 7.43
N THR A 182 -3.17 -37.27 8.12
CA THR A 182 -2.63 -37.93 9.32
C THR A 182 -3.43 -37.63 10.59
N ARG A 183 -4.34 -36.63 10.54
CA ARG A 183 -5.13 -36.14 11.68
C ARG A 183 -4.26 -35.66 12.83
N THR A 184 -3.24 -34.86 12.50
CA THR A 184 -2.26 -34.35 13.47
C THR A 184 -2.37 -32.85 13.57
N LEU A 185 -2.72 -32.34 14.76
CA LEU A 185 -2.63 -30.92 15.09
C LEU A 185 -1.27 -30.64 15.73
N ARG A 186 -0.50 -29.72 15.17
CA ARG A 186 0.76 -29.22 15.70
C ARG A 186 0.54 -27.85 16.32
N VAL A 187 0.97 -27.69 17.58
CA VAL A 187 0.86 -26.42 18.32
C VAL A 187 2.25 -25.93 18.67
N TYR A 188 2.66 -24.80 18.09
CA TYR A 188 3.91 -24.11 18.37
C TYR A 188 3.74 -23.21 19.60
N TYR A 189 4.28 -23.61 20.74
CA TYR A 189 4.02 -22.96 22.03
C TYR A 189 5.08 -21.96 22.46
N ASN A 190 6.22 -21.94 21.75
CA ASN A 190 7.30 -20.98 21.96
C ASN A 190 7.98 -20.72 20.62
N MET A 191 7.94 -19.48 20.13
CA MET A 191 8.51 -19.09 18.85
C MET A 191 9.34 -17.81 18.99
N THR A 192 10.42 -17.72 18.23
CA THR A 192 11.16 -16.47 18.01
C THR A 192 11.13 -16.17 16.53
N ILE A 193 10.64 -14.99 16.18
CA ILE A 193 10.42 -14.55 14.80
C ILE A 193 11.22 -13.27 14.60
N GLU A 194 11.87 -13.15 13.45
CA GLU A 194 12.66 -11.98 13.08
C GLU A 194 12.08 -11.38 11.80
N VAL A 195 11.84 -10.07 11.85
CA VAL A 195 11.39 -9.24 10.72
C VAL A 195 12.55 -8.30 10.40
N MET A 196 13.11 -8.41 9.19
CA MET A 196 14.35 -7.72 8.83
C MET A 196 14.27 -7.09 7.44
N ALA A 197 15.06 -6.03 7.23
CA ALA A 197 15.16 -5.42 5.91
C ALA A 197 15.91 -6.35 4.94
N ALA A 198 15.35 -6.55 3.75
CA ALA A 198 15.84 -7.42 2.70
C ALA A 198 15.90 -6.71 1.32
N GLY A 199 16.11 -5.39 1.33
CA GLY A 199 16.23 -4.56 0.14
C GLY A 199 15.38 -3.30 0.23
N THR A 200 15.14 -2.68 -0.91
CA THR A 200 14.26 -1.52 -1.06
C THR A 200 12.88 -1.95 -1.55
N SER A 201 11.83 -1.33 -1.02
CA SER A 201 10.43 -1.53 -1.39
C SER A 201 9.96 -0.43 -2.33
N THR A 202 8.94 -0.71 -3.13
CA THR A 202 8.10 0.30 -3.78
C THR A 202 6.70 0.37 -3.15
N ASP A 203 6.33 -0.66 -2.39
CA ASP A 203 5.00 -0.79 -1.82
C ASP A 203 4.83 0.19 -0.66
N ASN A 204 3.89 1.13 -0.80
CA ASN A 204 3.48 2.06 0.24
C ASN A 204 4.63 2.72 1.03
N ILE A 205 5.63 3.24 0.31
CA ILE A 205 6.83 3.84 0.89
C ILE A 205 6.64 5.29 1.30
N ILE A 206 7.43 5.73 2.28
CA ILE A 206 7.58 7.16 2.59
C ILE A 206 8.86 7.68 1.93
N VAL A 207 8.74 8.72 1.11
CA VAL A 207 9.90 9.40 0.52
C VAL A 207 10.11 10.72 1.25
N ARG A 208 11.08 10.73 2.17
CA ARG A 208 11.45 11.92 2.94
C ARG A 208 12.94 11.95 3.22
N ASN A 209 13.47 13.15 3.41
CA ASN A 209 14.89 13.35 3.70
C ASN A 209 15.21 13.14 5.19
N GLU A 210 14.24 13.36 6.09
CA GLU A 210 14.38 13.15 7.53
C GLU A 210 13.05 12.65 8.13
N VAL A 211 13.14 11.84 9.20
CA VAL A 211 11.99 11.38 9.99
C VAL A 211 11.44 12.55 10.83
N PRO A 212 10.11 12.70 10.97
CA PRO A 212 9.49 13.77 11.76
C PRO A 212 10.11 13.89 13.16
N GLN A 213 10.54 15.10 13.50
CA GLN A 213 11.11 15.41 14.82
C GLN A 213 10.02 15.72 15.87
N THR A 214 8.76 15.80 15.47
CA THR A 214 7.59 16.09 16.30
C THR A 214 6.38 15.34 15.75
N VAL A 215 5.53 14.83 16.64
CA VAL A 215 4.34 14.03 16.32
C VAL A 215 3.17 14.57 17.15
N ASP A 216 1.96 14.61 16.58
CA ASP A 216 0.74 14.98 17.29
C ASP A 216 0.50 14.10 18.52
N ALA A 217 0.05 14.69 19.63
CA ALA A 217 -0.10 13.97 20.89
C ALA A 217 -1.07 12.79 20.79
N GLU A 218 -2.19 12.96 20.08
CA GLU A 218 -3.19 11.92 19.82
C GLU A 218 -2.56 10.74 19.06
N PHE A 219 -1.81 10.99 17.98
CA PHE A 219 -1.19 9.96 17.14
C PHE A 219 0.01 9.28 17.80
N ARG A 220 0.82 10.00 18.59
CA ARG A 220 1.91 9.38 19.36
C ARG A 220 1.39 8.26 20.25
N GLN A 221 0.29 8.51 20.95
CA GLN A 221 -0.32 7.49 21.79
C GLN A 221 -0.78 6.30 20.93
N ILE A 222 -1.25 6.53 19.69
CA ILE A 222 -1.62 5.44 18.76
C ILE A 222 -0.39 4.62 18.42
N TYR A 223 0.71 5.26 18.04
CA TYR A 223 1.93 4.58 17.66
C TYR A 223 2.47 3.67 18.76
N ASN A 224 2.51 4.16 20.01
CA ASN A 224 3.01 3.39 21.16
C ASN A 224 2.22 2.11 21.43
N ARG A 225 0.95 2.04 21.03
CA ARG A 225 0.09 0.88 21.20
C ARG A 225 0.08 -0.02 19.98
N HIS A 226 -0.09 0.61 18.83
CA HIS A 226 -0.29 -0.07 17.57
C HIS A 226 0.99 -0.80 17.15
N PHE A 227 2.15 -0.20 17.40
CA PHE A 227 3.44 -0.79 17.05
C PHE A 227 4.20 -1.31 18.28
N LEU A 228 4.56 -2.60 18.25
CA LEU A 228 5.35 -3.20 19.33
C LEU A 228 6.72 -2.54 19.55
N ASN A 229 7.26 -1.82 18.56
CA ASN A 229 8.61 -1.23 18.58
C ASN A 229 8.64 0.30 18.54
N ALA A 230 7.53 0.99 18.83
CA ALA A 230 7.49 2.45 18.90
C ALA A 230 8.40 3.06 20.00
N ASP A 231 8.59 2.36 21.12
CA ASP A 231 9.29 2.91 22.30
C ASP A 231 10.83 2.95 22.24
N ASN A 232 11.46 2.47 21.16
CA ASN A 232 12.93 2.34 21.09
C ASN A 232 13.70 3.65 20.76
N GLY A 233 13.07 4.82 20.92
CA GLY A 233 13.67 6.09 20.51
C GLY A 233 13.06 7.34 21.12
N SER A 234 12.71 7.36 22.42
CA SER A 234 12.21 8.56 23.12
C SER A 234 13.25 9.70 23.15
N ARG A 235 13.39 10.44 22.05
CA ARG A 235 14.05 11.75 21.96
C ARG A 235 13.06 12.90 21.99
N TYR A 236 11.76 12.60 22.07
CA TYR A 236 10.71 13.57 21.87
C TYR A 236 9.97 13.83 23.19
N THR A 237 9.91 15.09 23.56
CA THR A 237 8.96 15.62 24.54
C THR A 237 7.93 16.40 23.74
N PRO A 238 6.80 15.79 23.33
CA PRO A 238 5.75 16.55 22.67
C PRO A 238 5.17 17.55 23.65
N LEU A 239 4.83 18.74 23.13
CA LEU A 239 3.84 19.57 23.78
C LEU A 239 2.49 18.86 23.56
N GLU A 240 1.70 18.70 24.63
CA GLU A 240 0.36 18.12 24.53
C GLU A 240 -0.55 19.12 23.81
N ASP A 241 -0.55 19.14 22.48
CA ASP A 241 -1.58 19.85 21.71
C ASP A 241 -2.81 18.93 21.59
N GLN A 242 -4.03 19.48 21.67
CA GLN A 242 -5.26 18.74 21.39
C GLN A 242 -5.47 18.47 19.89
N GLY A 243 -4.55 18.89 19.04
CA GLY A 243 -4.66 18.81 17.60
C GLY A 243 -5.62 19.87 17.05
N ASN A 244 -5.62 20.06 15.74
CA ASN A 244 -6.50 21.02 15.06
C ASN A 244 -7.70 20.32 14.37
N MET A 245 -8.77 21.09 14.17
CA MET A 245 -10.00 20.64 13.52
C MET A 245 -10.36 21.50 12.30
N LEU A 246 -10.72 20.82 11.21
CA LEU A 246 -11.38 21.40 10.06
C LEU A 246 -12.86 21.02 10.06
N ILE A 247 -13.74 22.00 9.94
CA ILE A 247 -15.18 21.81 9.80
C ILE A 247 -15.59 22.14 8.36
N ILE A 248 -16.10 21.16 7.63
CA ILE A 248 -16.70 21.37 6.30
C ILE A 248 -18.22 21.36 6.48
N SER A 249 -18.83 22.53 6.36
CA SER A 249 -20.25 22.73 6.65
C SER A 249 -21.02 23.14 5.41
N TYR A 250 -22.29 22.74 5.35
CA TYR A 250 -23.25 23.39 4.48
C TYR A 250 -23.47 24.84 4.95
N GLY A 251 -23.31 25.82 4.06
CA GLY A 251 -23.38 27.26 4.40
C GLY A 251 -24.55 27.67 5.31
N PRO A 252 -25.80 27.25 5.02
CA PRO A 252 -26.96 27.53 5.89
C PRO A 252 -26.92 26.98 7.32
N PHE A 253 -25.97 26.12 7.66
CA PHE A 253 -25.81 25.54 9.01
C PHE A 253 -24.64 26.15 9.80
N MET A 254 -23.82 26.99 9.17
CA MET A 254 -22.59 27.51 9.79
C MET A 254 -22.89 28.42 10.99
N ALA A 255 -23.99 29.17 10.97
CA ALA A 255 -24.33 30.08 12.06
C ALA A 255 -24.60 29.32 13.37
N GLU A 256 -25.24 28.15 13.28
CA GLU A 256 -25.54 27.29 14.41
C GLU A 256 -24.30 26.57 14.96
N MET A 257 -23.24 26.45 14.16
CA MET A 257 -21.97 25.85 14.58
C MET A 257 -21.05 26.82 15.31
N GLN A 258 -21.34 28.13 15.33
CA GLN A 258 -20.40 29.12 15.87
C GLN A 258 -20.08 28.89 17.35
N ASP A 259 -21.08 28.60 18.18
CA ASP A 259 -20.86 28.33 19.61
C ASP A 259 -19.99 27.06 19.83
N PHE A 260 -20.10 26.07 18.94
CA PHE A 260 -19.25 24.88 18.94
C PHE A 260 -17.80 25.24 18.61
N VAL A 261 -17.58 26.04 17.55
CA VAL A 261 -16.24 26.52 17.15
C VAL A 261 -15.59 27.31 18.28
N ASP A 262 -16.33 28.24 18.89
CA ASP A 262 -15.84 29.09 19.97
C ASP A 262 -15.48 28.27 21.22
N TRP A 263 -16.28 27.25 21.53
CA TRP A 263 -15.99 26.33 22.62
C TRP A 263 -14.73 25.50 22.38
N LYS A 264 -14.58 24.89 21.21
CA LYS A 264 -13.37 24.11 20.88
C LYS A 264 -12.10 24.95 20.94
N ARG A 265 -12.15 26.19 20.44
CA ARG A 265 -11.05 27.16 20.61
C ARG A 265 -10.79 27.52 22.07
N THR A 266 -11.84 27.69 22.87
CA THR A 266 -11.72 28.00 24.31
C THR A 266 -10.94 26.92 25.05
N ILE A 267 -11.12 25.64 24.70
CA ILE A 267 -10.39 24.53 25.31
C ILE A 267 -9.05 24.21 24.62
N GLY A 268 -8.63 25.06 23.67
CA GLY A 268 -7.30 25.05 23.07
C GLY A 268 -7.15 24.22 21.80
N MET A 269 -8.26 23.91 21.11
CA MET A 269 -8.25 23.30 19.79
C MET A 269 -8.33 24.37 18.70
N PRO A 270 -7.33 24.53 17.83
CA PRO A 270 -7.45 25.37 16.64
C PRO A 270 -8.55 24.82 15.72
N VAL A 271 -9.53 25.66 15.36
CA VAL A 271 -10.66 25.26 14.51
C VAL A 271 -10.81 26.22 13.33
N GLU A 272 -10.90 25.68 12.13
CA GLU A 272 -11.34 26.38 10.92
C GLU A 272 -12.67 25.81 10.42
N MET A 273 -13.57 26.67 9.94
CA MET A 273 -14.86 26.26 9.40
C MET A 273 -15.08 26.86 8.01
N VAL A 274 -15.39 26.00 7.04
CA VAL A 274 -15.45 26.34 5.61
C VAL A 274 -16.78 25.87 5.02
N ASP A 275 -17.37 26.68 4.13
CA ASP A 275 -18.57 26.30 3.39
C ASP A 275 -18.21 25.32 2.27
N VAL A 276 -18.86 24.15 2.24
CA VAL A 276 -18.70 23.14 1.19
C VAL A 276 -18.91 23.70 -0.23
N ALA A 277 -19.74 24.73 -0.38
CA ALA A 277 -19.97 25.40 -1.66
C ALA A 277 -18.71 26.09 -2.22
N THR A 278 -17.79 26.52 -1.35
CA THR A 278 -16.52 27.16 -1.75
C THR A 278 -15.45 26.16 -2.20
N ILE A 279 -15.55 24.91 -1.72
CA ILE A 279 -14.66 23.80 -2.07
C ILE A 279 -15.14 23.11 -3.36
N GLY A 280 -16.45 22.90 -3.45
CA GLY A 280 -17.11 22.07 -4.45
C GLY A 280 -17.85 20.92 -3.79
N ALA A 281 -19.17 20.86 -3.96
CA ALA A 281 -20.05 19.89 -3.32
C ALA A 281 -20.02 18.51 -4.01
N ASN A 282 -18.84 17.91 -4.15
CA ASN A 282 -18.65 16.54 -4.60
C ASN A 282 -17.48 15.86 -3.84
N PRO A 283 -17.48 14.53 -3.71
CA PRO A 283 -16.49 13.84 -2.87
C PRO A 283 -15.04 14.06 -3.32
N THR A 284 -14.75 14.09 -4.62
CA THR A 284 -13.39 14.32 -5.12
C THR A 284 -12.85 15.70 -4.72
N ALA A 285 -13.66 16.75 -4.84
CA ALA A 285 -13.26 18.10 -4.45
C ALA A 285 -13.03 18.21 -2.94
N ILE A 286 -13.90 17.59 -2.13
CA ILE A 286 -13.75 17.54 -0.67
C ILE A 286 -12.47 16.80 -0.30
N LYS A 287 -12.22 15.61 -0.87
CA LYS A 287 -11.00 14.83 -0.60
C LYS A 287 -9.73 15.61 -0.95
N ASN A 288 -9.69 16.24 -2.11
CA ASN A 288 -8.54 17.05 -2.53
C ASN A 288 -8.31 18.25 -1.59
N TYR A 289 -9.38 18.90 -1.14
CA TYR A 289 -9.28 20.01 -0.20
C TYR A 289 -8.75 19.56 1.17
N VAL A 290 -9.27 18.45 1.69
CA VAL A 290 -8.80 17.86 2.97
C VAL A 290 -7.32 17.45 2.86
N ALA A 291 -6.91 16.81 1.77
CA ALA A 291 -5.52 16.44 1.52
C ALA A 291 -4.59 17.66 1.50
N ASN A 292 -5.01 18.73 0.82
CA ASN A 292 -4.26 19.98 0.76
C ASN A 292 -4.18 20.66 2.14
N TYR A 293 -5.29 20.70 2.87
CA TYR A 293 -5.35 21.29 4.21
C TYR A 293 -4.44 20.52 5.18
N TYR A 294 -4.53 19.19 5.19
CA TYR A 294 -3.66 18.32 5.98
C TYR A 294 -2.18 18.60 5.71
N THR A 295 -1.78 18.69 4.43
CA THR A 295 -0.39 18.94 4.04
C THR A 295 0.08 20.35 4.42
N THR A 296 -0.80 21.35 4.35
CA THR A 296 -0.43 22.77 4.54
C THR A 296 -0.47 23.21 6.00
N ASN A 297 -1.45 22.72 6.76
CA ASN A 297 -1.76 23.21 8.11
C ASN A 297 -1.62 22.14 9.20
N GLY A 298 -1.36 20.88 8.82
CA GLY A 298 -1.67 19.72 9.66
C GLY A 298 -3.18 19.53 9.79
N LEU A 299 -3.64 18.32 10.11
CA LEU A 299 -5.05 18.09 10.45
C LEU A 299 -5.20 16.88 11.37
N THR A 300 -5.90 17.02 12.50
CA THR A 300 -6.19 15.89 13.41
C THR A 300 -7.65 15.45 13.32
N PHE A 301 -8.58 16.40 13.25
CA PHE A 301 -10.02 16.12 13.22
C PHE A 301 -10.69 16.76 12.01
N LEU A 302 -11.55 16.01 11.31
CA LEU A 302 -12.45 16.51 10.28
C LEU A 302 -13.91 16.33 10.74
N LEU A 303 -14.66 17.42 10.84
CA LEU A 303 -16.10 17.36 11.11
C LEU A 303 -16.91 17.79 9.89
N LEU A 304 -17.75 16.89 9.39
CA LEU A 304 -18.67 17.15 8.28
C LEU A 304 -20.03 17.58 8.85
N VAL A 305 -20.55 18.74 8.43
CA VAL A 305 -21.83 19.29 8.93
C VAL A 305 -22.85 19.37 7.81
N GLY A 306 -23.76 18.38 7.80
CA GLY A 306 -24.77 18.17 6.78
C GLY A 306 -25.00 16.68 6.52
N ASP A 307 -26.19 16.32 6.03
CA ASP A 307 -26.46 14.98 5.50
C ASP A 307 -25.71 14.78 4.16
N HIS A 308 -25.75 13.57 3.60
CA HIS A 308 -25.17 13.23 2.28
C HIS A 308 -25.59 14.23 1.18
N ALA A 309 -26.84 14.70 1.20
CA ALA A 309 -27.34 15.64 0.21
C ALA A 309 -26.71 17.04 0.33
N GLN A 310 -26.23 17.43 1.51
CA GLN A 310 -25.58 18.73 1.75
C GLN A 310 -24.05 18.62 1.67
N VAL A 311 -23.47 17.59 2.27
CA VAL A 311 -22.03 17.29 2.27
C VAL A 311 -21.84 15.83 1.86
N PRO A 312 -21.59 15.57 0.57
CA PRO A 312 -21.49 14.21 0.03
C PRO A 312 -20.43 13.35 0.73
N THR A 313 -20.66 12.04 0.76
CA THR A 313 -19.69 11.02 1.20
C THR A 313 -19.08 10.33 -0.01
N VAL A 314 -17.94 9.66 0.16
CA VAL A 314 -17.33 8.90 -0.93
C VAL A 314 -18.10 7.59 -1.13
N THR A 315 -18.45 7.27 -2.37
CA THR A 315 -19.23 6.04 -2.71
C THR A 315 -18.58 5.22 -3.83
N THR A 316 -17.37 5.58 -4.24
CA THR A 316 -16.64 4.99 -5.37
C THR A 316 -15.16 4.82 -5.02
N GLY A 317 -14.48 3.88 -5.67
CA GLY A 317 -13.08 3.54 -5.39
C GLY A 317 -12.98 2.15 -4.75
N ASP A 318 -11.78 1.77 -4.32
CA ASP A 318 -11.50 0.51 -3.62
C ASP A 318 -11.94 0.62 -2.16
N LEU A 319 -13.24 0.81 -1.92
CA LEU A 319 -13.85 0.96 -0.60
C LEU A 319 -14.94 -0.09 -0.39
N GLY A 320 -15.10 -0.56 0.85
CA GLY A 320 -16.16 -1.50 1.23
C GLY A 320 -17.59 -0.95 1.04
N GLY A 321 -17.75 0.36 0.94
CA GLY A 321 -19.05 1.02 0.78
C GLY A 321 -18.97 2.54 0.95
N PRO A 322 -20.12 3.22 1.19
CA PRO A 322 -20.15 4.64 1.48
C PRO A 322 -19.30 4.97 2.70
N SER A 323 -18.34 5.89 2.55
CA SER A 323 -17.30 6.12 3.54
C SER A 323 -16.94 7.60 3.68
N ASP A 324 -17.05 8.12 4.91
CA ASP A 324 -16.43 9.40 5.28
C ASP A 324 -14.95 9.22 5.65
N HIS A 325 -14.53 8.04 6.12
CA HIS A 325 -13.12 7.75 6.41
C HIS A 325 -12.23 7.80 5.16
N ALA A 326 -12.81 7.60 3.98
CA ALA A 326 -12.11 7.80 2.71
C ALA A 326 -11.54 9.23 2.53
N TYR A 327 -12.03 10.24 3.27
CA TYR A 327 -11.43 11.57 3.32
C TYR A 327 -10.16 11.65 4.18
N ALA A 328 -9.90 10.65 5.01
CA ALA A 328 -8.74 10.53 5.89
C ALA A 328 -7.65 9.60 5.35
N TYR A 329 -7.87 8.87 4.25
CA TYR A 329 -6.80 8.13 3.56
C TYR A 329 -6.01 9.09 2.67
N LEU A 330 -4.96 9.69 3.25
CA LEU A 330 -4.19 10.81 2.69
C LEU A 330 -2.72 10.45 2.44
N ALA A 331 -2.15 9.59 3.28
CA ALA A 331 -0.81 9.06 3.15
C ALA A 331 -0.88 7.59 2.76
N GLY A 332 -0.09 7.22 1.76
CA GLY A 332 -0.06 5.85 1.29
C GLY A 332 -1.31 5.41 0.51
N ASN A 333 -1.31 4.13 0.14
CA ASN A 333 -2.45 3.47 -0.49
C ASN A 333 -2.91 2.32 0.40
N ASP A 334 -3.57 2.67 1.50
CA ASP A 334 -4.06 1.75 2.52
C ASP A 334 -5.35 2.27 3.19
N HIS A 335 -5.81 1.55 4.22
CA HIS A 335 -7.08 1.78 4.93
C HIS A 335 -6.87 2.25 6.38
N TYR A 336 -5.74 2.91 6.68
CA TYR A 336 -5.45 3.47 7.99
C TYR A 336 -5.70 4.99 7.97
N PRO A 337 -6.76 5.51 8.63
CA PRO A 337 -7.05 6.94 8.61
C PRO A 337 -5.91 7.79 9.19
N ASP A 338 -5.43 8.78 8.44
CA ASP A 338 -4.40 9.74 8.87
C ASP A 338 -4.94 10.85 9.78
N LEU A 339 -6.26 10.92 9.93
CA LEU A 339 -7.01 11.85 10.78
C LEU A 339 -8.37 11.25 11.16
N PHE A 340 -9.03 11.81 12.16
CA PHE A 340 -10.34 11.33 12.62
C PHE A 340 -11.49 12.09 11.98
N VAL A 341 -12.39 11.38 11.31
CA VAL A 341 -13.57 11.98 10.67
C VAL A 341 -14.81 11.72 11.51
N GLY A 342 -15.64 12.74 11.70
CA GLY A 342 -16.98 12.60 12.26
C GLY A 342 -18.00 13.43 11.49
N ARG A 343 -19.29 13.12 11.67
CA ARG A 343 -20.39 13.80 10.97
C ARG A 343 -21.50 14.26 11.91
N PHE A 344 -21.81 15.56 11.87
CA PHE A 344 -23.10 16.09 12.30
C PHE A 344 -24.09 16.04 11.13
N SER A 345 -24.73 14.89 10.96
CA SER A 345 -25.66 14.69 9.84
C SER A 345 -26.96 15.44 10.11
N ALA A 346 -27.32 16.35 9.22
CA ALA A 346 -28.50 17.19 9.35
C ALA A 346 -29.07 17.61 7.99
N GLU A 347 -30.40 17.60 7.90
CA GLU A 347 -31.18 18.08 6.76
C GLU A 347 -31.68 19.52 6.98
N ASN A 348 -31.62 20.03 8.23
CA ASN A 348 -32.08 21.36 8.59
C ASN A 348 -31.37 21.94 9.84
N VAL A 349 -31.48 23.27 9.98
CA VAL A 349 -30.91 24.07 11.08
C VAL A 349 -31.24 23.52 12.47
N ALA A 350 -32.49 23.11 12.74
CA ALA A 350 -32.88 22.65 14.06
C ALA A 350 -32.15 21.36 14.48
N GLN A 351 -31.83 20.48 13.52
CA GLN A 351 -31.04 19.27 13.79
C GLN A 351 -29.58 19.58 14.11
N VAL A 352 -29.00 20.63 13.50
CA VAL A 352 -27.65 21.11 13.84
C VAL A 352 -27.66 21.73 15.24
N THR A 353 -28.63 22.60 15.54
CA THR A 353 -28.81 23.19 16.87
C THR A 353 -28.90 22.11 17.95
N THR A 354 -29.67 21.04 17.73
CA THR A 354 -29.78 19.92 18.67
C THR A 354 -28.43 19.25 18.94
N GLN A 355 -27.64 18.98 17.89
CA GLN A 355 -26.34 18.32 18.01
C GLN A 355 -25.30 19.22 18.69
N VAL A 356 -25.26 20.50 18.33
CA VAL A 356 -24.38 21.51 18.95
C VAL A 356 -24.73 21.72 20.42
N GLN A 357 -25.99 22.00 20.74
CA GLN A 357 -26.45 22.20 22.11
C GLN A 357 -26.08 21.02 22.99
N ARG A 358 -26.34 19.80 22.52
CA ARG A 358 -26.03 18.57 23.25
C ARG A 358 -24.54 18.44 23.57
N THR A 359 -23.69 18.75 22.58
CA THR A 359 -22.23 18.65 22.72
C THR A 359 -21.69 19.70 23.70
N LEU A 360 -22.15 20.94 23.57
CA LEU A 360 -21.79 22.02 24.50
C LEU A 360 -22.21 21.70 25.94
N GLU A 361 -23.44 21.23 26.14
CA GLU A 361 -23.91 20.85 27.47
C GLU A 361 -23.09 19.69 28.06
N TYR A 362 -22.77 18.65 27.28
CA TYR A 362 -21.98 17.51 27.75
C TYR A 362 -20.54 17.89 28.14
N GLU A 363 -19.89 18.73 27.33
CA GLU A 363 -18.49 19.11 27.55
C GLU A 363 -18.34 20.22 28.60
N GLN A 364 -19.21 21.24 28.58
CA GLN A 364 -19.11 22.41 29.46
C GLN A 364 -19.79 22.21 30.81
N ASN A 365 -21.05 21.77 30.81
CA ASN A 365 -21.93 21.83 31.97
C ASN A 365 -22.82 20.58 32.09
N PRO A 366 -22.21 19.37 32.18
CA PRO A 366 -22.98 18.15 32.28
C PRO A 366 -23.86 18.12 33.54
N ASP A 367 -25.03 17.43 33.48
CA ASP A 367 -25.84 17.21 34.67
C ASP A 367 -25.16 16.21 35.61
N VAL A 368 -24.58 16.75 36.68
CA VAL A 368 -23.90 16.00 37.76
C VAL A 368 -24.79 15.77 38.98
N SER A 369 -26.09 16.06 38.91
CA SER A 369 -27.03 15.86 40.02
C SER A 369 -27.30 14.37 40.31
N ILE A 370 -27.08 13.52 39.32
CA ILE A 370 -27.15 12.06 39.38
C ILE A 370 -25.94 11.46 38.67
N ASP A 371 -25.42 10.36 39.20
CA ASP A 371 -24.34 9.62 38.54
C ASP A 371 -24.93 8.69 37.47
N TRP A 372 -24.94 9.17 36.22
CA TRP A 372 -25.25 8.39 35.03
C TRP A 372 -24.00 8.07 34.19
N PHE A 373 -22.88 8.75 34.46
CA PHE A 373 -21.59 8.58 33.80
C PHE A 373 -20.97 7.21 34.09
N SER A 374 -21.08 6.76 35.35
CA SER A 374 -20.55 5.47 35.77
C SER A 374 -21.52 4.31 35.49
N LYS A 375 -22.41 4.43 34.49
CA LYS A 375 -23.44 3.43 34.16
C LYS A 375 -23.56 3.20 32.65
N GLY A 376 -23.87 1.97 32.26
CA GLY A 376 -24.05 1.58 30.86
C GLY A 376 -24.96 0.37 30.72
N PHE A 377 -25.10 -0.15 29.52
CA PHE A 377 -25.70 -1.47 29.28
C PHE A 377 -25.24 -2.07 27.94
N GLY A 378 -25.21 -3.40 27.87
CA GLY A 378 -24.90 -4.15 26.67
C GLY A 378 -26.13 -4.84 26.10
N ILE A 379 -26.23 -4.91 24.78
CA ILE A 379 -27.25 -5.66 24.06
C ILE A 379 -26.55 -6.69 23.17
N GLY A 380 -26.94 -7.96 23.31
CA GLY A 380 -26.35 -9.08 22.58
C GLY A 380 -27.42 -10.01 22.03
N SER A 381 -27.31 -10.39 20.76
CA SER A 381 -28.14 -11.46 20.21
C SER A 381 -27.82 -12.82 20.85
N SER A 382 -28.64 -13.84 20.55
CA SER A 382 -28.36 -15.23 20.95
C SER A 382 -27.57 -16.03 19.89
N GLU A 383 -27.11 -15.35 18.82
CA GLU A 383 -26.44 -15.96 17.68
C GLU A 383 -24.90 -15.89 17.81
N GLY A 384 -24.23 -16.57 16.88
CA GLY A 384 -22.78 -16.81 16.90
C GLY A 384 -22.45 -18.28 16.59
N PRO A 385 -21.19 -18.71 16.84
CA PRO A 385 -20.09 -17.91 17.37
C PRO A 385 -19.52 -16.94 16.33
N GLY A 386 -18.97 -15.81 16.80
CA GLY A 386 -18.21 -14.82 16.03
C GLY A 386 -16.72 -14.87 16.38
N ASP A 387 -16.13 -13.69 16.62
CA ASP A 387 -14.74 -13.56 17.09
C ASP A 387 -14.52 -14.26 18.43
N ASP A 388 -13.28 -14.70 18.69
CA ASP A 388 -12.90 -15.52 19.85
C ASP A 388 -13.73 -16.81 20.11
N GLY A 389 -14.58 -17.18 19.14
CA GLY A 389 -15.51 -18.30 19.28
C GLY A 389 -16.70 -17.99 20.18
N GLU A 390 -17.00 -16.71 20.39
CA GLU A 390 -18.02 -16.24 21.34
C GLU A 390 -19.37 -16.01 20.68
N TYR A 391 -20.45 -16.33 21.41
CA TYR A 391 -21.76 -15.83 21.04
C TYR A 391 -21.87 -14.34 21.38
N ASP A 392 -22.70 -13.61 20.65
CA ASP A 392 -22.90 -12.15 20.82
C ASP A 392 -23.19 -11.74 22.30
N TRP A 393 -23.97 -12.53 23.05
CA TRP A 393 -24.23 -12.24 24.47
C TRP A 393 -23.03 -12.52 25.39
N GLN A 394 -22.12 -13.42 25.01
CA GLN A 394 -20.90 -13.71 25.77
C GLN A 394 -19.90 -12.56 25.60
N HIS A 395 -19.71 -12.13 24.35
CA HIS A 395 -18.95 -10.96 23.97
C HIS A 395 -19.34 -9.73 24.80
N MET A 396 -20.64 -9.40 24.83
CA MET A 396 -21.17 -8.30 25.65
C MET A 396 -20.95 -8.47 27.16
N ARG A 397 -20.84 -9.71 27.65
CA ARG A 397 -20.63 -9.99 29.07
C ARG A 397 -19.15 -9.87 29.46
N ASN A 398 -18.24 -10.12 28.53
CA ASN A 398 -16.81 -9.86 28.70
C ASN A 398 -16.55 -8.35 28.76
N ILE A 399 -17.01 -7.58 27.77
CA ILE A 399 -16.97 -6.11 27.78
C ILE A 399 -17.56 -5.53 29.07
N ARG A 400 -18.70 -6.07 29.52
CA ARG A 400 -19.29 -5.68 30.81
C ARG A 400 -18.32 -5.86 31.99
N THR A 401 -17.56 -6.96 32.00
CA THR A 401 -16.62 -7.28 33.07
C THR A 401 -15.50 -6.24 33.11
N ASP A 402 -14.98 -5.85 31.95
CA ASP A 402 -13.89 -4.87 31.83
C ASP A 402 -14.36 -3.47 32.25
N LEU A 403 -15.52 -3.04 31.77
CA LEU A 403 -16.12 -1.76 32.16
C LEU A 403 -16.31 -1.65 33.67
N ILE A 404 -16.82 -2.70 34.32
CA ILE A 404 -17.00 -2.75 35.79
C ILE A 404 -15.65 -2.79 36.53
N GLY A 405 -14.61 -3.39 35.92
CA GLY A 405 -13.25 -3.43 36.45
C GLY A 405 -12.59 -2.05 36.51
N TYR A 406 -13.06 -1.09 35.71
CA TYR A 406 -12.53 0.27 35.62
C TYR A 406 -13.31 1.26 36.50
N THR A 407 -14.13 2.13 35.90
CA THR A 407 -14.86 3.19 36.59
C THR A 407 -16.37 2.97 36.68
N TYR A 408 -16.93 1.99 35.95
CA TYR A 408 -18.37 1.79 35.88
C TYR A 408 -18.91 1.04 37.11
N THR A 409 -20.01 1.56 37.66
CA THR A 409 -20.69 0.99 38.83
C THR A 409 -21.79 -0.01 38.46
N SER A 410 -22.34 0.07 37.26
CA SER A 410 -23.42 -0.79 36.78
C SER A 410 -23.48 -0.83 35.26
N ILE A 411 -23.42 -2.03 34.69
CA ILE A 411 -23.68 -2.30 33.28
C ILE A 411 -24.86 -3.28 33.19
N GLY A 412 -25.97 -2.82 32.62
CA GLY A 412 -27.17 -3.63 32.39
C GLY A 412 -26.97 -4.66 31.29
N GLU A 413 -27.72 -5.76 31.33
CA GLU A 413 -27.65 -6.86 30.37
C GLU A 413 -29.00 -7.00 29.67
N LEU A 414 -29.04 -6.84 28.35
CA LEU A 414 -30.23 -7.02 27.51
C LEU A 414 -29.93 -8.06 26.42
N TYR A 415 -30.02 -9.34 26.76
CA TYR A 415 -29.63 -10.43 25.85
C TYR A 415 -30.83 -11.22 25.34
N ASP A 416 -30.79 -11.60 24.06
CA ASP A 416 -31.84 -12.46 23.52
C ASP A 416 -31.89 -13.81 24.26
N GLY A 417 -33.10 -14.23 24.62
CA GLY A 417 -33.33 -15.45 25.39
C GLY A 417 -33.30 -15.24 26.90
N SER A 418 -32.64 -16.12 27.63
CA SER A 418 -32.48 -16.01 29.08
C SER A 418 -31.12 -16.55 29.45
N GLN A 419 -30.11 -15.69 29.38
CA GLN A 419 -28.69 -16.07 29.46
C GLN A 419 -28.17 -16.12 30.90
N GLY A 420 -29.04 -15.90 31.89
CA GLY A 420 -28.70 -15.88 33.31
C GLY A 420 -27.87 -14.67 33.71
N GLY A 421 -27.38 -14.63 34.96
CA GLY A 421 -26.68 -13.46 35.48
C GLY A 421 -27.64 -12.32 35.84
N GLU A 422 -27.31 -11.10 35.40
CA GLU A 422 -28.15 -9.89 35.59
C GLU A 422 -29.04 -9.61 34.35
N ASP A 423 -29.01 -10.49 33.35
CA ASP A 423 -29.84 -10.46 32.15
C ASP A 423 -31.34 -10.45 32.45
N LEU A 424 -32.09 -9.67 31.67
CA LEU A 424 -33.54 -9.63 31.79
C LEU A 424 -34.15 -11.00 31.41
N PRO A 425 -35.13 -11.52 32.18
CA PRO A 425 -35.77 -12.77 31.81
C PRO A 425 -36.57 -12.67 30.49
N GLY A 426 -36.21 -13.52 29.53
CA GLY A 426 -36.84 -13.58 28.21
C GLY A 426 -36.29 -12.50 27.26
N ASN A 427 -36.77 -12.49 26.02
CA ASN A 427 -36.21 -11.57 25.02
C ASN A 427 -36.47 -10.10 25.41
N PRO A 428 -35.42 -9.24 25.39
CA PRO A 428 -35.57 -7.82 25.56
C PRO A 428 -36.39 -7.24 24.41
N ASN A 429 -36.96 -6.06 24.62
CA ASN A 429 -37.74 -5.38 23.60
C ASN A 429 -37.48 -3.88 23.61
N SER A 430 -38.06 -3.16 22.65
CA SER A 430 -37.93 -1.71 22.53
C SER A 430 -38.25 -0.94 23.82
N THR A 431 -39.13 -1.44 24.69
CA THR A 431 -39.43 -0.78 25.97
C THR A 431 -38.30 -0.96 26.98
N SER A 432 -37.64 -2.12 26.98
CA SER A 432 -36.49 -2.39 27.84
C SER A 432 -35.35 -1.41 27.54
N VAL A 433 -35.01 -1.22 26.26
CA VAL A 433 -34.00 -0.24 25.83
C VAL A 433 -34.38 1.18 26.24
N ALA A 434 -35.61 1.61 25.93
CA ALA A 434 -36.08 2.94 26.32
C ALA A 434 -36.01 3.18 27.83
N THR A 435 -36.27 2.14 28.63
CA THR A 435 -36.20 2.23 30.11
C THR A 435 -34.78 2.47 30.59
N GLU A 436 -33.81 1.72 30.06
CA GLU A 436 -32.38 1.89 30.40
C GLU A 436 -31.88 3.27 30.01
N VAL A 437 -32.13 3.69 28.76
CA VAL A 437 -31.69 4.99 28.23
C VAL A 437 -32.29 6.15 29.02
N ASN A 438 -33.60 6.11 29.29
CA ASN A 438 -34.29 7.15 30.06
C ASN A 438 -33.84 7.20 31.53
N ALA A 439 -33.26 6.11 32.06
CA ALA A 439 -32.69 6.07 33.40
C ALA A 439 -31.26 6.66 33.47
N GLY A 440 -30.69 7.10 32.34
CA GLY A 440 -29.38 7.74 32.22
C GLY A 440 -28.24 6.73 32.14
N ARG A 441 -27.57 6.68 30.99
CA ARG A 441 -26.46 5.76 30.69
C ARG A 441 -25.40 6.51 29.89
N ALA A 442 -24.13 6.22 30.14
CA ALA A 442 -23.00 6.84 29.46
C ALA A 442 -22.54 6.08 28.22
N ILE A 443 -22.68 4.76 28.24
CA ILE A 443 -22.25 3.87 27.15
C ILE A 443 -23.34 2.85 26.82
N ILE A 444 -23.49 2.57 25.53
CA ILE A 444 -24.24 1.43 25.00
C ILE A 444 -23.34 0.66 24.06
N ASN A 445 -23.14 -0.61 24.37
CA ASN A 445 -22.54 -1.57 23.45
C ASN A 445 -23.63 -2.46 22.85
N TYR A 446 -23.64 -2.58 21.53
CA TYR A 446 -24.56 -3.44 20.80
C TYR A 446 -23.80 -4.40 19.90
N VAL A 447 -24.21 -5.67 19.90
CA VAL A 447 -23.78 -6.67 18.93
C VAL A 447 -24.96 -7.54 18.51
N GLY A 448 -25.20 -7.63 17.20
CA GLY A 448 -26.27 -8.45 16.63
C GLY A 448 -26.72 -7.97 15.25
N HIS A 449 -27.96 -8.30 14.90
CA HIS A 449 -28.57 -7.92 13.62
C HIS A 449 -28.95 -6.44 13.58
N GLY A 450 -28.81 -5.80 12.43
CA GLY A 450 -29.20 -4.39 12.22
C GLY A 450 -30.09 -4.22 10.99
N SER A 451 -30.93 -3.20 11.02
CA SER A 451 -31.54 -2.63 9.82
C SER A 451 -31.20 -1.15 9.73
N GLN A 452 -31.48 -0.50 8.60
CA GLN A 452 -31.27 0.94 8.44
C GLN A 452 -31.93 1.79 9.53
N THR A 453 -32.93 1.26 10.25
CA THR A 453 -33.73 2.02 11.22
C THR A 453 -33.89 1.34 12.57
N SER A 454 -33.17 0.25 12.86
CA SER A 454 -33.35 -0.50 14.11
C SER A 454 -32.23 -1.46 14.48
N TRP A 455 -32.18 -1.77 15.77
CA TRP A 455 -31.54 -2.98 16.29
C TRP A 455 -32.48 -4.19 16.24
N GLY A 456 -32.00 -5.30 15.70
CA GLY A 456 -32.77 -6.53 15.51
C GLY A 456 -33.16 -7.20 16.82
N THR A 457 -32.20 -7.39 17.74
CA THR A 457 -32.37 -8.12 19.02
C THR A 457 -33.54 -7.60 19.85
N THR A 458 -33.71 -6.28 19.92
CA THR A 458 -34.74 -5.65 20.76
C THR A 458 -35.92 -5.10 19.96
N GLY A 459 -35.78 -4.98 18.64
CA GLY A 459 -36.69 -4.21 17.79
C GLY A 459 -36.73 -2.71 18.11
N PHE A 460 -35.76 -2.17 18.86
CA PHE A 460 -35.66 -0.74 19.13
C PHE A 460 -35.31 0.00 17.83
N SER A 461 -36.16 0.94 17.43
CA SER A 461 -36.11 1.58 16.11
C SER A 461 -36.08 3.11 16.21
N ASN A 462 -36.00 3.81 15.08
CA ASN A 462 -36.14 5.27 15.00
C ASN A 462 -37.37 5.80 15.78
N SER A 463 -38.48 5.05 15.79
CA SER A 463 -39.66 5.43 16.59
C SER A 463 -39.41 5.35 18.09
N GLY A 464 -38.60 4.40 18.54
CA GLY A 464 -38.18 4.27 19.94
C GLY A 464 -37.25 5.42 20.34
N VAL A 465 -36.28 5.73 19.49
CA VAL A 465 -35.34 6.87 19.67
C VAL A 465 -36.09 8.19 19.81
N ASN A 466 -37.03 8.47 18.89
CA ASN A 466 -37.85 9.68 18.93
C ASN A 466 -38.81 9.75 20.14
N GLY A 467 -39.02 8.63 20.84
CA GLY A 467 -39.83 8.53 22.06
C GLY A 467 -39.04 8.70 23.36
N LEU A 468 -37.73 8.92 23.28
CA LEU A 468 -36.86 9.05 24.46
C LEU A 468 -37.10 10.35 25.24
N SER A 469 -36.69 10.32 26.50
CA SER A 469 -36.82 11.39 27.51
C SER A 469 -35.55 11.56 28.36
N ASN A 470 -34.41 11.07 27.88
CA ASN A 470 -33.11 11.12 28.53
C ASN A 470 -32.40 12.48 28.34
N ASN A 471 -33.15 13.59 28.48
CA ASN A 471 -32.58 14.93 28.39
C ASN A 471 -31.39 15.07 29.36
N HIS A 472 -30.29 15.68 28.89
CA HIS A 472 -29.03 15.87 29.62
C HIS A 472 -28.25 14.59 30.00
N MET A 473 -28.69 13.41 29.53
CA MET A 473 -28.07 12.12 29.84
C MET A 473 -27.88 11.29 28.56
N TRP A 474 -26.88 11.65 27.76
CA TRP A 474 -26.71 11.11 26.41
C TRP A 474 -25.55 10.10 26.37
N PRO A 475 -25.83 8.82 26.11
CA PRO A 475 -24.79 7.82 25.94
C PRO A 475 -24.02 8.04 24.64
N PHE A 476 -22.78 7.58 24.59
CA PHE A 476 -22.13 7.22 23.33
C PHE A 476 -22.38 5.74 23.01
N ILE A 477 -22.33 5.38 21.72
CA ILE A 477 -22.78 4.05 21.25
C ILE A 477 -21.76 3.45 20.29
N TRP A 478 -21.32 2.22 20.58
CA TRP A 478 -20.69 1.35 19.58
C TRP A 478 -21.65 0.24 19.18
N SER A 479 -21.94 0.18 17.88
CA SER A 479 -22.95 -0.75 17.35
C SER A 479 -22.34 -1.64 16.28
N VAL A 480 -22.11 -2.89 16.65
CA VAL A 480 -21.79 -3.98 15.74
C VAL A 480 -23.10 -4.51 15.14
N ALA A 481 -23.48 -3.97 13.98
CA ALA A 481 -24.73 -4.27 13.30
C ALA A 481 -24.70 -3.88 11.81
N CYS A 482 -25.51 -4.54 10.99
CA CYS A 482 -25.71 -4.15 9.59
C CYS A 482 -26.39 -2.77 9.46
N VAL A 483 -25.86 -1.94 8.55
CA VAL A 483 -26.50 -0.77 7.91
C VAL A 483 -27.14 0.27 8.85
N ASN A 484 -26.88 0.24 10.16
CA ASN A 484 -27.43 1.21 11.12
C ASN A 484 -26.99 2.66 10.82
N GLY A 485 -25.86 2.82 10.15
CA GLY A 485 -25.31 4.07 9.67
C GLY A 485 -25.56 4.34 8.19
N ASP A 486 -26.36 3.56 7.45
CA ASP A 486 -26.63 3.82 6.02
C ASP A 486 -27.47 5.10 5.82
N PHE A 487 -26.78 6.24 5.74
CA PHE A 487 -27.34 7.59 5.64
C PHE A 487 -27.56 8.06 4.19
N LEU A 488 -27.39 7.19 3.20
CA LEU A 488 -27.58 7.59 1.80
C LEU A 488 -29.05 7.78 1.44
N THR A 489 -29.96 7.05 2.09
CA THR A 489 -31.40 7.08 1.75
C THR A 489 -32.29 7.21 2.98
N GLY A 490 -32.81 8.41 3.22
CA GLY A 490 -33.70 8.69 4.35
C GLY A 490 -32.96 8.67 5.69
N THR A 491 -33.69 8.92 6.78
CA THR A 491 -33.06 9.00 8.12
C THR A 491 -32.70 7.61 8.64
N CYS A 492 -31.41 7.33 8.72
CA CYS A 492 -30.90 6.08 9.27
C CYS A 492 -30.95 6.06 10.81
N PHE A 493 -30.55 4.95 11.43
CA PHE A 493 -30.63 4.77 12.87
C PHE A 493 -29.64 5.67 13.61
N ALA A 494 -28.40 5.80 13.12
CA ALA A 494 -27.39 6.72 13.67
C ALA A 494 -27.89 8.18 13.66
N GLU A 495 -28.47 8.61 12.54
CA GLU A 495 -29.03 9.94 12.39
C GLU A 495 -30.23 10.18 13.32
N ALA A 496 -31.10 9.20 13.49
CA ALA A 496 -32.22 9.32 14.41
C ALA A 496 -31.73 9.57 15.84
N TRP A 497 -30.68 8.86 16.29
CA TRP A 497 -30.07 9.07 17.61
C TRP A 497 -29.51 10.47 17.78
N LEU A 498 -28.84 11.00 16.77
CA LEU A 498 -28.22 12.32 16.87
C LEU A 498 -29.21 13.47 16.67
N ARG A 499 -30.27 13.28 15.90
CA ARG A 499 -31.29 14.31 15.61
C ARG A 499 -32.40 14.37 16.66
N ALA A 500 -32.48 13.39 17.57
CA ALA A 500 -33.56 13.26 18.55
C ALA A 500 -33.66 14.46 19.50
N SER A 501 -34.89 14.96 19.67
CA SER A 501 -35.23 16.01 20.63
C SER A 501 -36.68 15.90 21.09
N ASN A 502 -36.99 16.52 22.21
CA ASN A 502 -38.36 16.67 22.71
C ASN A 502 -38.59 18.11 23.21
N ALA A 503 -39.73 18.37 23.85
CA ALA A 503 -40.10 19.70 24.34
C ALA A 503 -39.13 20.29 25.39
N ASN A 504 -38.27 19.46 26.00
CA ASN A 504 -37.30 19.86 27.02
C ASN A 504 -35.86 19.93 26.47
N GLY A 505 -35.64 19.75 25.16
CA GLY A 505 -34.32 19.83 24.52
C GLY A 505 -33.85 18.50 23.90
N PRO A 506 -32.53 18.35 23.65
CA PRO A 506 -31.96 17.16 23.02
C PRO A 506 -32.20 15.87 23.82
N THR A 507 -32.48 14.78 23.11
CA THR A 507 -32.52 13.41 23.64
C THR A 507 -31.60 12.52 22.78
N GLY A 508 -31.65 11.20 22.95
CA GLY A 508 -30.85 10.30 22.12
C GLY A 508 -29.42 10.15 22.63
N ALA A 509 -28.42 10.21 21.75
CA ALA A 509 -27.02 9.85 22.04
C ALA A 509 -26.06 11.00 21.72
N ILE A 510 -24.91 11.09 22.39
CA ILE A 510 -23.91 12.15 22.13
C ILE A 510 -23.11 11.87 20.86
N ALA A 511 -22.73 10.62 20.64
CA ALA A 511 -22.00 10.13 19.48
C ALA A 511 -22.28 8.64 19.24
N THR A 512 -22.17 8.17 18.01
CA THR A 512 -22.37 6.76 17.66
C THR A 512 -21.41 6.29 16.57
N LEU A 513 -20.94 5.05 16.64
CA LEU A 513 -20.21 4.37 15.57
C LEU A 513 -21.11 3.31 14.93
N MET A 514 -21.52 3.51 13.68
CA MET A 514 -22.52 2.65 13.01
C MET A 514 -22.18 2.43 11.54
N SER A 515 -22.32 1.19 11.08
CA SER A 515 -21.92 0.78 9.73
C SER A 515 -22.87 1.25 8.62
N THR A 516 -22.32 1.69 7.49
CA THR A 516 -23.06 1.99 6.25
C THR A 516 -23.42 0.74 5.45
N ILE A 517 -22.79 -0.41 5.71
CA ILE A 517 -23.02 -1.68 5.00
C ILE A 517 -23.39 -2.82 5.96
N ASN A 518 -23.67 -4.00 5.41
CA ASN A 518 -23.77 -5.21 6.22
C ASN A 518 -22.39 -5.56 6.78
N GLN A 519 -22.25 -5.53 8.11
CA GLN A 519 -20.98 -5.85 8.77
C GLN A 519 -20.72 -7.34 8.77
N SER A 520 -19.46 -7.76 8.73
CA SER A 520 -19.06 -9.17 8.92
C SER A 520 -19.22 -9.63 10.38
N TRP A 521 -19.24 -10.95 10.61
CA TRP A 521 -19.43 -11.49 11.96
C TRP A 521 -18.26 -11.21 12.89
N ASN A 522 -17.04 -11.57 12.46
CA ASN A 522 -15.87 -11.61 13.32
C ASN A 522 -15.13 -10.25 13.40
N PRO A 523 -14.69 -9.62 12.30
CA PRO A 523 -13.85 -8.43 12.38
C PRO A 523 -14.40 -7.30 13.30
N PRO A 524 -15.69 -6.91 13.22
CA PRO A 524 -16.21 -5.84 14.07
C PRO A 524 -16.25 -6.17 15.57
N MET A 525 -16.23 -7.45 15.96
CA MET A 525 -16.16 -7.84 17.37
C MET A 525 -14.77 -7.56 17.94
N GLU A 526 -13.70 -7.98 17.25
CA GLU A 526 -12.30 -7.61 17.59
C GLU A 526 -12.14 -6.09 17.68
N GLY A 527 -12.74 -5.36 16.73
CA GLY A 527 -12.76 -3.90 16.77
C GLY A 527 -13.42 -3.35 18.03
N GLN A 528 -14.58 -3.91 18.42
CA GLN A 528 -15.32 -3.48 19.62
C GLN A 528 -14.58 -3.84 20.92
N ASP A 529 -13.97 -5.02 21.01
CA ASP A 529 -13.16 -5.40 22.18
C ASP A 529 -11.99 -4.45 22.38
N GLU A 530 -11.23 -4.14 21.32
CA GLU A 530 -10.11 -3.21 21.44
C GLU A 530 -10.60 -1.79 21.80
N MET A 531 -11.77 -1.36 21.31
CA MET A 531 -12.36 -0.07 21.72
C MET A 531 -12.63 -0.02 23.23
N ASP A 532 -13.27 -1.06 23.78
CA ASP A 532 -13.56 -1.14 25.21
C ASP A 532 -12.27 -1.31 26.04
N ASP A 533 -11.30 -2.09 25.59
CA ASP A 533 -9.99 -2.25 26.22
C ASP A 533 -9.20 -0.94 26.33
N ILE A 534 -9.24 -0.13 25.26
CA ILE A 534 -8.62 1.20 25.26
C ILE A 534 -9.37 2.13 26.22
N LEU A 535 -10.71 2.08 26.23
CA LEU A 535 -11.55 2.92 27.09
C LEU A 535 -11.29 2.66 28.58
N VAL A 536 -11.07 1.40 28.96
CA VAL A 536 -10.81 1.00 30.35
C VAL A 536 -9.36 1.20 30.78
N GLU A 537 -8.54 1.83 29.92
CA GLU A 537 -7.11 2.09 30.16
C GLU A 537 -6.35 0.80 30.54
N SER A 538 -6.67 -0.34 29.89
CA SER A 538 -5.97 -1.64 30.09
C SER A 538 -4.45 -1.56 29.86
N TYR A 539 -3.98 -0.46 29.26
CA TYR A 539 -2.60 -0.19 28.87
C TYR A 539 -2.05 1.02 29.65
N ASN A 540 -1.16 0.79 30.63
CA ASN A 540 -0.67 1.82 31.56
C ASN A 540 0.06 3.02 30.90
N ASP A 541 0.59 2.85 29.69
CA ASP A 541 1.40 3.87 28.99
C ASP A 541 0.68 4.45 27.75
N ASN A 542 -0.61 4.15 27.57
CA ASN A 542 -1.39 4.56 26.41
C ASN A 542 -2.86 4.82 26.75
N ILE A 543 -3.20 6.10 26.88
CA ILE A 543 -4.53 6.55 27.28
C ILE A 543 -5.18 7.34 26.14
N LYS A 544 -6.26 6.84 25.55
CA LYS A 544 -7.09 7.58 24.58
C LYS A 544 -8.42 7.96 25.20
N ARG A 545 -8.91 9.14 24.84
CA ARG A 545 -10.11 9.69 25.49
C ARG A 545 -11.09 10.33 24.51
N THR A 546 -10.70 10.55 23.26
CA THR A 546 -11.62 11.02 22.22
C THR A 546 -12.43 9.85 21.65
N PHE A 547 -13.71 10.07 21.36
CA PHE A 547 -14.59 9.01 20.85
C PHE A 547 -14.07 8.43 19.53
N ALA A 548 -13.66 9.28 18.58
CA ALA A 548 -13.12 8.80 17.31
C ALA A 548 -11.71 8.21 17.46
N GLY A 549 -10.86 8.75 18.33
CA GLY A 549 -9.54 8.17 18.59
C GLY A 549 -9.62 6.75 19.12
N ILE A 550 -10.49 6.48 20.11
CA ILE A 550 -10.73 5.13 20.63
C ILE A 550 -11.30 4.23 19.53
N SER A 551 -12.35 4.70 18.84
CA SER A 551 -13.02 3.93 17.77
C SER A 551 -12.05 3.51 16.67
N MET A 552 -11.26 4.45 16.15
CA MET A 552 -10.38 4.17 15.03
C MET A 552 -9.17 3.31 15.43
N ASN A 553 -8.71 3.37 16.68
CA ASN A 553 -7.67 2.44 17.14
C ASN A 553 -8.19 1.00 17.17
N GLY A 554 -9.43 0.79 17.62
CA GLY A 554 -10.07 -0.53 17.54
C GLY A 554 -10.18 -1.01 16.09
N CYS A 555 -10.55 -0.12 15.17
CA CYS A 555 -10.58 -0.43 13.74
C CYS A 555 -9.18 -0.81 13.18
N MET A 556 -8.12 -0.09 13.58
CA MET A 556 -6.75 -0.41 13.15
C MET A 556 -6.29 -1.78 13.65
N LYS A 557 -6.63 -2.13 14.90
CA LYS A 557 -6.39 -3.47 15.45
C LYS A 557 -7.15 -4.55 14.67
N MET A 558 -8.42 -4.30 14.35
CA MET A 558 -9.22 -5.16 13.47
C MET A 558 -8.56 -5.33 12.08
N ASN A 559 -8.03 -4.26 11.47
CA ASN A 559 -7.32 -4.33 10.18
C ASN A 559 -6.07 -5.21 10.27
N ASP A 560 -5.22 -5.03 11.28
CA ASP A 560 -4.03 -5.85 11.48
C ASP A 560 -4.38 -7.35 11.57
N THR A 561 -5.41 -7.63 12.36
CA THR A 561 -5.85 -8.97 12.68
C THR A 561 -6.52 -9.63 11.46
N TYR A 562 -7.43 -8.94 10.79
CA TYR A 562 -8.28 -9.50 9.74
C TYR A 562 -7.90 -9.15 8.29
N GLY A 563 -7.08 -8.12 8.05
CA GLY A 563 -6.67 -7.66 6.72
C GLY A 563 -7.85 -7.04 5.98
N SER A 564 -8.03 -7.41 4.71
CA SER A 564 -9.13 -6.90 3.86
C SER A 564 -10.52 -7.03 4.47
N GLY A 565 -10.77 -8.08 5.28
CA GLY A 565 -12.04 -8.23 6.01
C GLY A 565 -12.22 -7.23 7.16
N GLY A 566 -11.12 -6.71 7.72
CA GLY A 566 -11.11 -5.57 8.64
C GLY A 566 -11.16 -4.24 7.88
N ASP A 567 -10.37 -4.10 6.81
CA ASP A 567 -10.32 -2.87 5.99
C ASP A 567 -11.72 -2.45 5.50
N GLU A 568 -12.50 -3.41 4.99
CA GLU A 568 -13.89 -3.19 4.55
C GLU A 568 -14.79 -2.64 5.68
N MET A 569 -14.59 -3.14 6.90
CA MET A 569 -15.36 -2.71 8.07
C MET A 569 -14.89 -1.33 8.54
N THR A 570 -13.58 -1.07 8.54
CA THR A 570 -13.00 0.24 8.89
C THR A 570 -13.48 1.32 7.93
N ASP A 571 -13.53 1.05 6.63
CA ASP A 571 -14.04 1.98 5.63
C ASP A 571 -15.47 2.44 5.93
N THR A 572 -16.31 1.56 6.48
CA THR A 572 -17.77 1.72 6.49
C THR A 572 -18.35 1.94 7.88
N TRP A 573 -17.56 1.79 8.94
CA TRP A 573 -18.02 1.96 10.32
C TRP A 573 -17.82 3.40 10.82
N LEU A 574 -18.77 4.28 10.50
CA LEU A 574 -18.57 5.72 10.58
C LEU A 574 -18.93 6.32 11.93
N VAL A 575 -18.19 7.37 12.31
CA VAL A 575 -18.50 8.22 13.48
C VAL A 575 -19.57 9.24 13.11
N PHE A 576 -20.74 9.11 13.73
CA PHE A 576 -21.76 10.16 13.77
C PHE A 576 -21.62 10.90 15.09
N GLY A 577 -21.35 12.20 15.02
CA GLY A 577 -21.08 13.05 16.18
C GLY A 577 -19.79 13.85 16.02
N ASP A 578 -19.40 14.50 17.10
CA ASP A 578 -18.12 15.22 17.19
C ASP A 578 -16.97 14.21 17.35
N PRO A 579 -16.03 14.13 16.39
CA PRO A 579 -14.92 13.18 16.47
C PRO A 579 -13.94 13.49 17.61
N SER A 580 -13.87 14.76 18.05
CA SER A 580 -12.99 15.20 19.13
C SER A 580 -13.61 15.05 20.53
N LEU A 581 -14.84 14.55 20.62
CA LEU A 581 -15.57 14.42 21.88
C LEU A 581 -14.76 13.61 22.89
N VAL A 582 -14.39 14.22 24.01
CA VAL A 582 -13.77 13.51 25.13
C VAL A 582 -14.87 12.78 25.92
N VAL A 583 -14.85 11.45 25.89
CA VAL A 583 -15.86 10.63 26.59
C VAL A 583 -15.69 10.74 28.10
N ARG A 584 -16.75 10.39 28.84
CA ARG A 584 -16.75 10.36 30.32
C ARG A 584 -17.16 8.98 30.79
N THR A 585 -16.38 8.42 31.71
CA THR A 585 -16.56 7.07 32.25
C THR A 585 -16.88 7.08 33.76
N ALA A 586 -16.80 8.24 34.39
CA ALA A 586 -17.10 8.44 35.80
C ALA A 586 -17.78 9.79 36.04
N LEU A 587 -18.47 9.94 37.17
CA LEU A 587 -19.06 11.22 37.59
C LEU A 587 -18.00 12.34 37.60
N PRO A 588 -18.17 13.42 36.80
CA PRO A 588 -17.18 14.48 36.72
C PRO A 588 -16.96 15.20 38.06
N THR A 589 -15.69 15.44 38.41
CA THR A 589 -15.31 16.20 39.61
C THR A 589 -14.72 17.57 39.26
N SER A 590 -14.67 18.51 40.21
CA SER A 590 -14.11 19.85 39.97
C SER A 590 -12.59 19.86 40.05
N LEU A 591 -11.93 20.59 39.14
CA LEU A 591 -10.48 20.85 39.20
C LEU A 591 -10.14 21.89 40.27
N ALA A 592 -9.07 21.69 41.04
CA ALA A 592 -8.51 22.68 41.96
C ALA A 592 -7.40 23.48 41.27
N VAL A 593 -7.78 24.57 40.59
CA VAL A 593 -6.86 25.46 39.86
C VAL A 593 -6.54 26.71 40.68
N SER A 594 -5.27 27.14 40.69
CA SER A 594 -4.84 28.41 41.28
C SER A 594 -3.88 29.17 40.36
N HIS A 595 -4.08 30.49 40.25
CA HIS A 595 -3.29 31.39 39.40
C HIS A 595 -3.41 32.84 39.91
N ASN A 596 -2.63 33.77 39.32
CA ASN A 596 -2.79 35.20 39.58
C ASN A 596 -4.08 35.72 38.92
N PRO A 597 -4.95 36.50 39.60
CA PRO A 597 -6.15 37.06 38.97
C PRO A 597 -5.87 38.12 37.89
N VAL A 598 -4.63 38.59 37.77
CA VAL A 598 -4.21 39.60 36.79
C VAL A 598 -2.98 39.15 36.00
N ALA A 599 -2.94 39.51 34.72
CA ALA A 599 -1.75 39.53 33.88
C ALA A 599 -1.35 40.98 33.59
N PHE A 600 -0.08 41.20 33.26
CA PHE A 600 0.43 42.56 33.05
C PHE A 600 0.77 42.81 31.59
N ILE A 601 0.49 44.01 31.10
CA ILE A 601 0.98 44.43 29.77
C ILE A 601 2.52 44.32 29.79
N GLY A 602 3.09 43.67 28.78
CA GLY A 602 4.50 43.33 28.73
C GLY A 602 4.85 41.90 29.15
N SER A 603 3.91 41.13 29.72
CA SER A 603 4.14 39.70 30.02
C SER A 603 3.94 38.82 28.79
N ASP A 604 4.74 37.76 28.70
CA ASP A 604 4.73 36.71 27.67
C ASP A 604 4.49 35.29 28.24
N GLN A 605 4.21 35.21 29.55
CA GLN A 605 3.97 33.95 30.25
C GLN A 605 2.94 34.10 31.38
N PHE A 606 2.22 33.02 31.67
CA PHE A 606 1.27 32.94 32.77
C PHE A 606 1.34 31.57 33.45
N VAL A 607 1.45 31.57 34.78
CA VAL A 607 1.65 30.35 35.56
C VAL A 607 0.35 29.95 36.24
N ILE A 608 0.02 28.67 36.13
CA ILE A 608 -1.09 28.05 36.87
C ILE A 608 -0.58 26.86 37.70
N ASN A 609 -1.29 26.53 38.77
CA ASN A 609 -1.15 25.26 39.48
C ASN A 609 -2.48 24.51 39.44
N CYS A 610 -2.43 23.19 39.28
CA CYS A 610 -3.59 22.31 39.21
C CYS A 610 -3.28 20.98 39.92
N ASP A 611 -4.30 20.39 40.54
CA ASP A 611 -4.21 19.11 41.24
C ASP A 611 -4.31 17.87 40.33
N ALA A 612 -4.71 18.06 39.07
CA ALA A 612 -4.77 17.00 38.07
C ALA A 612 -3.54 17.06 37.13
N GLU A 613 -2.69 16.04 37.21
CA GLU A 613 -1.56 15.88 36.29
C GLU A 613 -2.06 15.58 34.87
N GLY A 614 -1.43 16.19 33.86
CA GLY A 614 -1.88 16.09 32.47
C GLY A 614 -3.17 16.88 32.17
N ALA A 615 -3.65 17.72 33.10
CA ALA A 615 -4.71 18.68 32.77
C ALA A 615 -4.19 19.69 31.74
N PHE A 616 -5.05 20.03 30.78
CA PHE A 616 -4.69 20.91 29.66
C PHE A 616 -5.23 22.32 29.89
N ALA A 617 -4.37 23.32 29.81
CA ALA A 617 -4.69 24.72 30.02
C ALA A 617 -4.55 25.54 28.75
N CYS A 618 -5.54 26.38 28.48
CA CYS A 618 -5.61 27.26 27.31
C CYS A 618 -5.91 28.70 27.75
N LEU A 619 -5.19 29.66 27.16
CA LEU A 619 -5.51 31.08 27.23
C LEU A 619 -6.05 31.57 25.89
N THR A 620 -7.15 32.31 25.93
CA THR A 620 -7.75 32.97 24.77
C THR A 620 -7.98 34.47 24.97
N ILE A 621 -7.87 35.26 23.90
CA ILE A 621 -8.28 36.67 23.84
C ILE A 621 -9.21 36.81 22.63
N ASP A 622 -10.40 37.40 22.82
CA ASP A 622 -11.41 37.57 21.77
C ASP A 622 -11.70 36.29 20.97
N GLY A 623 -11.68 35.13 21.65
CA GLY A 623 -11.93 33.81 21.06
C GLY A 623 -10.76 33.22 20.27
N GLN A 624 -9.60 33.88 20.25
CA GLN A 624 -8.36 33.37 19.64
C GLN A 624 -7.43 32.79 20.69
N ILE A 625 -6.84 31.63 20.41
CA ILE A 625 -5.85 30.98 21.27
C ILE A 625 -4.56 31.81 21.24
N ILE A 626 -4.05 32.17 22.42
CA ILE A 626 -2.79 32.90 22.56
C ILE A 626 -1.67 32.03 23.15
N GLY A 627 -2.02 30.97 23.87
CA GLY A 627 -1.06 30.01 24.43
C GLY A 627 -1.74 28.84 25.13
N THR A 628 -1.09 27.69 25.13
CA THR A 628 -1.54 26.46 25.78
C THR A 628 -0.40 25.81 26.57
N ALA A 629 -0.73 25.00 27.57
CA ALA A 629 0.23 24.17 28.29
C ALA A 629 -0.44 23.02 29.03
N ALA A 630 0.26 21.89 29.17
CA ALA A 630 -0.13 20.79 30.05
C ALA A 630 0.46 20.94 31.45
N VAL A 631 -0.29 20.46 32.45
CA VAL A 631 0.15 20.42 33.84
C VAL A 631 1.16 19.29 34.04
N SER A 632 2.38 19.67 34.43
CA SER A 632 3.44 18.73 34.80
C SER A 632 4.00 19.07 36.19
N GLY A 633 4.06 18.07 37.07
CA GLY A 633 4.48 18.26 38.45
C GLY A 633 3.54 19.20 39.24
N GLY A 634 2.25 19.23 38.88
CA GLY A 634 1.23 20.08 39.50
C GLY A 634 1.23 21.57 39.09
N SER A 635 2.03 21.97 38.09
CA SER A 635 2.03 23.33 37.55
C SER A 635 2.14 23.33 36.02
N ALA A 636 1.65 24.39 35.38
CA ALA A 636 1.85 24.66 33.96
C ALA A 636 2.28 26.12 33.75
N ILE A 637 3.22 26.34 32.84
CA ILE A 637 3.66 27.67 32.38
C ILE A 637 3.15 27.84 30.95
N ILE A 638 2.15 28.70 30.78
CA ILE A 638 1.57 29.02 29.47
C ILE A 638 2.36 30.18 28.88
N THR A 639 3.02 29.97 27.75
CA THR A 639 3.76 31.02 27.01
C THR A 639 2.91 31.58 25.88
N PHE A 640 2.95 32.89 25.64
CA PHE A 640 2.15 33.59 24.61
C PHE A 640 2.84 34.88 24.14
N PRO A 641 2.42 35.46 22.98
CA PRO A 641 2.93 36.76 22.54
C PRO A 641 2.73 37.86 23.58
N VAL A 642 3.68 38.80 23.66
CA VAL A 642 3.65 39.89 24.65
C VAL A 642 2.31 40.63 24.62
N LEU A 643 1.67 40.74 25.78
CA LEU A 643 0.43 41.50 25.93
C LEU A 643 0.70 43.00 25.74
N ASN A 644 -0.04 43.66 24.85
CA ASN A 644 0.20 45.07 24.48
C ASN A 644 -0.94 46.04 24.81
N ASN A 645 -2.08 45.52 25.28
CA ASN A 645 -3.30 46.28 25.53
C ASN A 645 -3.94 45.84 26.85
N VAL A 646 -4.64 46.78 27.50
CA VAL A 646 -5.59 46.43 28.58
C VAL A 646 -6.75 45.64 28.00
N GLY A 647 -7.26 44.69 28.78
CA GLY A 647 -8.33 43.82 28.33
C GLY A 647 -8.54 42.67 29.30
N THR A 648 -9.13 41.60 28.79
CA THR A 648 -9.39 40.39 29.54
C THR A 648 -8.97 39.21 28.68
N MET A 649 -8.24 38.26 29.27
CA MET A 649 -7.99 36.95 28.67
C MET A 649 -8.77 35.89 29.44
N LYS A 650 -9.21 34.84 28.75
CA LYS A 650 -9.95 33.73 29.36
C LYS A 650 -9.02 32.53 29.52
N LEU A 651 -8.96 32.00 30.74
CA LEU A 651 -8.29 30.75 31.07
C LEU A 651 -9.33 29.62 31.08
N ALA A 652 -9.08 28.56 30.33
CA ALA A 652 -9.79 27.29 30.43
C ALA A 652 -8.80 26.19 30.83
N VAL A 653 -9.18 25.34 31.79
CA VAL A 653 -8.42 24.14 32.16
C VAL A 653 -9.35 22.92 32.09
N THR A 654 -8.95 21.91 31.34
CA THR A 654 -9.73 20.69 31.10
C THR A 654 -8.96 19.44 31.52
N ALA A 655 -9.69 18.41 31.96
CA ALA A 655 -9.14 17.10 32.26
C ALA A 655 -10.23 16.02 32.14
N PHE A 656 -9.81 14.78 31.87
CA PHE A 656 -10.70 13.63 31.78
C PHE A 656 -11.48 13.39 33.07
N ASN A 657 -12.78 13.08 32.97
CA ASN A 657 -13.68 12.93 34.12
C ASN A 657 -13.67 14.14 35.08
N HIS A 658 -13.39 15.34 34.58
CA HIS A 658 -13.52 16.59 35.34
C HIS A 658 -14.44 17.60 34.64
N LEU A 659 -14.99 18.52 35.44
CA LEU A 659 -15.65 19.72 34.94
C LEU A 659 -14.58 20.73 34.51
N PRO A 660 -14.76 21.42 33.36
CA PRO A 660 -13.81 22.44 32.94
C PRO A 660 -13.77 23.60 33.95
N TYR A 661 -12.57 24.08 34.24
CA TYR A 661 -12.37 25.31 35.01
C TYR A 661 -12.23 26.48 34.04
N ILE A 662 -13.12 27.47 34.12
CA ILE A 662 -13.14 28.62 33.21
C ILE A 662 -13.19 29.91 34.02
N VAL A 663 -12.29 30.85 33.73
CA VAL A 663 -12.24 32.15 34.41
C VAL A 663 -11.66 33.24 33.51
N ASP A 664 -12.06 34.48 33.76
CA ASP A 664 -11.51 35.68 33.12
C ASP A 664 -10.37 36.26 33.95
N ILE A 665 -9.28 36.65 33.30
CA ILE A 665 -8.07 37.25 33.87
C ILE A 665 -7.91 38.67 33.31
N ASP A 666 -7.82 39.66 34.20
CA ASP A 666 -7.67 41.06 33.82
C ASP A 666 -6.23 41.36 33.35
N ILE A 667 -6.09 42.09 32.25
CA ILE A 667 -4.80 42.56 31.72
C ILE A 667 -4.62 44.04 32.09
N LEU A 668 -3.62 44.33 32.94
CA LEU A 668 -3.37 45.66 33.51
C LEU A 668 -1.95 46.18 33.19
N PRO A 669 -1.73 47.51 33.06
CA PRO A 669 -0.38 48.06 32.89
C PRO A 669 0.47 47.91 34.17
N LEU A 670 1.80 47.80 34.01
CA LEU A 670 2.78 47.86 35.10
C LEU A 670 2.90 49.29 35.67
N GLU A 671 3.17 49.43 36.99
CA GLU A 671 3.51 50.73 37.58
C GLU A 671 4.93 51.15 37.17
N GLY A 672 5.10 52.35 36.58
CA GLY A 672 6.38 52.87 36.04
C GLY A 672 6.44 52.86 34.50
N PRO A 673 7.54 53.30 33.86
CA PRO A 673 7.71 53.19 32.41
C PRO A 673 8.04 51.73 32.01
N TYR A 674 7.46 51.24 30.93
CA TYR A 674 7.77 49.91 30.39
C TYR A 674 7.63 49.93 28.87
N VAL A 675 8.74 49.76 28.15
CA VAL A 675 8.79 49.96 26.70
C VAL A 675 8.89 48.61 26.01
N VAL A 676 7.95 48.34 25.12
CA VAL A 676 7.87 47.10 24.33
C VAL A 676 7.80 47.39 22.84
N TYR A 677 8.19 46.42 22.04
CA TYR A 677 7.91 46.37 20.61
C TYR A 677 6.41 46.49 20.34
N ASP A 678 6.03 47.33 19.37
CA ASP A 678 4.64 47.56 18.97
C ASP A 678 4.43 47.27 17.49
N ASN A 679 5.25 47.86 16.63
CA ASN A 679 5.18 47.66 15.19
C ASN A 679 6.55 47.79 14.52
N ILE A 680 6.59 47.41 13.25
CA ILE A 680 7.74 47.58 12.39
C ILE A 680 7.25 48.14 11.07
N GLU A 681 7.90 49.18 10.57
CA GLU A 681 7.74 49.61 9.19
C GLU A 681 8.99 49.21 8.43
N VAL A 682 8.82 48.41 7.39
CA VAL A 682 9.89 48.03 6.48
C VAL A 682 9.94 49.04 5.34
N ASN A 683 11.13 49.57 5.08
CA ASN A 683 11.40 50.43 3.94
C ASN A 683 12.49 49.80 3.08
N ASP A 684 12.06 49.31 1.93
CA ASP A 684 12.84 48.67 0.90
C ASP A 684 12.94 49.55 -0.35
N ALA A 685 12.87 50.89 -0.22
CA ALA A 685 12.90 51.80 -1.38
C ALA A 685 14.16 51.68 -2.27
N ALA A 686 15.21 51.01 -1.78
CA ALA A 686 16.40 50.67 -2.54
C ALA A 686 16.24 49.39 -3.40
N GLY A 687 15.21 48.59 -3.14
CA GLY A 687 14.77 47.39 -3.86
C GLY A 687 13.52 47.64 -4.68
N ASN A 688 12.49 46.81 -4.50
CA ASN A 688 11.27 46.86 -5.31
C ASN A 688 10.13 47.75 -4.72
N ASN A 689 10.35 48.30 -3.53
CA ASN A 689 9.47 49.23 -2.83
C ASN A 689 8.07 48.64 -2.51
N ASN A 690 8.02 47.36 -2.16
CA ASN A 690 6.80 46.65 -1.74
C ASN A 690 6.63 46.57 -0.22
N GLN A 691 7.56 47.12 0.57
CA GLN A 691 7.61 47.08 2.02
C GLN A 691 7.78 45.66 2.59
N GLN A 692 8.45 44.78 1.85
CA GLN A 692 8.78 43.43 2.27
C GLN A 692 10.29 43.24 2.40
N LEU A 693 10.66 42.14 3.05
CA LEU A 693 12.04 41.74 3.20
C LEU A 693 12.43 40.75 2.10
N ASP A 694 12.57 41.25 0.88
CA ASP A 694 12.92 40.39 -0.24
C ASP A 694 14.42 40.04 -0.27
N TYR A 695 14.71 38.85 -0.79
CA TYR A 695 16.07 38.39 -1.08
C TYR A 695 16.87 39.42 -1.91
N ASN A 696 18.18 39.52 -1.67
CA ASN A 696 19.09 40.44 -2.36
C ASN A 696 18.77 41.95 -2.18
N GLU A 697 17.99 42.33 -1.17
CA GLU A 697 17.67 43.73 -0.92
C GLU A 697 18.45 44.34 0.27
N SER A 698 18.61 45.66 0.24
CA SER A 698 19.06 46.45 1.38
C SER A 698 17.85 47.18 1.95
N VAL A 699 17.59 46.95 3.22
CA VAL A 699 16.35 47.34 3.86
C VAL A 699 16.64 48.18 5.09
N THR A 700 15.84 49.23 5.27
CA THR A 700 15.76 49.97 6.53
C THR A 700 14.47 49.65 7.25
N ILE A 701 14.49 49.70 8.57
CA ILE A 701 13.31 49.46 9.41
C ILE A 701 13.10 50.59 10.39
N ALA A 702 11.84 50.94 10.63
CA ALA A 702 11.43 51.81 11.72
C ALA A 702 10.80 50.95 12.82
N LEU A 703 11.58 50.67 13.87
CA LEU A 703 11.10 49.90 15.02
C LEU A 703 10.21 50.77 15.90
N GLY A 704 8.91 50.52 15.90
CA GLY A 704 7.97 51.16 16.81
C GLY A 704 8.06 50.55 18.19
N LEU A 705 8.38 51.39 19.16
CA LEU A 705 8.37 51.05 20.57
C LEU A 705 7.24 51.80 21.27
N LYS A 706 6.40 51.05 21.99
CA LYS A 706 5.29 51.57 22.79
C LYS A 706 5.65 51.52 24.26
N ASN A 707 5.45 52.64 24.95
CA ASN A 707 5.50 52.65 26.40
C ASN A 707 4.14 52.22 26.95
N VAL A 708 4.05 50.99 27.45
CA VAL A 708 2.85 50.40 28.04
C VAL A 708 2.77 50.58 29.56
N GLY A 709 3.77 51.25 30.13
CA GLY A 709 3.80 51.66 31.53
C GLY A 709 2.88 52.85 31.83
N THR A 710 2.78 53.19 33.11
CA THR A 710 1.98 54.34 33.60
C THR A 710 2.77 55.65 33.70
N GLU A 711 4.09 55.62 33.50
CA GLU A 711 4.97 56.80 33.50
C GLU A 711 5.70 56.97 32.17
N ASP A 712 6.09 58.20 31.82
CA ASP A 712 6.82 58.51 30.57
C ASP A 712 8.25 57.96 30.60
N ALA A 713 8.76 57.54 29.43
CA ALA A 713 10.14 57.10 29.25
C ALA A 713 10.90 58.10 28.35
N SER A 714 12.12 58.49 28.73
CA SER A 714 12.95 59.42 27.96
C SER A 714 14.37 58.88 27.78
N ASP A 715 15.08 59.34 26.76
CA ASP A 715 16.48 58.99 26.48
C ASP A 715 16.74 57.47 26.39
N ILE A 716 15.86 56.74 25.69
CA ILE A 716 15.94 55.28 25.59
C ILE A 716 16.93 54.92 24.48
N THR A 717 18.01 54.24 24.85
CA THR A 717 18.97 53.69 23.88
C THR A 717 18.52 52.29 23.47
N VAL A 718 18.24 52.08 22.19
CA VAL A 718 17.75 50.83 21.63
C VAL A 718 18.84 50.22 20.76
N THR A 719 19.21 48.98 21.04
CA THR A 719 20.17 48.21 20.22
C THR A 719 19.48 46.98 19.66
N ILE A 720 19.58 46.71 18.36
CA ILE A 720 19.13 45.45 17.76
C ILE A 720 20.30 44.48 17.54
N SER A 721 20.00 43.19 17.45
CA SER A 721 20.94 42.15 17.08
C SER A 721 20.20 41.00 16.38
N SER A 722 20.90 40.29 15.50
CA SER A 722 20.43 39.07 14.87
C SER A 722 21.60 38.11 14.70
N SER A 723 21.35 36.82 14.93
CA SER A 723 22.31 35.74 14.64
C SER A 723 21.99 35.03 13.32
N ASP A 724 21.03 35.55 12.56
CA ASP A 724 20.57 34.93 11.33
C ASP A 724 21.64 35.01 10.23
N PRO A 725 22.04 33.88 9.61
CA PRO A 725 23.09 33.89 8.59
C PRO A 725 22.71 34.63 7.31
N TYR A 726 21.41 34.86 7.07
CA TYR A 726 20.91 35.53 5.86
C TYR A 726 20.80 37.05 6.01
N VAL A 727 21.06 37.59 7.20
CA VAL A 727 20.97 39.03 7.45
C VAL A 727 22.29 39.62 7.94
N ALA A 728 22.74 40.65 7.25
CA ALA A 728 23.93 41.41 7.59
C ALA A 728 23.55 42.80 8.08
N LEU A 729 23.56 42.99 9.41
CA LEU A 729 23.22 44.27 10.03
C LEU A 729 24.28 45.36 9.71
N THR A 730 23.82 46.53 9.28
CA THR A 730 24.66 47.69 8.94
C THR A 730 24.40 48.91 9.82
N ASP A 731 23.22 49.01 10.43
CA ASP A 731 22.89 49.94 11.52
C ASP A 731 22.12 49.22 12.64
N LEU A 732 22.51 49.46 13.88
CA LEU A 732 22.21 48.62 15.04
C LEU A 732 21.68 49.39 16.25
N THR A 733 21.84 50.72 16.32
CA THR A 733 21.62 51.45 17.58
C THR A 733 20.98 52.81 17.36
N GLU A 734 19.86 53.04 18.03
CA GLU A 734 19.10 54.29 17.95
C GLU A 734 18.73 54.86 19.32
N ILE A 735 18.53 56.18 19.39
CA ILE A 735 18.13 56.87 20.61
C ILE A 735 16.73 57.44 20.44
N TYR A 736 15.80 56.93 21.25
CA TYR A 736 14.41 57.37 21.30
C TYR A 736 14.31 58.46 22.37
N PRO A 737 14.11 59.73 21.99
CA PRO A 737 14.27 60.85 22.91
C PRO A 737 13.17 60.89 23.99
N PHE A 738 11.95 60.50 23.64
CA PHE A 738 10.80 60.52 24.54
C PHE A 738 9.66 59.64 24.02
N ILE A 739 9.10 58.80 24.88
CA ILE A 739 7.92 57.97 24.64
C ILE A 739 6.98 58.15 25.84
N ALA A 740 5.94 58.96 25.69
CA ALA A 740 4.94 59.16 26.75
C ALA A 740 4.24 57.84 27.10
N ALA A 741 3.70 57.73 28.31
CA ALA A 741 2.84 56.60 28.69
C ALA A 741 1.70 56.42 27.67
N GLY A 742 1.57 55.22 27.10
CA GLY A 742 0.62 54.86 26.05
C GLY A 742 1.00 55.30 24.62
N GLN A 743 2.12 55.98 24.42
CA GLN A 743 2.58 56.43 23.10
C GLN A 743 3.45 55.35 22.43
N THR A 744 3.30 55.19 21.12
CA THR A 744 4.27 54.50 20.25
C THR A 744 5.15 55.54 19.55
N VAL A 745 6.46 55.29 19.52
CA VAL A 745 7.43 56.07 18.74
C VAL A 745 8.23 55.10 17.89
N ALA A 746 8.40 55.42 16.61
CA ALA A 746 9.35 54.78 15.73
C ALA A 746 10.34 55.82 15.22
N ILE A 747 11.58 55.41 14.96
CA ILE A 747 12.57 56.23 14.26
C ILE A 747 12.55 55.78 12.79
N PRO A 748 12.06 56.61 11.85
CA PRO A 748 12.07 56.28 10.43
C PRO A 748 13.49 55.96 9.96
N ASP A 749 13.63 54.85 9.23
CA ASP A 749 14.92 54.34 8.75
C ASP A 749 15.97 54.14 9.86
N GLY A 750 15.53 53.87 11.09
CA GLY A 750 16.40 53.83 12.26
C GLY A 750 17.36 52.64 12.33
N PHE A 751 17.04 51.52 11.67
CA PHE A 751 17.98 50.40 11.58
C PHE A 751 18.09 49.92 10.15
N ALA A 752 19.24 49.36 9.78
CA ALA A 752 19.54 49.00 8.41
C ALA A 752 20.27 47.65 8.32
N PHE A 753 19.97 46.87 7.30
CA PHE A 753 20.61 45.58 7.04
C PHE A 753 20.44 45.12 5.60
N GLY A 754 21.29 44.18 5.16
CA GLY A 754 21.16 43.51 3.87
C GLY A 754 20.62 42.10 4.04
N VAL A 755 19.83 41.65 3.05
CA VAL A 755 19.25 40.30 2.96
C VAL A 755 20.02 39.48 1.92
N SER A 756 20.36 38.24 2.27
CA SER A 756 21.06 37.32 1.36
C SER A 756 20.20 36.90 0.17
N ASN A 757 20.83 36.59 -0.97
CA ASN A 757 20.16 36.05 -2.15
C ASN A 757 19.67 34.60 -1.93
N ASP A 758 20.30 33.90 -0.99
CA ASP A 758 20.01 32.48 -0.70
C ASP A 758 19.02 32.32 0.47
N VAL A 759 18.37 33.41 0.91
CA VAL A 759 17.38 33.31 1.98
C VAL A 759 16.19 32.46 1.52
N PRO A 760 15.79 31.42 2.28
CA PRO A 760 14.62 30.63 1.93
C PRO A 760 13.34 31.48 2.01
N ASP A 761 12.37 31.20 1.15
CA ASP A 761 11.08 31.87 1.21
C ASP A 761 10.33 31.56 2.52
N GLY A 762 9.71 32.58 3.12
CA GLY A 762 9.01 32.46 4.39
C GLY A 762 9.93 32.35 5.62
N HIS A 763 11.25 32.40 5.45
CA HIS A 763 12.22 32.28 6.54
C HIS A 763 12.04 33.41 7.57
N PRO A 764 11.73 33.12 8.84
CA PRO A 764 11.54 34.15 9.86
C PRO A 764 12.89 34.67 10.34
N VAL A 765 13.26 35.88 9.94
CA VAL A 765 14.47 36.52 10.45
C VAL A 765 14.20 37.07 11.84
N LEU A 766 14.83 36.48 12.85
CA LEU A 766 14.70 36.90 14.25
C LEU A 766 15.65 38.06 14.57
N PHE A 767 15.09 39.13 15.15
CA PHE A 767 15.82 40.25 15.72
C PHE A 767 15.53 40.34 17.22
N ASN A 768 16.58 40.50 18.02
CA ASN A 768 16.46 40.87 19.43
C ASN A 768 16.74 42.35 19.58
N TYR A 769 16.00 43.04 20.44
CA TYR A 769 16.30 44.41 20.84
C TYR A 769 16.50 44.54 22.35
N THR A 770 17.31 45.52 22.74
CA THR A 770 17.48 45.95 24.13
C THR A 770 17.29 47.45 24.19
N ALA A 771 16.35 47.91 25.01
CA ALA A 771 15.97 49.29 25.24
C ALA A 771 16.34 49.70 26.68
N VAL A 772 17.23 50.68 26.84
CA VAL A 772 17.79 51.08 28.14
C VAL A 772 17.54 52.55 28.42
N THR A 773 17.01 52.87 29.61
CA THR A 773 16.94 54.24 30.15
C THR A 773 17.14 54.27 31.65
N GLY A 774 18.18 54.97 32.13
CA GLY A 774 18.49 55.06 33.56
C GLY A 774 18.83 53.68 34.17
N GLU A 775 18.02 53.24 35.14
CA GLU A 775 18.11 51.91 35.78
C GLU A 775 17.16 50.87 35.14
N ASN A 776 16.30 51.30 34.20
CA ASN A 776 15.35 50.42 33.53
C ASN A 776 15.96 49.86 32.24
N GLU A 777 15.86 48.55 32.07
CA GLU A 777 16.28 47.81 30.89
C GLU A 777 15.14 46.89 30.48
N TRP A 778 14.71 47.01 29.23
CA TRP A 778 13.69 46.17 28.62
C TRP A 778 14.30 45.50 27.41
N SER A 779 14.02 44.22 27.24
CA SER A 779 14.46 43.45 26.08
C SER A 779 13.27 42.75 25.48
N GLY A 780 13.32 42.54 24.18
CA GLY A 780 12.36 41.70 23.50
C GLY A 780 12.90 41.25 22.15
N SER A 781 12.04 40.58 21.40
CA SER A 781 12.35 40.13 20.06
C SER A 781 11.20 40.42 19.12
N PHE A 782 11.52 40.54 17.84
CA PHE A 782 10.56 40.62 16.75
C PHE A 782 11.11 39.82 15.57
N SER A 783 10.23 39.34 14.70
CA SER A 783 10.62 38.64 13.48
C SER A 783 10.05 39.35 12.26
N ILE A 784 10.81 39.33 11.17
CA ILE A 784 10.34 39.77 9.85
C ILE A 784 10.51 38.57 8.92
N SER A 785 9.43 38.15 8.25
CA SER A 785 9.51 37.08 7.25
C SER A 785 10.30 37.58 6.04
N ALA A 786 11.32 36.82 5.66
CA ALA A 786 12.00 37.02 4.39
C ALA A 786 11.21 36.38 3.25
N HIS A 787 11.20 37.04 2.10
CA HIS A 787 10.49 36.63 0.91
C HIS A 787 11.49 36.31 -0.19
N SER A 788 11.29 35.18 -0.87
CA SER A 788 12.21 34.69 -1.90
C SER A 788 11.46 33.93 -2.99
N VAL A 789 12.15 33.64 -4.08
CA VAL A 789 11.63 32.83 -5.19
C VAL A 789 11.91 31.36 -4.88
N ALA A 790 10.92 30.49 -5.04
CA ALA A 790 11.11 29.04 -4.93
C ALA A 790 10.48 28.34 -6.13
N LEU A 791 11.30 27.99 -7.13
CA LEU A 791 10.80 27.37 -8.35
C LEU A 791 10.84 25.85 -8.26
N ASN A 792 9.69 25.22 -8.51
CA ASN A 792 9.58 23.77 -8.58
C ASN A 792 8.96 23.35 -9.92
N PHE A 793 9.46 22.23 -10.44
CA PHE A 793 8.86 21.57 -11.59
C PHE A 793 7.66 20.73 -11.11
N THR A 794 6.48 20.94 -11.70
CA THR A 794 5.23 20.30 -11.25
C THR A 794 4.71 19.21 -12.18
N GLY A 795 5.21 19.15 -13.42
CA GLY A 795 4.85 18.08 -14.34
C GLY A 795 5.20 18.35 -15.79
N ALA A 796 5.32 17.26 -16.53
CA ALA A 796 5.46 17.23 -17.98
C ALA A 796 4.27 16.49 -18.58
N THR A 797 3.66 17.05 -19.62
CA THR A 797 2.73 16.32 -20.49
C THR A 797 3.22 16.34 -21.93
N VAL A 798 2.91 15.26 -22.64
CA VAL A 798 3.24 15.11 -24.06
C VAL A 798 1.98 15.24 -24.88
N THR A 799 2.06 16.03 -25.95
CA THR A 799 1.06 16.02 -27.02
C THR A 799 1.76 15.84 -28.36
N ASP A 800 1.30 14.89 -29.16
CA ASP A 800 1.91 14.46 -30.41
C ASP A 800 1.01 14.76 -31.63
N GLU A 801 0.33 15.92 -31.64
CA GLU A 801 -0.54 16.32 -32.76
C GLU A 801 0.18 16.40 -34.12
N GLN A 802 1.51 16.50 -34.10
CA GLN A 802 2.39 16.50 -35.28
C GLN A 802 2.96 15.09 -35.60
N GLY A 803 2.61 14.10 -34.79
CA GLY A 803 2.91 12.67 -34.93
C GLY A 803 1.66 11.88 -35.29
N ASN A 804 1.42 10.77 -34.59
CA ASN A 804 0.28 9.88 -34.84
C ASN A 804 -0.98 10.19 -33.98
N ASN A 805 -0.88 11.19 -33.11
CA ASN A 805 -1.93 11.72 -32.25
C ASN A 805 -2.50 10.68 -31.27
N ASN A 806 -1.63 9.84 -30.70
CA ASN A 806 -1.97 8.84 -29.68
C ASN A 806 -1.72 9.33 -28.24
N GLY A 807 -1.26 10.57 -28.06
CA GLY A 807 -0.93 11.16 -26.77
C GLY A 807 0.40 10.70 -26.18
N LYS A 808 1.29 10.09 -26.98
CA LYS A 808 2.60 9.57 -26.56
C LYS A 808 3.69 10.07 -27.52
N ALA A 809 4.93 10.10 -27.05
CA ALA A 809 6.07 10.34 -27.92
C ALA A 809 6.46 9.03 -28.59
N ASP A 810 6.57 9.00 -29.92
CA ASP A 810 7.02 7.83 -30.67
C ASP A 810 8.32 8.09 -31.45
N PRO A 811 9.12 7.04 -31.77
CA PRO A 811 10.30 7.17 -32.60
C PRO A 811 10.02 7.84 -33.95
N GLY A 812 10.80 8.87 -34.28
CA GLY A 812 10.66 9.63 -35.52
C GLY A 812 9.62 10.74 -35.51
N GLU A 813 8.90 10.93 -34.40
CA GLU A 813 7.87 11.95 -34.28
C GLU A 813 8.40 13.25 -33.67
N THR A 814 7.74 14.34 -34.04
CA THR A 814 7.88 15.62 -33.34
C THR A 814 6.69 15.79 -32.41
N PHE A 815 6.97 16.01 -31.13
CA PHE A 815 5.97 16.16 -30.09
C PHE A 815 6.23 17.44 -29.28
N GLN A 816 5.19 17.90 -28.60
CA GLN A 816 5.24 19.04 -27.71
C GLN A 816 5.32 18.56 -26.27
N LEU A 817 6.29 19.09 -25.55
CA LEU A 817 6.53 18.85 -24.14
C LEU A 817 6.07 20.10 -23.36
N HIS A 818 4.98 19.98 -22.63
CA HIS A 818 4.42 21.05 -21.82
C HIS A 818 5.03 20.96 -20.42
N LEU A 819 5.94 21.88 -20.10
CA LEU A 819 6.66 21.89 -18.82
C LEU A 819 6.11 22.97 -17.91
N SER A 820 5.45 22.54 -16.83
CA SER A 820 4.86 23.41 -15.82
C SER A 820 5.84 23.65 -14.68
N VAL A 821 6.04 24.93 -14.36
CA VAL A 821 6.86 25.42 -13.25
C VAL A 821 5.97 26.23 -12.33
N ILE A 822 6.02 25.94 -11.04
CA ILE A 822 5.37 26.72 -10.00
C ILE A 822 6.41 27.55 -9.26
N ASN A 823 6.09 28.80 -8.94
CA ASN A 823 6.78 29.52 -7.89
C ASN A 823 6.05 29.25 -6.56
N SER A 824 6.55 28.30 -5.78
CA SER A 824 6.06 28.02 -4.43
C SER A 824 6.46 29.11 -3.43
N GLY A 825 7.39 30.01 -3.81
CA GLY A 825 7.81 31.14 -3.01
C GLY A 825 6.85 32.32 -3.10
N THR A 826 7.00 33.30 -2.23
CA THR A 826 6.11 34.47 -2.13
C THR A 826 6.64 35.71 -2.86
N ALA A 827 7.95 35.78 -3.15
CA ALA A 827 8.52 36.86 -3.95
C ALA A 827 8.39 36.55 -5.47
N PRO A 828 8.18 37.58 -6.32
CA PRO A 828 8.14 37.38 -7.77
C PRO A 828 9.51 37.00 -8.34
N GLY A 829 9.53 35.97 -9.18
CA GLY A 829 10.67 35.66 -10.05
C GLY A 829 10.56 36.44 -11.35
N TYR A 830 11.49 37.37 -11.60
CA TYR A 830 11.49 38.18 -12.81
C TYR A 830 12.31 37.51 -13.92
N ASN A 831 11.82 37.64 -15.16
CA ASN A 831 12.46 37.10 -16.36
C ASN A 831 12.85 35.62 -16.23
N LEU A 832 11.94 34.79 -15.71
CA LEU A 832 12.14 33.36 -15.62
C LEU A 832 12.39 32.79 -17.03
N THR A 833 13.58 32.23 -17.22
CA THR A 833 13.93 31.48 -18.42
C THR A 833 14.19 30.03 -18.07
N GLY A 834 13.60 29.13 -18.87
CA GLY A 834 13.87 27.70 -18.80
C GLY A 834 14.73 27.30 -19.99
N VAL A 835 15.91 26.74 -19.72
CA VAL A 835 16.78 26.13 -20.72
C VAL A 835 16.65 24.62 -20.59
N LEU A 836 15.98 24.00 -21.56
CA LEU A 836 15.90 22.56 -21.69
C LEU A 836 17.15 22.06 -22.40
N SER A 837 17.82 21.11 -21.76
CA SER A 837 19.00 20.45 -22.29
C SER A 837 18.83 18.95 -22.20
N THR A 838 19.53 18.21 -23.05
CA THR A 838 19.58 16.76 -22.99
C THR A 838 20.96 16.29 -23.45
N GLU A 839 21.48 15.26 -22.80
CA GLU A 839 22.66 14.52 -23.28
C GLU A 839 22.25 13.33 -24.17
N ASP A 840 20.95 13.12 -24.35
CA ASP A 840 20.39 12.01 -25.11
C ASP A 840 20.55 12.20 -26.62
N SER A 841 21.37 11.34 -27.22
CA SER A 841 21.67 11.37 -28.66
C SER A 841 20.48 11.08 -29.57
N TYR A 842 19.37 10.57 -29.03
CA TYR A 842 18.15 10.27 -29.78
C TYR A 842 17.15 11.43 -29.82
N MET A 843 17.34 12.43 -28.96
CA MET A 843 16.44 13.56 -28.84
C MET A 843 17.05 14.81 -29.47
N VAL A 844 16.24 15.49 -30.27
CA VAL A 844 16.57 16.80 -30.82
C VAL A 844 15.63 17.81 -30.21
N ILE A 845 16.15 18.65 -29.33
CA ILE A 845 15.41 19.79 -28.80
C ILE A 845 15.37 20.86 -29.91
N ASN A 846 14.18 21.13 -30.46
CA ASN A 846 14.05 22.09 -31.56
C ASN A 846 14.03 23.54 -31.05
N VAL A 847 13.64 23.73 -29.79
CA VAL A 847 13.66 25.02 -29.07
C VAL A 847 14.15 24.74 -27.65
N ASP A 848 15.36 25.18 -27.32
CA ASP A 848 16.06 24.86 -26.07
C ASP A 848 15.85 25.91 -24.98
N SER A 849 15.68 27.18 -25.34
CA SER A 849 15.42 28.27 -24.40
C SER A 849 14.06 28.90 -24.61
N LEU A 850 13.28 28.97 -23.53
CA LEU A 850 12.01 29.69 -23.49
C LEU A 850 11.95 30.63 -22.30
N ASN A 851 11.35 31.81 -22.53
CA ASN A 851 11.05 32.76 -21.48
C ASN A 851 9.62 32.50 -20.98
N TYR A 852 9.50 32.14 -19.71
CA TYR A 852 8.23 31.99 -19.01
C TYR A 852 7.65 33.35 -18.64
N GLY A 853 8.49 34.37 -18.45
CA GLY A 853 8.10 35.73 -18.07
C GLY A 853 8.30 35.99 -16.59
N THR A 854 7.48 36.85 -16.00
CA THR A 854 7.45 37.04 -14.54
C THR A 854 6.54 35.99 -13.93
N ILE A 855 7.01 35.26 -12.92
CA ILE A 855 6.24 34.29 -12.16
C ILE A 855 6.00 34.82 -10.74
N ASN A 856 4.76 35.16 -10.42
CA ASN A 856 4.40 35.64 -9.09
C ASN A 856 4.28 34.47 -8.11
N GLY A 857 4.22 34.75 -6.81
CA GLY A 857 4.05 33.69 -5.82
C GLY A 857 2.77 32.89 -6.03
N SER A 858 2.87 31.57 -5.84
CA SER A 858 1.82 30.56 -6.13
C SER A 858 1.37 30.48 -7.60
N GLU A 859 1.99 31.21 -8.52
CA GLU A 859 1.67 31.13 -9.93
C GLU A 859 2.34 29.89 -10.55
N THR A 860 1.59 29.16 -11.38
CA THR A 860 2.14 28.11 -12.25
C THR A 860 2.16 28.62 -13.67
N LEU A 861 3.32 28.57 -14.31
CA LEU A 861 3.49 28.89 -15.72
C LEU A 861 3.91 27.63 -16.48
N THR A 862 3.35 27.45 -17.68
CA THR A 862 3.70 26.35 -18.56
C THR A 862 4.36 26.90 -19.82
N ALA A 863 5.52 26.34 -20.19
CA ALA A 863 6.12 26.57 -21.49
C ALA A 863 6.10 25.29 -22.33
N VAL A 864 6.00 25.46 -23.64
CA VAL A 864 5.86 24.36 -24.59
C VAL A 864 7.15 24.22 -25.38
N TYR A 865 7.91 23.17 -25.08
CA TYR A 865 9.13 22.81 -25.79
C TYR A 865 8.77 21.89 -26.96
N THR A 866 9.32 22.16 -28.13
CA THR A 866 9.17 21.25 -29.28
C THR A 866 10.39 20.35 -29.33
N VAL A 867 10.14 19.04 -29.32
CA VAL A 867 11.18 18.01 -29.32
C VAL A 867 10.89 17.02 -30.44
N THR A 868 11.92 16.66 -31.20
CA THR A 868 11.87 15.59 -32.19
C THR A 868 12.61 14.38 -31.67
N SER A 869 11.92 13.24 -31.61
CA SER A 869 12.57 11.94 -31.48
C SER A 869 13.12 11.52 -32.84
N LEU A 870 14.38 11.06 -32.90
CA LEU A 870 14.93 10.53 -34.14
C LEU A 870 14.21 9.23 -34.55
N PRO A 871 14.07 8.92 -35.87
CA PRO A 871 13.52 7.63 -36.30
C PRO A 871 14.32 6.41 -35.82
N SER A 872 15.59 6.63 -35.46
CA SER A 872 16.47 5.61 -34.87
C SER A 872 16.31 5.45 -33.36
N THR A 873 15.44 6.22 -32.70
CA THR A 873 15.19 6.11 -31.27
C THR A 873 14.65 4.72 -30.95
N PRO A 874 15.28 3.97 -30.04
CA PRO A 874 14.75 2.69 -29.61
C PRO A 874 13.36 2.85 -29.02
N THR A 875 12.49 1.89 -29.25
CA THR A 875 11.15 1.88 -28.66
C THR A 875 11.25 1.64 -27.16
N GLY A 876 10.50 2.39 -26.34
CA GLY A 876 10.58 2.34 -24.87
C GLY A 876 11.74 3.15 -24.28
N HIS A 877 12.45 3.92 -25.10
CA HIS A 877 13.60 4.70 -24.67
C HIS A 877 13.19 5.81 -23.70
N ILE A 878 13.85 5.88 -22.55
CA ILE A 878 13.64 6.93 -21.55
C ILE A 878 14.53 8.11 -21.94
N ALA A 879 13.90 9.13 -22.53
CA ALA A 879 14.55 10.38 -22.83
C ALA A 879 14.66 11.24 -21.57
N GLU A 880 15.89 11.53 -21.15
CA GLU A 880 16.17 12.41 -20.02
C GLU A 880 16.49 13.82 -20.48
N PHE A 881 15.82 14.79 -19.88
CA PHE A 881 16.05 16.21 -20.08
C PHE A 881 16.38 16.86 -18.74
N ASN A 882 17.20 17.90 -18.78
CA ASN A 882 17.44 18.77 -17.65
C ASN A 882 16.87 20.15 -17.97
N LEU A 883 15.92 20.60 -17.15
CA LEU A 883 15.34 21.94 -17.21
C LEU A 883 16.10 22.83 -16.22
N LEU A 884 17.00 23.66 -16.74
CA LEU A 884 17.66 24.71 -15.97
C LEU A 884 16.75 25.94 -15.95
N MET A 885 16.31 26.34 -14.76
CA MET A 885 15.49 27.51 -14.53
C MET A 885 16.38 28.62 -13.95
N THR A 886 16.38 29.78 -14.61
CA THR A 886 17.07 30.98 -14.12
C THR A 886 16.11 32.15 -14.08
N ALA A 887 16.25 32.99 -13.05
CA ALA A 887 15.55 34.25 -12.93
C ALA A 887 16.55 35.38 -12.64
N ASP A 888 16.09 36.63 -12.66
CA ASP A 888 16.90 37.78 -12.26
C ASP A 888 17.44 37.62 -10.82
N SER A 889 18.36 38.51 -10.41
CA SER A 889 19.03 38.46 -9.09
C SER A 889 19.88 37.21 -8.82
N GLY A 890 20.18 36.42 -9.86
CA GLY A 890 21.12 35.30 -9.80
C GLY A 890 20.51 33.98 -9.30
N PHE A 891 19.18 33.87 -9.29
CA PHE A 891 18.50 32.62 -8.93
C PHE A 891 18.70 31.56 -10.03
N GLU A 892 19.16 30.38 -9.64
CA GLU A 892 19.37 29.24 -10.52
C GLU A 892 18.95 27.95 -9.82
N THR A 893 18.11 27.15 -10.47
CA THR A 893 17.75 25.80 -10.04
C THR A 893 17.53 24.90 -11.23
N SER A 894 17.62 23.59 -11.05
CA SER A 894 17.46 22.63 -12.14
C SER A 894 16.59 21.46 -11.73
N SER A 895 15.79 20.97 -12.68
CA SER A 895 14.95 19.79 -12.49
C SER A 895 15.16 18.79 -13.61
N ALA A 896 15.22 17.51 -13.26
CA ALA A 896 15.19 16.43 -14.24
C ALA A 896 13.76 16.24 -14.76
N VAL A 897 13.64 15.98 -16.06
CA VAL A 897 12.39 15.70 -16.75
C VAL A 897 12.58 14.45 -17.61
N THR A 898 11.70 13.46 -17.47
CA THR A 898 11.79 12.21 -18.24
C THR A 898 10.58 12.01 -19.13
N VAL A 899 10.80 11.55 -20.37
CA VAL A 899 9.74 11.18 -21.32
C VAL A 899 10.04 9.81 -21.89
N VAL A 900 9.05 8.91 -21.92
CA VAL A 900 9.20 7.60 -22.57
C VAL A 900 8.84 7.74 -24.05
N VAL A 901 9.73 7.28 -24.94
CA VAL A 901 9.58 7.36 -26.38
C VAL A 901 9.37 5.97 -26.99
N GLY A 902 8.18 5.72 -27.52
CA GLY A 902 7.72 4.43 -28.06
C GLY A 902 7.28 3.42 -26.99
N GLN A 903 6.52 2.40 -27.39
CA GLN A 903 6.14 1.27 -26.51
C GLN A 903 6.74 -0.07 -26.95
N ILE A 904 7.44 -0.75 -26.05
CA ILE A 904 8.07 -2.04 -26.31
C ILE A 904 6.99 -3.09 -26.61
N PRO A 905 7.07 -3.85 -27.71
CA PRO A 905 5.99 -4.74 -28.15
C PRO A 905 5.57 -5.79 -27.12
N VAL A 906 6.54 -6.47 -26.50
CA VAL A 906 6.28 -7.57 -25.56
C VAL A 906 7.23 -7.49 -24.37
N LEU A 907 6.70 -7.59 -23.15
CA LEU A 907 7.46 -7.99 -21.98
C LEU A 907 7.20 -9.46 -21.68
N ILE A 908 8.25 -10.26 -21.56
CA ILE A 908 8.18 -11.63 -21.05
C ILE A 908 8.59 -11.61 -19.59
N ILE A 909 7.67 -12.00 -18.70
CA ILE A 909 7.89 -12.19 -17.27
C ILE A 909 7.92 -13.68 -17.02
N ASP A 910 9.09 -14.22 -16.73
CA ASP A 910 9.33 -15.66 -16.60
C ASP A 910 9.65 -16.02 -15.15
N LEU A 911 8.58 -16.27 -14.40
CA LEU A 911 8.63 -16.63 -12.98
C LEU A 911 8.73 -18.15 -12.76
N ASP A 912 8.72 -18.92 -13.84
CA ASP A 912 9.00 -20.35 -13.85
C ASP A 912 10.47 -20.59 -13.46
N GLY A 913 10.73 -21.38 -12.43
CA GLY A 913 12.08 -21.63 -11.92
C GLY A 913 13.00 -22.38 -12.89
N ASN A 914 12.45 -23.10 -13.87
CA ASN A 914 13.24 -23.77 -14.91
C ASN A 914 13.41 -22.90 -16.18
N HIS A 915 12.62 -21.83 -16.31
CA HIS A 915 12.58 -20.92 -17.46
C HIS A 915 12.37 -21.63 -18.82
N ASN A 916 11.49 -22.64 -18.90
CA ASN A 916 11.30 -23.46 -20.10
C ASN A 916 10.73 -22.66 -21.27
N SER A 917 9.81 -21.75 -20.99
CA SER A 917 9.05 -21.04 -22.03
C SER A 917 9.62 -19.70 -22.41
N GLY A 918 10.05 -18.89 -21.44
CA GLY A 918 10.42 -17.51 -21.70
C GLY A 918 11.53 -17.32 -22.74
N PRO A 919 12.67 -18.05 -22.67
CA PRO A 919 13.72 -18.01 -23.69
C PRO A 919 13.23 -18.49 -25.07
N VAL A 920 12.31 -19.48 -25.12
CA VAL A 920 11.74 -19.99 -26.36
C VAL A 920 10.80 -18.96 -26.99
N MET A 921 9.94 -18.33 -26.19
CA MET A 921 9.08 -17.24 -26.64
C MET A 921 9.90 -16.06 -27.15
N GLN A 922 10.95 -15.66 -26.44
CA GLN A 922 11.85 -14.59 -26.86
C GLN A 922 12.53 -14.92 -28.19
N ALA A 923 12.97 -16.18 -28.39
CA ALA A 923 13.54 -16.63 -29.65
C ALA A 923 12.52 -16.57 -30.80
N CYS A 924 11.28 -17.01 -30.57
CA CYS A 924 10.20 -16.91 -31.56
C CYS A 924 9.90 -15.44 -31.92
N LEU A 925 9.78 -14.55 -30.92
CA LEU A 925 9.57 -13.12 -31.16
C LEU A 925 10.74 -12.50 -31.93
N THR A 926 11.97 -12.87 -31.60
CA THR A 926 13.18 -12.45 -32.33
C THR A 926 13.16 -12.92 -33.79
N ASN A 927 12.78 -14.18 -34.05
CA ASN A 927 12.63 -14.72 -35.41
C ASN A 927 11.57 -13.96 -36.21
N LEU A 928 10.53 -13.47 -35.53
CA LEU A 928 9.47 -12.64 -36.11
C LEU A 928 9.84 -11.15 -36.15
N SER A 929 11.06 -10.77 -35.77
CA SER A 929 11.53 -9.37 -35.64
C SER A 929 10.62 -8.50 -34.76
N VAL A 930 10.00 -9.09 -33.74
CA VAL A 930 9.23 -8.39 -32.70
C VAL A 930 10.15 -8.15 -31.51
N SER A 931 10.37 -6.88 -31.17
CA SER A 931 11.20 -6.51 -30.01
C SER A 931 10.52 -6.99 -28.72
N SER A 932 11.31 -7.59 -27.83
CA SER A 932 10.80 -8.07 -26.55
C SER A 932 11.85 -7.97 -25.45
N ASP A 933 11.40 -7.59 -24.26
CA ASP A 933 12.21 -7.68 -23.05
C ASP A 933 11.89 -8.96 -22.31
N TYR A 934 12.88 -9.47 -21.58
CA TYR A 934 12.79 -10.71 -20.83
C TYR A 934 13.31 -10.48 -19.41
N THR A 935 12.48 -10.82 -18.43
CA THR A 935 12.83 -10.74 -17.01
C THR A 935 12.42 -12.01 -16.30
N THR A 936 13.24 -12.46 -15.36
CA THR A 936 12.92 -13.57 -14.45
C THR A 936 12.44 -13.09 -13.08
N THR A 937 12.28 -11.77 -12.93
CA THR A 937 11.78 -11.10 -11.72
C THR A 937 10.63 -10.16 -12.08
N TRP A 938 9.75 -9.87 -11.12
CA TRP A 938 8.63 -8.96 -11.35
C TRP A 938 9.09 -7.54 -11.72
N PRO A 939 8.56 -6.93 -12.79
CA PRO A 939 8.95 -5.59 -13.25
C PRO A 939 8.35 -4.47 -12.38
N LEU A 940 9.06 -3.34 -12.26
CA LEU A 940 8.60 -2.16 -11.51
C LEU A 940 7.53 -1.33 -12.24
N VAL A 941 7.50 -1.39 -13.59
CA VAL A 941 6.57 -0.60 -14.42
C VAL A 941 6.19 -1.40 -15.66
N MET A 942 4.89 -1.41 -16.02
CA MET A 942 4.39 -2.09 -17.23
C MET A 942 3.89 -1.12 -18.32
N GLY A 943 3.75 0.18 -18.00
CA GLY A 943 3.29 1.23 -18.93
C GLY A 943 4.06 1.37 -20.25
N PRO A 944 5.37 1.09 -20.32
CA PRO A 944 6.12 1.10 -21.57
C PRO A 944 5.76 -0.03 -22.55
N TYR A 945 5.02 -1.06 -22.15
CA TYR A 945 4.79 -2.25 -22.98
C TYR A 945 3.42 -2.27 -23.66
N GLN A 946 3.34 -2.82 -24.88
CA GLN A 946 2.07 -3.04 -25.59
C GLN A 946 1.37 -4.33 -25.13
N SER A 947 2.17 -5.35 -24.79
CA SER A 947 1.68 -6.64 -24.30
C SER A 947 2.63 -7.25 -23.27
N VAL A 948 2.10 -8.13 -22.44
CA VAL A 948 2.84 -8.85 -21.39
C VAL A 948 2.58 -10.35 -21.52
N PHE A 949 3.63 -11.15 -21.38
CA PHE A 949 3.62 -12.61 -21.50
C PHE A 949 4.17 -13.18 -20.20
N VAL A 950 3.32 -13.81 -19.41
CA VAL A 950 3.66 -14.32 -18.07
C VAL A 950 3.84 -15.83 -18.13
N CYS A 951 5.06 -16.31 -17.86
CA CYS A 951 5.37 -17.73 -17.74
C CYS A 951 5.45 -18.08 -16.26
N LEU A 952 4.43 -18.78 -15.75
CA LEU A 952 4.42 -19.28 -14.38
C LEU A 952 4.93 -20.72 -14.29
N GLY A 953 5.03 -21.43 -15.41
CA GLY A 953 5.58 -22.79 -15.44
C GLY A 953 4.69 -23.84 -14.80
N THR A 954 5.27 -25.01 -14.60
CA THR A 954 4.58 -26.21 -14.12
C THR A 954 5.23 -26.73 -12.84
N TYR A 955 4.45 -27.38 -11.97
CA TYR A 955 4.98 -28.00 -10.75
C TYR A 955 6.19 -28.92 -11.04
N SER A 956 7.27 -28.89 -10.26
CA SER A 956 7.40 -28.25 -8.93
C SER A 956 8.03 -26.87 -8.91
N ASP A 957 8.46 -26.37 -10.06
CA ASP A 957 9.29 -25.17 -10.14
C ASP A 957 8.45 -23.95 -10.60
N ASN A 958 7.13 -24.03 -10.51
CA ASN A 958 6.23 -22.98 -10.95
C ASN A 958 6.27 -21.71 -10.07
N GLY A 959 6.17 -20.56 -10.71
CA GLY A 959 5.84 -19.28 -10.09
C GLY A 959 4.36 -19.22 -9.69
N VAL A 960 4.06 -18.49 -8.62
CA VAL A 960 2.69 -18.24 -8.16
C VAL A 960 2.49 -16.74 -8.08
N LEU A 961 1.47 -16.22 -8.77
CA LEU A 961 1.13 -14.80 -8.69
C LEU A 961 0.57 -14.45 -7.32
N THR A 962 1.01 -13.31 -6.78
CA THR A 962 0.33 -12.67 -5.63
C THR A 962 -0.89 -11.88 -6.10
N ASP A 963 -1.78 -11.51 -5.18
CA ASP A 963 -2.94 -10.68 -5.51
C ASP A 963 -2.54 -9.31 -6.06
N ALA A 964 -1.53 -8.65 -5.47
CA ALA A 964 -1.00 -7.38 -5.98
C ALA A 964 -0.43 -7.51 -7.41
N GLN A 965 0.29 -8.59 -7.71
CA GLN A 965 0.77 -8.88 -9.06
C GLN A 965 -0.39 -9.12 -10.03
N GLY A 966 -1.42 -9.83 -9.58
CA GLY A 966 -2.68 -9.98 -10.31
C GLY A 966 -3.37 -8.64 -10.56
N GLN A 967 -3.41 -7.74 -9.58
CA GLN A 967 -4.03 -6.42 -9.73
C GLN A 967 -3.29 -5.57 -10.77
N VAL A 968 -1.96 -5.54 -10.75
CA VAL A 968 -1.17 -4.81 -11.76
C VAL A 968 -1.45 -5.31 -13.18
N LEU A 969 -1.58 -6.63 -13.37
CA LEU A 969 -1.95 -7.20 -14.67
C LEU A 969 -3.39 -6.87 -15.06
N ALA A 970 -4.31 -6.81 -14.09
CA ALA A 970 -5.69 -6.40 -14.32
C ALA A 970 -5.77 -4.91 -14.73
N ASP A 971 -5.03 -4.03 -14.06
CA ASP A 971 -4.95 -2.60 -14.39
C ASP A 971 -4.33 -2.38 -15.76
N PHE A 972 -3.28 -3.15 -16.09
CA PHE A 972 -2.70 -3.15 -17.42
C PHE A 972 -3.73 -3.51 -18.50
N LEU A 973 -4.56 -4.53 -18.27
CA LEU A 973 -5.66 -4.89 -19.16
C LEU A 973 -6.75 -3.80 -19.22
N ASN A 974 -7.12 -3.19 -18.09
CA ASN A 974 -8.10 -2.10 -18.02
C ASN A 974 -7.63 -0.86 -18.78
N ALA A 975 -6.32 -0.58 -18.82
CA ALA A 975 -5.71 0.47 -19.62
C ALA A 975 -5.60 0.14 -21.12
N GLY A 976 -6.16 -1.00 -21.56
CA GLY A 976 -6.16 -1.44 -22.97
C GLY A 976 -5.00 -2.38 -23.33
N GLY A 977 -4.26 -2.88 -22.35
CA GLY A 977 -3.17 -3.84 -22.52
C GLY A 977 -3.62 -5.20 -23.08
N LYS A 978 -2.64 -6.08 -23.31
CA LYS A 978 -2.81 -7.39 -23.95
C LYS A 978 -1.96 -8.43 -23.20
N LEU A 979 -2.54 -9.55 -22.76
CA LEU A 979 -1.88 -10.45 -21.82
C LEU A 979 -1.92 -11.92 -22.26
N TYR A 980 -0.74 -12.55 -22.36
CA TYR A 980 -0.58 -14.00 -22.39
C TYR A 980 -0.18 -14.49 -20.99
N MET A 981 -0.76 -15.60 -20.52
CA MET A 981 -0.35 -16.24 -19.26
C MET A 981 -0.40 -17.76 -19.36
N GLU A 982 0.67 -18.42 -18.96
CA GLU A 982 0.73 -19.87 -18.84
C GLU A 982 1.08 -20.31 -17.42
N GLY A 983 0.53 -21.47 -17.01
CA GLY A 983 0.91 -22.12 -15.77
C GLY A 983 0.15 -23.43 -15.55
N GLY A 984 0.86 -24.48 -15.13
CA GLY A 984 0.29 -25.80 -14.88
C GLY A 984 -0.78 -25.81 -13.80
N ASP A 985 -0.51 -25.08 -12.71
CA ASP A 985 -1.31 -25.02 -11.48
C ASP A 985 -2.13 -23.73 -11.34
N THR A 986 -1.89 -22.74 -12.20
CA THR A 986 -2.37 -21.36 -11.97
C THR A 986 -3.90 -21.23 -12.05
N TRP A 987 -4.58 -22.15 -12.74
CA TRP A 987 -6.00 -22.03 -13.05
C TRP A 987 -6.90 -22.79 -12.08
N ALA A 988 -6.48 -23.95 -11.55
CA ALA A 988 -7.29 -24.80 -10.67
C ALA A 988 -6.64 -25.11 -9.32
N TYR A 989 -5.30 -25.13 -9.23
CA TYR A 989 -4.59 -25.42 -7.98
C TYR A 989 -4.25 -24.16 -7.18
N ASN A 990 -3.70 -23.11 -7.79
CA ASN A 990 -3.39 -21.86 -7.10
C ASN A 990 -4.68 -21.08 -6.75
N THR A 991 -4.56 -20.15 -5.81
CA THR A 991 -5.66 -19.24 -5.51
C THR A 991 -5.76 -18.21 -6.65
N PRO A 992 -6.95 -18.02 -7.27
CA PRO A 992 -7.11 -17.02 -8.32
C PRO A 992 -6.86 -15.61 -7.80
N THR A 993 -6.06 -14.84 -8.54
CA THR A 993 -5.79 -13.41 -8.29
C THR A 993 -6.70 -12.52 -9.16
N PRO A 994 -6.74 -11.17 -8.96
CA PRO A 994 -7.66 -10.27 -9.69
C PRO A 994 -7.62 -10.33 -11.23
N VAL A 995 -6.50 -10.75 -11.82
CA VAL A 995 -6.38 -10.91 -13.28
C VAL A 995 -7.10 -12.15 -13.82
N HIS A 996 -7.26 -13.21 -13.02
CA HIS A 996 -7.75 -14.51 -13.49
C HIS A 996 -9.17 -14.43 -14.09
N PRO A 997 -10.15 -13.73 -13.48
CA PRO A 997 -11.48 -13.55 -14.08
C PRO A 997 -11.46 -12.86 -15.46
N MET A 998 -10.43 -12.08 -15.79
CA MET A 998 -10.32 -11.36 -17.08
C MET A 998 -9.94 -12.29 -18.25
N PHE A 999 -9.43 -13.49 -17.96
CA PHE A 999 -9.16 -14.51 -18.99
C PHE A 999 -10.41 -15.25 -19.45
N LYS A 1000 -11.51 -15.16 -18.69
CA LYS A 1000 -12.74 -15.93 -18.94
C LYS A 1000 -12.45 -17.44 -19.02
N ILE A 1001 -11.64 -17.92 -18.09
CA ILE A 1001 -11.24 -19.32 -17.91
C ILE A 1001 -11.73 -19.79 -16.54
N ASP A 1002 -12.27 -21.01 -16.49
CA ASP A 1002 -12.53 -21.75 -15.25
C ASP A 1002 -11.60 -22.98 -15.21
N GLY A 1003 -10.81 -23.12 -14.14
CA GLY A 1003 -9.94 -24.27 -13.91
C GLY A 1003 -10.74 -25.41 -13.26
N ASP A 1004 -11.27 -26.30 -14.08
CA ASP A 1004 -12.19 -27.38 -13.65
C ASP A 1004 -11.52 -28.33 -12.63
N THR A 1005 -10.31 -28.79 -12.94
CA THR A 1005 -9.56 -29.71 -12.08
C THR A 1005 -8.06 -29.52 -12.20
N ASP A 1006 -7.39 -29.57 -11.05
CA ASP A 1006 -5.94 -29.78 -10.89
C ASP A 1006 -5.62 -31.18 -11.43
N GLY A 1007 -5.04 -31.22 -12.63
CA GLY A 1007 -4.95 -32.43 -13.44
C GLY A 1007 -3.83 -33.35 -13.02
N SER A 1008 -3.13 -33.94 -14.00
CA SER A 1008 -1.98 -34.82 -13.74
C SER A 1008 -0.99 -34.71 -14.89
N GLY A 1009 0.05 -35.53 -14.89
CA GLY A 1009 1.00 -35.61 -16.00
C GLY A 1009 0.50 -36.40 -17.19
N ASP A 1010 -0.65 -36.01 -17.73
CA ASP A 1010 -1.37 -36.70 -18.79
C ASP A 1010 -1.46 -35.89 -20.10
N LEU A 1011 -0.71 -34.78 -20.21
CA LEU A 1011 -0.63 -34.02 -21.44
C LEU A 1011 0.17 -34.79 -22.49
N THR A 1012 -0.39 -34.94 -23.70
CA THR A 1012 0.25 -35.72 -24.77
C THR A 1012 0.35 -34.93 -26.07
N THR A 1013 -0.70 -34.98 -26.88
CA THR A 1013 -0.79 -34.25 -28.15
C THR A 1013 -1.86 -33.19 -28.01
N LEU A 1014 -1.48 -31.93 -28.24
CA LEU A 1014 -2.37 -30.78 -28.26
C LEU A 1014 -2.89 -30.56 -29.67
N SER A 1015 -4.20 -30.76 -29.87
CA SER A 1015 -4.87 -30.52 -31.14
C SER A 1015 -5.55 -29.16 -31.14
N GLY A 1016 -5.28 -28.37 -32.17
CA GLY A 1016 -5.89 -27.05 -32.35
C GLY A 1016 -7.39 -27.14 -32.67
N MET A 1017 -8.16 -26.22 -32.09
CA MET A 1017 -9.62 -26.19 -32.25
C MET A 1017 -10.02 -25.59 -33.60
N THR A 1018 -10.99 -26.21 -34.28
CA THR A 1018 -11.51 -25.71 -35.56
C THR A 1018 -12.12 -24.32 -35.40
N GLN A 1019 -11.87 -23.42 -36.35
CA GLN A 1019 -12.27 -21.99 -36.31
C GLN A 1019 -11.62 -21.14 -35.20
N SER A 1020 -10.60 -21.67 -34.49
CA SER A 1020 -9.77 -20.88 -33.57
C SER A 1020 -8.50 -20.38 -34.28
N LEU A 1021 -7.69 -19.53 -33.62
CA LEU A 1021 -6.37 -19.13 -34.15
C LEU A 1021 -5.37 -20.31 -34.25
N ALA A 1022 -5.67 -21.45 -33.61
CA ALA A 1022 -4.87 -22.67 -33.66
C ALA A 1022 -5.42 -23.71 -34.66
N ASP A 1023 -6.42 -23.37 -35.49
CA ASP A 1023 -7.04 -24.32 -36.43
C ASP A 1023 -6.01 -25.00 -37.35
N GLY A 1024 -6.08 -26.33 -37.42
CA GLY A 1024 -5.17 -27.17 -38.19
C GLY A 1024 -3.80 -27.45 -37.54
N MET A 1025 -3.51 -26.90 -36.35
CA MET A 1025 -2.28 -27.17 -35.61
C MET A 1025 -2.38 -28.44 -34.75
N SER A 1026 -1.26 -29.15 -34.58
CA SER A 1026 -1.11 -30.33 -33.73
C SER A 1026 0.30 -30.43 -33.19
N PHE A 1027 0.49 -30.26 -31.88
CA PHE A 1027 1.79 -30.31 -31.23
C PHE A 1027 1.90 -31.55 -30.34
N GLY A 1028 3.03 -32.27 -30.43
CA GLY A 1028 3.44 -33.16 -29.35
C GLY A 1028 3.95 -32.34 -28.16
N PHE A 1029 3.95 -32.89 -26.95
CA PHE A 1029 4.41 -32.20 -25.75
C PHE A 1029 5.55 -32.97 -25.06
N SER A 1030 6.61 -32.25 -24.69
CA SER A 1030 7.74 -32.77 -23.90
C SER A 1030 8.27 -31.78 -22.86
N GLY A 1031 7.51 -30.73 -22.54
CA GLY A 1031 7.80 -29.87 -21.40
C GLY A 1031 7.39 -30.54 -20.09
N ASP A 1032 7.45 -29.76 -19.02
CA ASP A 1032 7.02 -30.26 -17.72
C ASP A 1032 5.51 -30.53 -17.74
N ASN A 1033 5.17 -31.70 -17.23
CA ASN A 1033 3.87 -32.33 -17.43
C ASN A 1033 3.44 -32.92 -16.10
N SER A 1034 3.25 -32.05 -15.12
CA SER A 1034 2.78 -32.40 -13.77
C SER A 1034 1.60 -31.49 -13.47
N TYR A 1035 0.51 -32.06 -12.95
CA TYR A 1035 -0.64 -31.27 -12.47
C TYR A 1035 -1.23 -30.29 -13.52
N ILE A 1036 -1.25 -30.68 -14.79
CA ILE A 1036 -1.77 -29.82 -15.86
C ILE A 1036 -3.26 -29.55 -15.66
N ASP A 1037 -3.60 -28.30 -15.33
CA ASP A 1037 -4.97 -27.86 -15.13
C ASP A 1037 -5.86 -28.10 -16.37
N ARG A 1038 -7.08 -28.54 -16.10
CA ARG A 1038 -8.12 -28.72 -17.14
C ARG A 1038 -8.96 -27.46 -17.24
N LEU A 1039 -8.98 -26.85 -18.42
CA LEU A 1039 -9.60 -25.54 -18.61
C LEU A 1039 -11.01 -25.67 -19.20
N LEU A 1040 -11.91 -24.78 -18.77
CA LEU A 1040 -13.22 -24.58 -19.36
C LEU A 1040 -13.39 -23.10 -19.77
N PRO A 1041 -13.85 -22.81 -21.00
CA PRO A 1041 -14.10 -21.44 -21.41
C PRO A 1041 -15.38 -20.90 -20.76
N LEU A 1042 -15.31 -19.67 -20.27
CA LEU A 1042 -16.45 -18.89 -19.82
C LEU A 1042 -16.88 -17.89 -20.92
N GLU A 1043 -18.15 -17.50 -20.90
CA GLU A 1043 -18.71 -16.48 -21.81
C GLU A 1043 -18.41 -16.76 -23.31
N THR A 1044 -17.87 -15.78 -24.03
CA THR A 1044 -17.51 -15.86 -25.46
C THR A 1044 -16.04 -16.26 -25.68
N ALA A 1045 -15.33 -16.71 -24.65
CA ALA A 1045 -13.96 -17.17 -24.78
C ALA A 1045 -13.87 -18.39 -25.70
N THR A 1046 -12.83 -18.44 -26.53
CA THR A 1046 -12.64 -19.45 -27.57
C THR A 1046 -11.54 -20.42 -27.15
N PRO A 1047 -11.82 -21.72 -27.00
CA PRO A 1047 -10.77 -22.71 -26.74
C PRO A 1047 -9.81 -22.81 -27.93
N LEU A 1048 -8.52 -22.89 -27.64
CA LEU A 1048 -7.45 -22.95 -28.64
C LEU A 1048 -6.92 -24.37 -28.84
N PHE A 1049 -6.58 -25.06 -27.76
CA PHE A 1049 -5.99 -26.41 -27.81
C PHE A 1049 -6.72 -27.38 -26.90
N GLN A 1050 -6.86 -28.62 -27.38
CA GLN A 1050 -7.40 -29.75 -26.64
C GLN A 1050 -6.36 -30.87 -26.55
N ASN A 1051 -6.14 -31.42 -25.36
CA ASN A 1051 -5.35 -32.65 -25.19
C ASN A 1051 -6.10 -33.83 -25.83
N GLN A 1052 -5.41 -34.72 -26.53
CA GLN A 1052 -6.07 -35.86 -27.20
C GLN A 1052 -6.47 -36.97 -26.22
N SER A 1053 -5.68 -37.23 -25.19
CA SER A 1053 -5.94 -38.32 -24.25
C SER A 1053 -5.32 -38.06 -22.87
N PRO A 1054 -6.14 -37.86 -21.81
CA PRO A 1054 -7.59 -37.69 -21.84
C PRO A 1054 -7.99 -36.34 -22.48
N ALA A 1055 -9.23 -36.25 -22.98
CA ALA A 1055 -9.70 -35.05 -23.67
C ALA A 1055 -10.11 -33.94 -22.71
N TYR A 1056 -9.39 -32.81 -22.75
CA TYR A 1056 -9.68 -31.57 -22.02
C TYR A 1056 -9.06 -30.36 -22.74
N PHE A 1057 -9.57 -29.15 -22.51
CA PHE A 1057 -8.96 -27.94 -23.07
C PHE A 1057 -7.76 -27.51 -22.22
N ALA A 1058 -6.70 -27.08 -22.90
CA ALA A 1058 -5.44 -26.71 -22.25
C ALA A 1058 -4.98 -25.30 -22.65
N ALA A 1059 -5.71 -24.61 -23.54
CA ALA A 1059 -5.51 -23.19 -23.82
C ALA A 1059 -6.81 -22.54 -24.31
N ILE A 1060 -7.04 -21.27 -23.94
CA ILE A 1060 -8.25 -20.50 -24.24
C ILE A 1060 -7.86 -19.04 -24.52
N ALA A 1061 -8.52 -18.40 -25.49
CA ALA A 1061 -8.35 -16.99 -25.82
C ALA A 1061 -9.65 -16.19 -25.61
N TYR A 1062 -9.52 -14.91 -25.25
CA TYR A 1062 -10.64 -14.00 -25.10
C TYR A 1062 -10.35 -12.63 -25.74
N ASP A 1063 -11.27 -12.15 -26.57
CA ASP A 1063 -11.25 -10.80 -27.17
C ASP A 1063 -12.45 -10.00 -26.64
N GLY A 1064 -12.18 -9.06 -25.73
CA GLY A 1064 -13.19 -8.19 -25.11
C GLY A 1064 -13.37 -6.85 -25.85
N GLY A 1065 -12.67 -6.64 -26.98
CA GLY A 1065 -12.65 -5.38 -27.73
C GLY A 1065 -11.70 -4.33 -27.13
N SER A 1066 -11.85 -3.98 -25.85
CA SER A 1066 -10.94 -3.05 -25.15
C SER A 1066 -9.62 -3.72 -24.77
N TYR A 1067 -9.64 -5.00 -24.43
CA TYR A 1067 -8.46 -5.81 -24.08
C TYR A 1067 -8.56 -7.22 -24.67
N ARG A 1068 -7.44 -7.96 -24.67
CA ARG A 1068 -7.36 -9.34 -25.17
C ARG A 1068 -6.45 -10.19 -24.31
N THR A 1069 -6.80 -11.47 -24.15
CA THR A 1069 -6.05 -12.42 -23.31
C THR A 1069 -5.92 -13.80 -23.95
N ILE A 1070 -4.85 -14.52 -23.62
CA ILE A 1070 -4.64 -15.95 -23.93
C ILE A 1070 -4.11 -16.65 -22.68
N GLY A 1071 -4.83 -17.65 -22.17
CA GLY A 1071 -4.41 -18.46 -21.03
C GLY A 1071 -4.14 -19.91 -21.42
N SER A 1072 -3.08 -20.54 -20.92
CA SER A 1072 -2.80 -21.97 -21.09
C SER A 1072 -2.41 -22.66 -19.78
N SER A 1073 -2.67 -23.96 -19.70
CA SER A 1073 -2.22 -24.83 -18.61
C SER A 1073 -0.92 -25.58 -18.91
N PHE A 1074 -0.30 -25.31 -20.07
CA PHE A 1074 0.95 -25.92 -20.48
C PHE A 1074 1.99 -24.85 -20.82
N GLU A 1075 3.26 -25.23 -20.70
CA GLU A 1075 4.41 -24.43 -21.10
C GLU A 1075 4.56 -24.38 -22.62
N PHE A 1076 4.54 -23.19 -23.21
CA PHE A 1076 4.83 -22.98 -24.63
C PHE A 1076 6.17 -23.61 -25.06
N GLY A 1077 7.18 -23.54 -24.19
CA GLY A 1077 8.51 -24.14 -24.40
C GLY A 1077 8.44 -25.65 -24.65
N GLY A 1078 7.47 -26.33 -24.02
CA GLY A 1078 7.26 -27.78 -24.08
C GLY A 1078 6.65 -28.31 -25.38
N LEU A 1079 6.16 -27.43 -26.26
CA LEU A 1079 5.61 -27.84 -27.56
C LEU A 1079 6.71 -28.43 -28.46
N GLN A 1080 6.40 -29.47 -29.23
CA GLN A 1080 7.31 -30.05 -30.22
C GLN A 1080 6.94 -29.59 -31.63
N ASP A 1081 7.90 -28.96 -32.31
CA ASP A 1081 7.72 -28.55 -33.70
C ASP A 1081 7.49 -29.77 -34.61
N GLY A 1082 6.43 -29.69 -35.41
CA GLY A 1082 6.05 -30.64 -36.44
C GLY A 1082 6.09 -30.01 -37.84
N SER A 1083 5.19 -30.45 -38.72
CA SER A 1083 4.97 -29.82 -40.03
C SER A 1083 4.01 -28.63 -39.92
N ASN A 1084 4.12 -27.64 -40.83
CA ASN A 1084 3.17 -26.52 -40.94
C ASN A 1084 1.71 -27.00 -40.84
N PRO A 1085 0.85 -26.32 -40.07
CA PRO A 1085 1.09 -25.10 -39.29
C PRO A 1085 1.63 -25.32 -37.86
N SER A 1086 2.02 -26.55 -37.51
CA SER A 1086 2.35 -26.95 -36.14
C SER A 1086 3.81 -26.67 -35.79
N VAL A 1087 4.23 -25.42 -35.90
CA VAL A 1087 5.56 -24.95 -35.45
C VAL A 1087 5.41 -23.70 -34.56
N LYS A 1088 6.24 -23.58 -33.52
CA LYS A 1088 6.15 -22.53 -32.49
C LYS A 1088 6.21 -21.12 -33.08
N ASP A 1089 7.07 -20.87 -34.05
CA ASP A 1089 7.16 -19.56 -34.73
C ASP A 1089 5.83 -19.18 -35.40
N THR A 1090 5.11 -20.14 -35.99
CA THR A 1090 3.79 -19.89 -36.61
C THR A 1090 2.73 -19.67 -35.55
N LEU A 1091 2.77 -20.38 -34.43
CA LEU A 1091 1.84 -20.14 -33.31
C LEU A 1091 2.08 -18.77 -32.66
N MET A 1092 3.34 -18.40 -32.41
CA MET A 1092 3.70 -17.08 -31.87
C MET A 1092 3.26 -15.96 -32.81
N MET A 1093 3.41 -16.13 -34.13
CA MET A 1093 2.88 -15.18 -35.11
C MET A 1093 1.36 -15.01 -34.97
N LYS A 1094 0.60 -16.09 -34.73
CA LYS A 1094 -0.84 -16.01 -34.49
C LYS A 1094 -1.18 -15.27 -33.19
N TYR A 1095 -0.38 -15.41 -32.14
CA TYR A 1095 -0.54 -14.64 -30.90
C TYR A 1095 -0.26 -13.14 -31.10
N VAL A 1096 0.82 -12.80 -31.81
CA VAL A 1096 1.15 -11.41 -32.14
C VAL A 1096 0.05 -10.76 -33.00
N GLU A 1097 -0.45 -11.47 -34.02
CA GLU A 1097 -1.60 -11.04 -34.84
C GLU A 1097 -2.86 -10.83 -33.98
N PHE A 1098 -3.14 -11.75 -33.05
CA PHE A 1098 -4.27 -11.66 -32.14
C PHE A 1098 -4.16 -10.44 -31.22
N PHE A 1099 -2.98 -10.09 -30.71
CA PHE A 1099 -2.81 -8.92 -29.84
C PHE A 1099 -2.73 -7.58 -30.58
N GLY A 1100 -2.57 -7.57 -31.90
CA GLY A 1100 -2.59 -6.33 -32.70
C GLY A 1100 -1.35 -5.45 -32.49
N ILE A 1101 -0.21 -6.06 -32.19
CA ILE A 1101 1.08 -5.40 -31.99
C ILE A 1101 1.56 -4.86 -33.36
N SER A 1102 1.49 -3.53 -33.56
CA SER A 1102 1.77 -2.84 -34.86
C SER A 1102 3.27 -2.83 -35.18
N GLY A 1103 3.76 -3.01 -36.41
CA GLY A 1103 3.08 -3.01 -37.71
C GLY A 1103 3.77 -3.91 -38.74
N SER A 1104 2.94 -4.54 -39.58
CA SER A 1104 3.25 -5.69 -40.45
C SER A 1104 3.87 -6.85 -39.66
N ALA A 1105 3.22 -8.01 -39.59
CA ALA A 1105 4.01 -9.23 -39.45
C ALA A 1105 5.06 -9.13 -40.56
N PRO A 1106 6.36 -8.97 -40.23
CA PRO A 1106 7.33 -8.72 -41.26
C PRO A 1106 7.24 -9.91 -42.18
N MET A 1107 7.15 -9.60 -43.47
CA MET A 1107 7.28 -10.64 -44.46
C MET A 1107 8.53 -11.44 -44.08
N LEU A 1108 8.39 -12.74 -43.90
CA LEU A 1108 9.45 -13.60 -43.38
C LEU A 1108 9.81 -14.57 -44.48
N ALA A 1109 11.00 -14.46 -45.05
CA ALA A 1109 11.51 -15.48 -45.94
C ALA A 1109 11.85 -16.75 -45.14
N ASN A 1110 11.27 -17.90 -45.49
CA ASN A 1110 11.67 -19.18 -44.92
C ASN A 1110 11.41 -20.31 -45.91
N PHE A 1111 12.12 -21.43 -45.76
CA PHE A 1111 11.94 -22.60 -46.61
C PHE A 1111 12.45 -23.91 -46.00
N LEU A 1112 11.91 -25.01 -46.52
CA LEU A 1112 12.31 -26.39 -46.25
C LEU A 1112 12.90 -27.06 -47.50
N VAL A 1113 13.65 -28.15 -47.30
CA VAL A 1113 14.24 -28.97 -48.38
C VAL A 1113 13.91 -30.44 -48.19
N SER A 1114 13.84 -31.19 -49.30
CA SER A 1114 13.62 -32.63 -49.28
C SER A 1114 14.73 -33.42 -48.58
N ASP A 1115 15.98 -33.00 -48.79
CA ASP A 1115 17.17 -33.52 -48.10
C ASP A 1115 18.26 -32.45 -48.20
N ASN A 1116 19.06 -32.30 -47.14
CA ASN A 1116 20.15 -31.34 -47.09
C ASN A 1116 21.53 -31.99 -47.30
N THR A 1117 21.59 -33.32 -47.43
CA THR A 1117 22.78 -34.07 -47.84
C THR A 1117 22.44 -34.96 -49.03
N VAL A 1118 22.90 -34.60 -50.22
CA VAL A 1118 22.54 -35.29 -51.47
C VAL A 1118 23.75 -35.72 -52.27
N CYS A 1119 23.56 -36.67 -53.17
CA CYS A 1119 24.59 -37.04 -54.13
C CYS A 1119 24.63 -36.04 -55.29
N ARG A 1120 25.81 -35.81 -55.87
CA ARG A 1120 25.89 -35.00 -57.10
C ARG A 1120 24.96 -35.57 -58.17
N TYR A 1121 24.27 -34.69 -58.90
CA TYR A 1121 23.21 -34.99 -59.88
C TYR A 1121 21.84 -35.39 -59.31
N GLU A 1122 21.63 -35.41 -57.99
CA GLU A 1122 20.29 -35.60 -57.41
C GLU A 1122 19.53 -34.29 -57.26
N ASN A 1123 18.20 -34.37 -57.39
CA ASN A 1123 17.30 -33.23 -57.25
C ASN A 1123 17.06 -32.93 -55.77
N VAL A 1124 17.22 -31.67 -55.38
CA VAL A 1124 16.77 -31.10 -54.11
C VAL A 1124 15.50 -30.31 -54.37
N TYR A 1125 14.41 -30.67 -53.67
CA TYR A 1125 13.13 -29.98 -53.77
C TYR A 1125 13.04 -28.94 -52.65
N PHE A 1126 12.87 -27.67 -53.00
CA PHE A 1126 12.70 -26.57 -52.07
C PHE A 1126 11.21 -26.24 -51.94
N THR A 1127 10.74 -26.12 -50.71
CA THR A 1127 9.35 -25.72 -50.40
C THR A 1127 9.38 -24.40 -49.66
N ASP A 1128 8.74 -23.39 -50.23
CA ASP A 1128 8.52 -22.09 -49.60
C ASP A 1128 7.72 -22.25 -48.31
N PHE A 1129 8.21 -21.60 -47.27
CA PHE A 1129 7.62 -21.54 -45.95
C PHE A 1129 7.51 -20.09 -45.47
N SER A 1130 7.61 -19.15 -46.41
CA SER A 1130 7.64 -17.74 -46.11
C SER A 1130 6.25 -17.25 -45.69
N ALA A 1131 6.21 -16.28 -44.79
CA ALA A 1131 4.98 -15.71 -44.24
C ALA A 1131 4.80 -14.25 -44.65
N GLY A 1132 3.53 -13.81 -44.73
CA GLY A 1132 3.13 -12.47 -45.20
C GLY A 1132 2.39 -12.50 -46.54
N ASN A 1133 1.98 -11.32 -47.04
CA ASN A 1133 1.30 -11.15 -48.34
C ASN A 1133 2.30 -11.22 -49.51
N ILE A 1134 2.96 -12.35 -49.67
CA ILE A 1134 4.04 -12.52 -50.64
C ILE A 1134 3.47 -12.59 -52.06
N VAL A 1135 3.99 -11.74 -52.94
CA VAL A 1135 3.61 -11.67 -54.35
C VAL A 1135 4.75 -12.09 -55.29
N SER A 1136 5.98 -12.26 -54.79
CA SER A 1136 7.12 -12.78 -55.59
C SER A 1136 8.22 -13.42 -54.74
N TRP A 1137 8.96 -14.34 -55.36
CA TRP A 1137 10.09 -15.10 -54.78
C TRP A 1137 11.34 -14.92 -55.65
N GLU A 1138 12.50 -14.87 -55.03
CA GLU A 1138 13.81 -14.85 -55.67
C GLU A 1138 14.77 -15.76 -54.89
N TRP A 1139 15.13 -16.87 -55.51
CA TRP A 1139 16.04 -17.87 -54.97
C TRP A 1139 17.43 -17.75 -55.58
N ASN A 1140 18.46 -17.99 -54.77
CA ASN A 1140 19.83 -18.15 -55.21
C ASN A 1140 20.44 -19.43 -54.63
N PHE A 1141 20.96 -20.26 -55.53
CA PHE A 1141 21.55 -21.57 -55.29
C PHE A 1141 22.96 -21.62 -55.88
N PRO A 1142 23.97 -20.99 -55.25
CA PRO A 1142 25.34 -21.02 -55.74
C PRO A 1142 25.82 -22.46 -56.00
N GLY A 1143 26.19 -22.79 -57.24
CA GLY A 1143 26.63 -24.14 -57.63
C GLY A 1143 25.52 -25.13 -58.00
N GLY A 1144 24.24 -24.74 -57.86
CA GLY A 1144 23.07 -25.51 -58.30
C GLY A 1144 22.63 -25.17 -59.74
N ASP A 1145 21.89 -26.07 -60.36
CA ASP A 1145 21.25 -25.93 -61.67
C ASP A 1145 19.72 -26.12 -61.53
N PRO A 1146 18.88 -25.07 -61.72
CA PRO A 1146 19.28 -23.70 -62.05
C PRO A 1146 19.89 -22.95 -60.86
N GLN A 1147 20.79 -22.00 -61.13
CA GLN A 1147 21.49 -21.23 -60.09
C GLN A 1147 20.60 -20.20 -59.40
N THR A 1148 19.50 -19.78 -60.03
CA THR A 1148 18.47 -18.93 -59.42
C THR A 1148 17.08 -19.39 -59.85
N SER A 1149 16.04 -19.04 -59.10
CA SER A 1149 14.65 -19.32 -59.46
C SER A 1149 13.71 -18.23 -58.95
N ALA A 1150 12.59 -18.01 -59.65
CA ALA A 1150 11.48 -17.17 -59.19
C ALA A 1150 10.21 -17.98 -58.89
N GLU A 1151 10.28 -19.32 -59.00
CA GLU A 1151 9.18 -20.20 -58.61
C GLU A 1151 9.04 -20.22 -57.09
N GLN A 1152 7.81 -20.34 -56.59
CA GLN A 1152 7.58 -20.48 -55.16
C GLN A 1152 8.28 -21.74 -54.59
N ASN A 1153 8.23 -22.87 -55.30
CA ASN A 1153 8.81 -24.14 -54.84
C ASN A 1153 9.76 -24.74 -55.89
N PRO A 1154 11.02 -24.27 -56.00
CA PRO A 1154 11.94 -24.70 -57.06
C PRO A 1154 12.57 -26.07 -56.81
N VAL A 1155 13.03 -26.71 -57.88
CA VAL A 1155 13.83 -27.95 -57.84
C VAL A 1155 15.22 -27.67 -58.40
N VAL A 1156 16.27 -28.05 -57.66
CA VAL A 1156 17.65 -27.69 -57.98
C VAL A 1156 18.54 -28.94 -57.95
N THR A 1157 19.41 -29.09 -58.94
CA THR A 1157 20.42 -30.15 -58.99
C THR A 1157 21.81 -29.59 -58.76
N TYR A 1158 22.58 -30.13 -57.81
CA TYR A 1158 23.99 -29.76 -57.63
C TYR A 1158 24.90 -30.79 -58.30
N ASN A 1159 25.70 -30.33 -59.26
CA ASN A 1159 26.47 -31.21 -60.15
C ASN A 1159 27.89 -31.49 -59.66
N GLU A 1160 28.38 -30.67 -58.73
CA GLU A 1160 29.70 -30.81 -58.12
C GLU A 1160 29.57 -31.06 -56.62
N PRO A 1161 30.48 -31.83 -56.01
CA PRO A 1161 30.52 -32.02 -54.57
C PRO A 1161 31.03 -30.78 -53.85
N GLY A 1162 30.46 -30.50 -52.68
CA GLY A 1162 30.78 -29.32 -51.88
C GLY A 1162 29.70 -29.04 -50.86
N VAL A 1163 29.85 -27.95 -50.13
CA VAL A 1163 28.81 -27.44 -49.25
C VAL A 1163 28.37 -26.08 -49.80
N TYR A 1164 27.07 -25.89 -49.90
CA TYR A 1164 26.46 -24.78 -50.61
C TYR A 1164 25.47 -24.02 -49.72
N ASP A 1165 25.55 -22.70 -49.80
CA ASP A 1165 24.57 -21.80 -49.18
C ASP A 1165 23.28 -21.79 -50.01
N VAL A 1166 22.16 -21.48 -49.36
CA VAL A 1166 20.90 -21.22 -50.05
C VAL A 1166 20.30 -19.90 -49.56
N THR A 1167 19.90 -19.05 -50.50
CA THR A 1167 19.24 -17.78 -50.20
C THR A 1167 17.84 -17.75 -50.81
N LEU A 1168 16.86 -17.32 -50.03
CA LEU A 1168 15.52 -16.97 -50.51
C LEU A 1168 15.22 -15.53 -50.12
N THR A 1169 14.82 -14.72 -51.10
CA THR A 1169 14.22 -13.41 -50.90
C THR A 1169 12.75 -13.45 -51.35
N VAL A 1170 11.83 -12.97 -50.51
CA VAL A 1170 10.41 -12.81 -50.86
C VAL A 1170 10.02 -11.34 -50.84
N SER A 1171 9.01 -10.96 -51.64
CA SER A 1171 8.49 -9.58 -51.71
C SER A 1171 6.96 -9.52 -51.69
N ASP A 1172 6.40 -8.52 -51.00
CA ASP A 1172 4.98 -8.17 -51.00
C ASP A 1172 4.62 -7.10 -52.05
N GLY A 1173 5.61 -6.67 -52.84
CA GLY A 1173 5.49 -5.59 -53.85
C GLY A 1173 6.02 -4.24 -53.38
N THR A 1174 6.28 -4.07 -52.09
CA THR A 1174 6.80 -2.85 -51.46
C THR A 1174 8.01 -3.13 -50.57
N ASN A 1175 7.97 -4.21 -49.80
CA ASN A 1175 9.02 -4.67 -48.89
C ASN A 1175 9.67 -5.96 -49.40
N GLN A 1176 10.86 -6.27 -48.88
CA GLN A 1176 11.63 -7.49 -49.16
C GLN A 1176 12.10 -8.13 -47.85
N SER A 1177 12.16 -9.46 -47.83
CA SER A 1177 12.68 -10.26 -46.71
C SER A 1177 13.56 -11.34 -47.25
N THR A 1178 14.71 -11.56 -46.63
CA THR A 1178 15.73 -12.48 -47.14
C THR A 1178 16.22 -13.39 -46.02
N ILE A 1179 16.30 -14.69 -46.31
CA ILE A 1179 16.93 -15.69 -45.46
C ILE A 1179 18.12 -16.31 -46.20
N VAL A 1180 19.26 -16.42 -45.51
CA VAL A 1180 20.46 -17.13 -45.97
C VAL A 1180 20.73 -18.28 -45.01
N LYS A 1181 20.70 -19.52 -45.52
CA LYS A 1181 21.19 -20.69 -44.78
C LYS A 1181 22.58 -21.04 -45.31
N SER A 1182 23.61 -20.70 -44.53
CA SER A 1182 25.02 -20.97 -44.89
C SER A 1182 25.38 -22.42 -44.68
N GLU A 1183 26.24 -22.95 -45.55
CA GLU A 1183 26.71 -24.33 -45.57
C GLU A 1183 25.56 -25.36 -45.50
N PHE A 1184 24.40 -25.02 -46.11
CA PHE A 1184 23.15 -25.71 -45.86
C PHE A 1184 22.96 -26.99 -46.67
N ILE A 1185 23.39 -27.03 -47.93
CA ILE A 1185 23.30 -28.22 -48.79
C ILE A 1185 24.69 -28.84 -48.95
N THR A 1186 24.85 -30.07 -48.47
CA THR A 1186 26.07 -30.86 -48.68
C THR A 1186 25.87 -31.81 -49.85
N VAL A 1187 26.79 -31.77 -50.82
CA VAL A 1187 26.76 -32.58 -52.03
C VAL A 1187 27.99 -33.47 -52.08
N ASP A 1188 27.78 -34.78 -52.21
CA ASP A 1188 28.87 -35.76 -52.22
C ASP A 1188 29.04 -36.46 -53.58
N VAL A 1189 30.25 -36.95 -53.88
CA VAL A 1189 30.47 -37.90 -54.99
C VAL A 1189 29.97 -39.27 -54.56
N CYS A 1190 28.70 -39.54 -54.75
CA CYS A 1190 28.18 -40.89 -54.55
C CYS A 1190 28.59 -41.76 -55.75
N SER A 1191 29.71 -42.45 -55.59
CA SER A 1191 30.08 -43.56 -56.47
C SER A 1191 29.18 -44.73 -56.10
N GLY A 1192 28.17 -44.98 -56.93
CA GLY A 1192 27.10 -45.94 -56.64
C GLY A 1192 27.58 -47.28 -56.10
N SER A 1193 27.02 -47.60 -54.92
CA SER A 1193 26.64 -48.90 -54.36
C SER A 1193 27.53 -49.50 -53.26
N ALA A 1194 26.86 -49.76 -52.13
CA ALA A 1194 27.28 -50.44 -50.89
C ALA A 1194 27.94 -49.53 -49.82
N GLY A 1195 27.17 -49.25 -48.77
CA GLY A 1195 27.53 -48.41 -47.63
C GLY A 1195 28.45 -49.09 -46.59
N GLU A 1196 28.88 -48.21 -45.67
CA GLU A 1196 29.61 -48.45 -44.42
C GLU A 1196 31.07 -48.96 -44.52
N GLY A 1197 32.06 -48.21 -43.98
CA GLY A 1197 33.34 -48.84 -43.65
C GLY A 1197 34.63 -48.04 -43.41
N ARG A 1198 34.67 -46.70 -43.26
CA ARG A 1198 35.97 -45.99 -43.10
C ARG A 1198 36.16 -45.05 -41.90
N LEU A 1199 35.25 -44.98 -40.94
CA LEU A 1199 35.40 -44.04 -39.81
C LEU A 1199 36.15 -44.56 -38.56
N ASN A 1200 36.65 -45.81 -38.55
CA ASN A 1200 37.11 -46.51 -37.33
C ASN A 1200 38.63 -46.82 -37.23
N LEU A 1201 39.51 -46.07 -37.92
CA LEU A 1201 40.97 -46.32 -37.90
C LEU A 1201 41.73 -45.75 -36.68
N VAL A 1202 41.11 -44.83 -35.93
CA VAL A 1202 41.65 -44.37 -34.63
C VAL A 1202 40.58 -44.48 -33.57
N LYS A 1203 40.95 -45.13 -32.46
CA LYS A 1203 40.09 -45.38 -31.29
C LYS A 1203 40.71 -44.74 -30.06
N LEU A 1204 39.85 -44.25 -29.17
CA LEU A 1204 40.24 -43.55 -27.95
C LEU A 1204 39.40 -44.02 -26.78
N TYR A 1205 40.04 -44.56 -25.74
CA TYR A 1205 39.33 -45.10 -24.58
C TYR A 1205 40.22 -45.14 -23.31
N PRO A 1206 39.63 -45.09 -22.11
CA PRO A 1206 38.21 -44.82 -21.86
C PRO A 1206 37.85 -43.34 -22.12
N ASN A 1207 36.60 -43.09 -22.48
CA ASN A 1207 36.01 -41.75 -22.54
C ASN A 1207 34.52 -41.86 -22.15
N PRO A 1208 34.08 -41.36 -20.97
CA PRO A 1208 34.80 -40.47 -20.06
C PRO A 1208 36.07 -41.07 -19.41
N SER A 1209 37.03 -40.21 -19.02
CA SER A 1209 38.31 -40.61 -18.39
C SER A 1209 38.71 -39.64 -17.28
N ASN A 1210 39.71 -40.00 -16.46
CA ASN A 1210 40.26 -39.09 -15.43
C ASN A 1210 41.58 -38.43 -15.88
N GLY A 1211 41.72 -38.15 -17.18
CA GLY A 1211 42.94 -37.57 -17.78
C GLY A 1211 43.94 -38.59 -18.33
N LYS A 1212 43.60 -39.89 -18.33
CA LYS A 1212 44.39 -40.98 -18.92
C LYS A 1212 43.64 -41.61 -20.09
N PHE A 1213 44.25 -41.60 -21.27
CA PHE A 1213 43.66 -42.12 -22.49
C PHE A 1213 44.60 -43.12 -23.17
N VAL A 1214 44.02 -44.19 -23.73
CA VAL A 1214 44.70 -45.05 -24.68
C VAL A 1214 44.28 -44.63 -26.09
N VAL A 1215 45.27 -44.31 -26.92
CA VAL A 1215 45.10 -43.92 -28.32
C VAL A 1215 45.62 -45.06 -29.18
N GLU A 1216 44.73 -45.67 -29.95
CA GLU A 1216 45.06 -46.78 -30.84
C GLU A 1216 44.85 -46.34 -32.30
N THR A 1217 45.91 -46.41 -33.11
CA THR A 1217 45.95 -45.82 -34.46
C THR A 1217 46.19 -46.86 -35.56
N GLU A 1218 45.59 -48.04 -35.43
CA GLU A 1218 45.80 -49.17 -36.35
C GLU A 1218 45.33 -48.84 -37.79
N GLY A 1219 46.24 -49.01 -38.76
CA GLY A 1219 46.00 -48.65 -40.17
C GLY A 1219 46.38 -47.22 -40.55
N VAL A 1220 46.85 -46.38 -39.60
CA VAL A 1220 47.37 -45.03 -39.87
C VAL A 1220 48.90 -45.03 -39.78
N THR A 1221 49.62 -44.62 -40.84
CA THR A 1221 51.09 -44.69 -40.89
C THR A 1221 51.76 -43.31 -40.76
N GLY A 1222 52.99 -43.28 -40.22
CA GLY A 1222 53.74 -42.04 -39.93
C GLY A 1222 53.55 -41.53 -38.50
N ASN A 1223 54.34 -40.54 -38.07
CA ASN A 1223 54.11 -39.88 -36.78
C ASN A 1223 52.84 -39.00 -36.85
N LEU A 1224 52.12 -38.95 -35.74
CA LEU A 1224 50.86 -38.24 -35.56
C LEU A 1224 51.04 -37.22 -34.43
N THR A 1225 50.62 -36.00 -34.66
CA THR A 1225 50.49 -34.98 -33.62
C THR A 1225 49.18 -35.20 -32.88
N VAL A 1226 49.23 -35.15 -31.55
CA VAL A 1226 48.06 -35.18 -30.68
C VAL A 1226 47.95 -33.84 -29.98
N ARG A 1227 46.77 -33.22 -30.02
CA ARG A 1227 46.50 -31.97 -29.30
C ARG A 1227 45.20 -32.05 -28.50
N LEU A 1228 45.21 -31.53 -27.28
CA LEU A 1228 44.03 -31.42 -26.43
C LEU A 1228 43.69 -29.93 -26.24
N GLN A 1229 42.45 -29.55 -26.52
CA GLN A 1229 41.94 -28.19 -26.46
C GLN A 1229 40.73 -28.08 -25.52
N ASN A 1230 40.58 -26.96 -24.80
CA ASN A 1230 39.31 -26.66 -24.11
C ASN A 1230 38.22 -26.22 -25.10
N THR A 1231 36.99 -26.03 -24.62
CA THR A 1231 35.84 -25.58 -25.42
C THR A 1231 36.01 -24.20 -26.06
N SER A 1232 36.96 -23.40 -25.56
CA SER A 1232 37.36 -22.11 -26.12
C SER A 1232 38.38 -22.23 -27.27
N GLY A 1233 38.87 -23.45 -27.56
CA GLY A 1233 39.85 -23.73 -28.62
C GLY A 1233 41.32 -23.54 -28.23
N LEU A 1234 41.65 -23.32 -26.96
CA LEU A 1234 43.03 -23.14 -26.48
C LEU A 1234 43.75 -24.50 -26.32
N ASP A 1235 44.93 -24.66 -26.92
CA ASP A 1235 45.79 -25.85 -26.80
C ASP A 1235 46.31 -26.03 -25.36
N ILE A 1236 45.79 -27.02 -24.64
CA ILE A 1236 46.21 -27.39 -23.28
C ILE A 1236 47.38 -28.37 -23.32
N TYR A 1237 47.43 -29.23 -24.34
CA TYR A 1237 48.52 -30.17 -24.55
C TYR A 1237 48.78 -30.39 -26.03
N THR A 1238 50.05 -30.56 -26.42
CA THR A 1238 50.46 -30.99 -27.76
C THR A 1238 51.67 -31.93 -27.67
N GLY A 1239 51.62 -33.06 -28.38
CA GLY A 1239 52.71 -34.04 -28.42
C GLY A 1239 52.69 -34.89 -29.70
N GLU A 1240 53.70 -35.74 -29.91
CA GLU A 1240 53.74 -36.67 -31.05
C GLU A 1240 53.71 -38.13 -30.61
N ILE A 1241 52.94 -38.93 -31.34
CA ILE A 1241 52.83 -40.39 -31.17
C ILE A 1241 53.05 -41.10 -32.52
N PRO A 1242 53.64 -42.29 -32.54
CA PRO A 1242 53.83 -43.04 -33.78
C PRO A 1242 52.54 -43.73 -34.24
N GLY A 1243 52.25 -43.69 -35.55
CA GLY A 1243 51.13 -44.38 -36.17
C GLY A 1243 51.26 -45.92 -36.16
N ASN A 1244 50.14 -46.59 -36.40
CA ASN A 1244 49.97 -48.04 -36.40
C ASN A 1244 50.42 -48.72 -35.09
N ARG A 1245 50.20 -48.03 -33.96
CA ARG A 1245 50.50 -48.52 -32.61
C ARG A 1245 49.41 -48.10 -31.62
N ILE A 1246 49.51 -48.68 -30.43
CA ILE A 1246 48.75 -48.27 -29.24
C ILE A 1246 49.69 -47.44 -28.37
N PHE A 1247 49.24 -46.26 -27.98
CA PHE A 1247 49.98 -45.32 -27.14
C PHE A 1247 49.12 -44.86 -25.97
N THR A 1248 49.69 -44.80 -24.77
CA THR A 1248 48.98 -44.30 -23.59
C THR A 1248 49.38 -42.85 -23.34
N LEU A 1249 48.40 -41.96 -23.40
CA LEU A 1249 48.55 -40.55 -23.07
C LEU A 1249 48.07 -40.31 -21.64
N ASP A 1250 48.98 -39.89 -20.77
CA ASP A 1250 48.74 -39.66 -19.34
C ASP A 1250 48.94 -38.18 -19.03
N LEU A 1251 47.83 -37.49 -18.73
CA LEU A 1251 47.79 -36.05 -18.44
C LEU A 1251 47.20 -35.81 -17.05
N PRO A 1252 47.96 -36.07 -15.97
CA PRO A 1252 47.46 -35.95 -14.61
C PRO A 1252 47.21 -34.49 -14.23
N GLY A 1253 46.04 -34.20 -13.63
CA GLY A 1253 45.71 -32.89 -13.07
C GLY A 1253 44.81 -31.99 -13.94
N LEU A 1254 44.20 -32.53 -15.01
CA LEU A 1254 43.18 -31.82 -15.78
C LEU A 1254 41.87 -31.68 -14.97
N ALA A 1255 41.23 -30.52 -15.06
CA ALA A 1255 39.95 -30.26 -14.40
C ALA A 1255 38.79 -30.97 -15.11
N SER A 1256 37.78 -31.40 -14.35
CA SER A 1256 36.59 -32.08 -14.86
C SER A 1256 35.83 -31.18 -15.85
N GLY A 1257 35.44 -31.74 -17.00
CA GLY A 1257 34.82 -30.97 -18.09
C GLY A 1257 35.00 -31.60 -19.46
N VAL A 1258 34.51 -30.91 -20.49
CA VAL A 1258 34.54 -31.37 -21.88
C VAL A 1258 35.71 -30.71 -22.63
N TYR A 1259 36.47 -31.52 -23.36
CA TYR A 1259 37.62 -31.09 -24.16
C TYR A 1259 37.56 -31.71 -25.56
N MET A 1260 38.32 -31.12 -26.49
CA MET A 1260 38.46 -31.64 -27.85
C MET A 1260 39.89 -32.16 -28.04
N LEU A 1261 40.04 -33.46 -28.27
CA LEU A 1261 41.33 -34.08 -28.55
C LEU A 1261 41.44 -34.41 -30.05
N SER A 1262 42.42 -33.81 -30.72
CA SER A 1262 42.72 -34.07 -32.13
C SER A 1262 43.96 -34.96 -32.27
N VAL A 1263 43.90 -35.89 -33.21
CA VAL A 1263 45.03 -36.73 -33.65
C VAL A 1263 45.16 -36.58 -35.14
N ASP A 1264 46.25 -35.97 -35.60
CA ASP A 1264 46.44 -35.67 -37.00
C ASP A 1264 47.89 -35.68 -37.49
N ASN A 1265 48.05 -35.86 -38.79
CA ASN A 1265 49.25 -35.55 -39.55
C ASN A 1265 48.84 -34.99 -40.92
N GLN A 1266 49.80 -34.82 -41.82
CA GLN A 1266 49.56 -34.23 -43.14
C GLN A 1266 48.49 -34.94 -43.99
N ASN A 1267 48.18 -36.21 -43.72
CA ASN A 1267 47.28 -37.04 -44.54
C ASN A 1267 46.05 -37.58 -43.79
N PHE A 1268 45.96 -37.37 -42.48
CA PHE A 1268 44.88 -37.91 -41.65
C PHE A 1268 44.60 -36.96 -40.49
N ARG A 1269 43.33 -36.65 -40.23
CA ARG A 1269 42.91 -35.89 -39.05
C ARG A 1269 41.64 -36.50 -38.48
N LYS A 1270 41.62 -36.73 -37.17
CA LYS A 1270 40.42 -37.13 -36.44
C LYS A 1270 40.36 -36.41 -35.11
N VAL A 1271 39.16 -35.92 -34.75
CA VAL A 1271 38.91 -35.19 -33.52
C VAL A 1271 37.89 -35.94 -32.68
N PHE A 1272 38.13 -35.99 -31.38
CA PHE A 1272 37.27 -36.64 -30.39
C PHE A 1272 36.82 -35.60 -29.37
N LYS A 1273 35.53 -35.58 -29.07
CA LYS A 1273 35.01 -34.93 -27.86
C LYS A 1273 35.31 -35.86 -26.68
N VAL A 1274 36.12 -35.40 -25.74
CA VAL A 1274 36.53 -36.17 -24.56
C VAL A 1274 36.02 -35.53 -23.28
N ILE A 1275 35.53 -36.36 -22.37
CA ILE A 1275 34.95 -35.95 -21.09
C ILE A 1275 35.93 -36.37 -19.99
N ILE A 1276 36.38 -35.40 -19.21
CA ILE A 1276 37.17 -35.62 -18.00
C ILE A 1276 36.25 -35.57 -16.79
N ASN A 1277 36.24 -36.63 -15.98
CA ASN A 1277 35.45 -36.72 -14.76
C ASN A 1277 36.21 -36.22 -13.54
#